data_AF-A0A8H5Y8N4-F1
#
_entry.id   AF-A0A8H5Y8N4-F1
#
_cell.length_a   1.000
_cell.length_b   1.000
_cell.length_c   1.000
_cell.angle_alpha   90.00
_cell.angle_beta   90.00
_cell.angle_gamma   90.00
#
_symmetry.space_group_name_H-M   'P 1'
#
loop_
_entity.id
_entity.type
_entity.pdbx_description
1 polymer ?
#
loop_
_entity_poly.entity_id
_entity_poly.type
_entity_poly.pdbx_seq_one_letter_code
_entity_poly.pdbx_strand_id
1 'polypeptide(L)'
;MLNGNSNGKVRDLEVSPAIPPASGTCSVSHARNRRFKAFHACMIVFAGIAYYHDLDHRLQHASLALSFPGAGFISLGGFWGIGFIVNFILFCISLFLWFATGNIIAPFLTWFGEAFVIAALPGAAKPPMAHSQAVVGALVLVSYTVIIRFMRNTRRGQESRRDVRNKYLPRLLAEMKENEMVEPESDQDREIPENVLKFLRWQIDVAVLGNDDWSGYDVIEQFQPAALRYQIVEGVYTLAFANRFYTPSFRGSYLQEAQEKLIYKYCQEKVLKYWKWECLWGKLTTNYEPVLKDNIMLTGFYSLALQFYRAATLGDRFTKDGALVLEIDKTHRYPHSSKTLTKALLDNWSKSAFCLYPCEPNWIYSFCNLYGINALKCYDTNEGTDFVSGIEGRFRKGYIEEFTDADGTCVPIKSRMTGFVIPGLIGIVNELSCSALTASLMPDVSARAYAVAKKEVLTLDSKGKLADIDCLQGADKMDPGRYKASMVTFYSQALAAAKTFGDTGVAKAVEDLIDQDESLEKVDAGGVVTYNNVSVIMRSQLLRAKLMFRNGWKRMIEEPMSDILKKGPILADAKYPEVLVAKARSHDGSDLELVLYPGTEKRTVSLGLAQLQPGREYTAGKKTFTANVEGKAQIIVTLNQRTVPILETLIQLKVRNTDLLERSERPWLEQNHPYLLSPILHLSNMVINTGNTDKNDNIVQNGHTQLNDKCRDTPIHANRHMRVICVGAGASGLHLIYKMKKDFTNFTLDVYEKNPDIGGTWYENRYPGCACDIPAHNYVYSFEPNPQWSANYASSVEIFNYFSNFADKYGLRKSIKTQHEVVGAAWIEERACWAVSIRRPDNSVFEQECDWLINGAGILNAWRWPAIPGIDKYKGQLLHSAAWDPTVDVTDRHVGLIGNGSSGIQILPKMQECVFTYFRHVTTFIREPAWISPTPGMEYRQYTDKEREEFILHPEKLTELRKASEKAIGEVFSIVFNESAAQKQLEAFIKGKMIEKINNQDLARLLIPDFAFGCRRITPGTKYLESLTKPNVTTVYGDIREITERGCVTADGKEHPTDVLICATGFDTTFRPRFPLRGRNDMNLAEEWALEPRSYLGLAASGYPNYFMYLGPNCPIANGPIVFSIELQTEYMLRFMNRWQKEDIRTFDAKREAVDDFMHQKDLFMERTVWTSDCLSWYKNPRDGRITAVWPGSTLHYMETLATPRYDDYSVEYNGRRFAYLGNGFSQTEATPGMDRTYYIRERDDGSSLFRNLMSKENMSEPMDIKSLGKQEKSLLEHE
;
A
#
# COMPACT_ATOMS: atom_id res chain seq x y z
N MET A 1 -33.33 5.79 -11.98
CA MET A 1 -33.20 7.15 -12.56
C MET A 1 -31.74 7.57 -12.45
N LEU A 2 -31.33 8.58 -13.24
CA LEU A 2 -29.95 9.07 -13.40
C LEU A 2 -29.05 8.12 -14.21
N ASN A 3 -29.16 8.26 -15.53
CA ASN A 3 -28.07 7.99 -16.48
C ASN A 3 -27.04 9.13 -16.37
N GLY A 4 -25.82 8.93 -16.90
CA GLY A 4 -24.80 9.98 -16.98
C GLY A 4 -23.69 9.61 -17.95
N ASN A 5 -23.42 10.49 -18.93
CA ASN A 5 -22.39 10.29 -19.96
C ASN A 5 -21.04 10.91 -19.58
N SER A 6 -19.93 10.28 -19.97
CA SER A 6 -18.71 10.97 -20.37
C SER A 6 -17.78 10.14 -21.27
N ASN A 7 -17.48 10.69 -22.45
CA ASN A 7 -16.36 10.26 -23.30
C ASN A 7 -15.02 10.40 -22.57
N GLY A 8 -13.98 9.70 -23.03
CA GLY A 8 -12.64 9.77 -22.46
C GLY A 8 -12.02 11.17 -22.47
N LYS A 9 -12.13 11.87 -21.34
CA LYS A 9 -11.37 13.07 -20.94
C LYS A 9 -11.28 13.13 -19.42
N VAL A 10 -10.06 13.09 -18.89
CA VAL A 10 -9.74 13.19 -17.44
C VAL A 10 -10.35 12.05 -16.60
N ARG A 11 -9.79 11.76 -15.42
CA ARG A 11 -10.50 10.99 -14.38
C ARG A 11 -11.48 11.90 -13.64
N ASP A 12 -12.56 12.25 -14.33
CA ASP A 12 -13.77 12.71 -13.67
C ASP A 12 -14.41 11.52 -12.96
N LEU A 13 -14.13 11.40 -11.66
CA LEU A 13 -14.98 10.66 -10.73
C LEU A 13 -16.44 11.12 -10.92
N GLU A 14 -17.44 10.29 -10.59
CA GLU A 14 -18.81 10.78 -10.36
C GLU A 14 -18.83 11.63 -9.07
N VAL A 15 -18.35 12.87 -9.21
CA VAL A 15 -18.21 13.84 -8.13
C VAL A 15 -19.59 14.26 -7.68
N SER A 16 -19.93 13.91 -6.43
CA SER A 16 -20.99 14.63 -5.72
C SER A 16 -20.64 16.13 -5.70
N PRO A 17 -21.44 17.01 -6.34
CA PRO A 17 -21.20 18.45 -6.32
C PRO A 17 -21.44 19.03 -4.92
N ALA A 18 -22.20 18.33 -4.09
CA ALA A 18 -22.39 18.66 -2.69
C ALA A 18 -21.15 18.32 -1.85
N ILE A 19 -20.84 19.20 -0.89
CA ILE A 19 -19.88 18.98 0.20
C ILE A 19 -20.27 17.71 0.97
N PRO A 20 -19.35 16.71 1.10
CA PRO A 20 -19.67 15.44 1.75
C PRO A 20 -20.18 15.59 3.18
N PRO A 21 -21.17 14.79 3.63
CA PRO A 21 -21.61 14.75 5.03
C PRO A 21 -20.48 14.38 6.02
N ALA A 22 -19.44 13.68 5.54
CA ALA A 22 -18.25 13.33 6.31
C ALA A 22 -17.30 14.51 6.60
N SER A 23 -17.49 15.67 5.95
CA SER A 23 -16.60 16.83 6.09
C SER A 23 -16.58 17.34 7.53
N GLY A 24 -15.37 17.46 8.08
CA GLY A 24 -15.15 17.90 9.46
C GLY A 24 -15.75 16.99 10.52
N THR A 25 -16.03 15.72 10.24
CA THR A 25 -16.51 14.75 11.27
C THR A 25 -15.50 14.48 12.38
N CYS A 26 -14.23 14.88 12.20
CA CYS A 26 -13.21 14.98 13.25
C CYS A 26 -13.05 13.71 14.09
N SER A 27 -13.11 12.53 13.47
CA SER A 27 -13.18 11.22 14.13
C SER A 27 -12.01 10.96 15.10
N VAL A 28 -10.78 11.29 14.68
CA VAL A 28 -9.53 11.15 15.46
C VAL A 28 -9.39 12.30 16.46
N SER A 29 -9.74 13.53 16.07
CA SER A 29 -9.73 14.70 16.94
C SER A 29 -10.74 14.59 18.08
N HIS A 30 -11.91 13.99 17.88
CA HIS A 30 -12.88 13.71 18.93
C HIS A 30 -12.41 12.57 19.86
N ALA A 31 -11.67 11.58 19.36
CA ALA A 31 -11.00 10.60 20.22
C ALA A 31 -9.92 11.24 21.11
N ARG A 32 -9.10 12.15 20.56
CA ARG A 32 -8.07 12.89 21.31
C ARG A 32 -8.66 13.88 22.31
N ASN A 33 -9.62 14.70 21.90
CA ASN A 33 -10.31 15.65 22.79
C ASN A 33 -11.00 14.96 23.98
N ARG A 34 -11.58 13.77 23.80
CA ARG A 34 -12.13 12.99 24.92
C ARG A 34 -11.06 12.59 25.93
N ARG A 35 -9.89 12.11 25.48
CA ARG A 35 -8.76 11.77 26.37
C ARG A 35 -8.20 13.00 27.10
N PHE A 36 -8.01 14.12 26.40
CA PHE A 36 -7.55 15.37 26.99
C PHE A 36 -8.51 15.91 28.05
N LYS A 37 -9.82 15.89 27.76
CA LYS A 37 -10.87 16.28 28.73
C LYS A 37 -10.92 15.36 29.94
N ALA A 38 -10.77 14.05 29.76
CA ALA A 38 -10.70 13.10 30.87
C ALA A 38 -9.48 13.36 31.77
N PHE A 39 -8.29 13.57 31.18
CA PHE A 39 -7.08 13.91 31.92
C PHE A 39 -7.23 15.22 32.72
N HIS A 40 -7.75 16.28 32.10
CA HIS A 40 -7.97 17.56 32.79
C HIS A 40 -9.04 17.47 33.89
N ALA A 41 -10.11 16.68 33.68
CA ALA A 41 -11.09 16.39 34.73
C ALA A 41 -10.48 15.62 35.90
N CYS A 42 -9.61 14.65 35.64
CA CYS A 42 -8.84 13.96 36.70
C CYS A 42 -7.93 14.95 37.45
N MET A 43 -7.22 15.86 36.77
CA MET A 43 -6.41 16.88 37.45
C MET A 43 -7.25 17.78 38.36
N ILE A 44 -8.42 18.25 37.90
CA ILE A 44 -9.34 19.07 38.71
C ILE A 44 -9.82 18.29 39.94
N VAL A 45 -10.16 17.01 39.79
CA VAL A 45 -10.59 16.14 40.91
C VAL A 45 -9.45 15.91 41.91
N PHE A 46 -8.23 15.58 41.45
CA PHE A 46 -7.07 15.41 42.32
C PHE A 46 -6.67 16.71 43.04
N ALA A 47 -6.69 17.85 42.33
CA ALA A 47 -6.44 19.17 42.91
C ALA A 47 -7.48 19.51 44.01
N GLY A 48 -8.77 19.22 43.75
CA GLY A 48 -9.84 19.38 44.73
C GLY A 48 -9.65 18.49 45.95
N ILE A 49 -9.38 17.19 45.77
CA ILE A 49 -9.13 16.25 46.87
C ILE A 49 -7.93 16.72 47.73
N ALA A 50 -6.82 17.09 47.11
CA ALA A 50 -5.64 17.61 47.80
C ALA A 50 -5.92 18.92 48.58
N TYR A 51 -6.87 19.74 48.12
CA TYR A 51 -7.31 20.94 48.82
C TYR A 51 -8.21 20.63 50.03
N TYR A 52 -9.08 19.63 49.93
CA TYR A 52 -10.08 19.30 50.97
C TYR A 52 -9.53 18.47 52.13
N HIS A 53 -8.42 17.74 51.96
CA HIS A 53 -7.70 17.15 53.08
C HIS A 53 -6.90 18.22 53.86
N ASP A 54 -6.65 17.98 55.15
CA ASP A 54 -5.91 18.89 56.04
C ASP A 54 -4.39 18.75 55.82
N LEU A 55 -3.98 18.97 54.57
CA LEU A 55 -2.59 19.08 54.14
C LEU A 55 -2.03 20.46 54.51
N ASP A 56 -0.69 20.58 54.51
CA ASP A 56 -0.01 21.86 54.68
C ASP A 56 -0.58 22.93 53.73
N HIS A 57 -0.78 24.15 54.24
CA HIS A 57 -1.45 25.22 53.49
C HIS A 57 -0.74 25.56 52.17
N ARG A 58 0.59 25.40 52.09
CA ARG A 58 1.35 25.57 50.85
C ARG A 58 0.91 24.59 49.76
N LEU A 59 0.59 23.35 50.14
CA LEU A 59 0.06 22.33 49.23
C LEU A 59 -1.39 22.63 48.81
N GLN A 60 -2.19 23.22 49.71
CA GLN A 60 -3.55 23.69 49.39
C GLN A 60 -3.52 24.88 48.40
N HIS A 61 -2.64 25.87 48.61
CA HIS A 61 -2.46 26.96 47.64
C HIS A 61 -1.90 26.46 46.29
N ALA A 62 -0.95 25.52 46.32
CA ALA A 62 -0.37 24.92 45.11
C ALA A 62 -1.37 24.07 44.32
N SER A 63 -2.27 23.32 44.97
CA SER A 63 -3.26 22.49 44.25
C SER A 63 -4.25 23.33 43.45
N LEU A 64 -4.60 24.54 43.90
CA LEU A 64 -5.42 25.47 43.12
C LEU A 64 -4.73 25.92 41.82
N ALA A 65 -3.42 26.18 41.84
CA ALA A 65 -2.67 26.51 40.61
C ALA A 65 -2.69 25.37 39.59
N LEU A 66 -2.65 24.11 40.04
CA LEU A 66 -2.77 22.93 39.16
C LEU A 66 -4.15 22.83 38.48
N SER A 67 -5.19 23.45 39.04
CA SER A 67 -6.55 23.40 38.49
C SER A 67 -6.77 24.38 37.32
N PHE A 68 -6.17 25.57 37.37
CA PHE A 68 -6.30 26.61 36.34
C PHE A 68 -5.12 27.62 36.39
N PRO A 69 -4.55 28.09 35.25
CA PRO A 69 -3.43 29.04 35.26
C PRO A 69 -3.76 30.36 35.99
N GLY A 70 -2.93 30.72 36.96
CA GLY A 70 -3.07 31.88 37.84
C GLY A 70 -3.86 31.61 39.13
N ALA A 71 -4.57 30.48 39.24
CA ALA A 71 -5.60 30.30 40.27
C ALA A 71 -5.05 30.11 41.69
N GLY A 72 -3.77 29.76 41.87
CA GLY A 72 -3.16 29.72 43.19
C GLY A 72 -3.05 31.12 43.79
N PHE A 73 -2.73 32.14 42.97
CA PHE A 73 -2.62 33.54 43.42
C PHE A 73 -3.93 34.11 43.97
N ILE A 74 -5.09 33.64 43.47
CA ILE A 74 -6.41 34.01 44.01
C ILE A 74 -6.54 33.60 45.49
N SER A 75 -5.93 32.49 45.88
CA SER A 75 -6.04 31.92 47.24
C SER A 75 -5.16 32.62 48.29
N LEU A 76 -4.18 33.41 47.86
CA LEU A 76 -3.32 34.22 48.75
C LEU A 76 -3.95 35.58 49.11
N GLY A 77 -4.81 36.11 48.24
CA GLY A 77 -5.55 37.35 48.47
C GLY A 77 -4.70 38.63 48.48
N GLY A 78 -5.35 39.77 48.74
CA GLY A 78 -4.71 41.09 48.78
C GLY A 78 -3.94 41.43 47.50
N PHE A 79 -2.73 41.98 47.65
CA PHE A 79 -1.84 42.33 46.54
C PHE A 79 -1.53 41.13 45.63
N TRP A 80 -1.43 39.92 46.17
CA TRP A 80 -1.12 38.71 45.40
C TRP A 80 -2.20 38.36 44.36
N GLY A 81 -3.42 38.88 44.49
CA GLY A 81 -4.47 38.73 43.47
C GLY A 81 -4.07 39.28 42.08
N ILE A 82 -3.15 40.25 42.01
CA ILE A 82 -2.58 40.74 40.75
C ILE A 82 -1.77 39.62 40.05
N GLY A 83 -1.19 38.68 40.81
CA GLY A 83 -0.45 37.53 40.30
C GLY A 83 -1.29 36.59 39.43
N PHE A 84 -2.61 36.49 39.65
CA PHE A 84 -3.52 35.77 38.75
C PHE A 84 -3.49 36.37 37.35
N ILE A 85 -3.64 37.70 37.26
CA ILE A 85 -3.65 38.43 35.98
C ILE A 85 -2.28 38.31 35.30
N VAL A 86 -1.19 38.50 36.04
CA VAL A 86 0.17 38.38 35.53
C VAL A 86 0.46 36.97 35.01
N ASN A 87 0.16 35.91 35.79
CA ASN A 87 0.46 34.55 35.33
C ASN A 87 -0.49 34.09 34.22
N PHE A 88 -1.74 34.55 34.18
CA PHE A 88 -2.64 34.30 33.06
C PHE A 88 -2.13 34.96 31.76
N ILE A 89 -1.59 36.18 31.84
CA ILE A 89 -0.93 36.85 30.70
C ILE A 89 0.33 36.09 30.28
N LEU A 90 1.19 35.68 31.23
CA LEU A 90 2.38 34.87 30.94
C LEU A 90 2.02 33.51 30.31
N PHE A 91 0.94 32.87 30.78
CA PHE A 91 0.41 31.65 30.18
C PHE A 91 -0.04 31.88 28.74
N CYS A 92 -0.82 32.93 28.47
CA CYS A 92 -1.19 33.32 27.10
C CYS A 92 0.02 33.62 26.19
N ILE A 93 1.03 34.32 26.69
CA ILE A 93 2.30 34.55 25.98
C ILE A 93 3.02 33.22 25.72
N SER A 94 3.03 32.30 26.68
CA SER A 94 3.67 30.99 26.51
C SER A 94 2.94 30.07 25.52
N LEU A 95 1.61 30.17 25.40
CA LEU A 95 0.85 29.53 24.33
C LEU A 95 1.19 30.12 22.96
N PHE A 96 1.37 31.44 22.87
CA PHE A 96 1.88 32.08 21.65
C PHE A 96 3.31 31.62 21.32
N LEU A 97 4.20 31.50 22.30
CA LEU A 97 5.56 30.96 22.10
C LEU A 97 5.54 29.48 21.66
N TRP A 98 4.66 28.65 22.23
CA TRP A 98 4.48 27.27 21.77
C TRP A 98 4.03 27.20 20.32
N PHE A 99 3.06 28.03 19.92
CA PHE A 99 2.65 28.14 18.52
C PHE A 99 3.80 28.63 17.61
N ALA A 100 4.42 29.76 17.95
CA ALA A 100 5.32 30.50 17.08
C ALA A 100 6.77 29.97 17.02
N THR A 101 7.15 29.04 17.92
CA THR A 101 8.51 28.46 18.00
C THR A 101 8.51 26.94 18.20
N GLY A 102 7.34 26.31 18.29
CA GLY A 102 7.21 24.89 18.64
C GLY A 102 7.54 24.53 20.10
N ASN A 103 7.91 25.49 20.95
CA ASN A 103 8.35 25.25 22.34
C ASN A 103 7.20 24.72 23.23
N ILE A 104 7.10 23.40 23.35
CA ILE A 104 6.05 22.75 24.18
C ILE A 104 6.29 22.93 25.68
N ILE A 105 7.49 23.33 26.10
CA ILE A 105 7.90 23.43 27.50
C ILE A 105 7.31 24.70 28.13
N ALA A 106 7.23 25.81 27.38
CA ALA A 106 6.85 27.11 27.92
C ALA A 106 5.44 27.13 28.58
N PRO A 107 4.36 26.58 27.98
CA PRO A 107 3.04 26.51 28.63
C PRO A 107 3.01 25.65 29.90
N PHE A 108 3.86 24.62 29.99
CA PHE A 108 3.96 23.79 31.19
C PHE A 108 4.76 24.48 32.29
N LEU A 109 5.80 25.26 31.96
CA LEU A 109 6.55 26.03 32.95
C LEU A 109 5.74 27.20 33.53
N THR A 110 4.96 27.92 32.72
CA THR A 110 4.10 29.02 33.22
C THR A 110 2.94 28.50 34.07
N TRP A 111 2.32 27.38 33.70
CA TRP A 111 1.22 26.80 34.47
C TRP A 111 1.72 26.05 35.72
N PHE A 112 2.62 25.07 35.59
CA PHE A 112 3.07 24.28 36.74
C PHE A 112 4.12 24.99 37.60
N GLY A 113 4.91 25.92 37.05
CA GLY A 113 5.88 26.70 37.80
C GLY A 113 5.24 27.58 38.88
N GLU A 114 4.00 28.06 38.65
CA GLU A 114 3.21 28.77 39.66
C GLU A 114 3.04 27.95 40.94
N ALA A 115 2.74 26.66 40.83
CA ALA A 115 2.52 25.80 41.99
C ALA A 115 3.78 25.70 42.88
N PHE A 116 4.97 25.68 42.27
CA PHE A 116 6.25 25.73 42.99
C PHE A 116 6.53 27.10 43.61
N VAL A 117 6.30 28.20 42.87
CA VAL A 117 6.47 29.57 43.38
C VAL A 117 5.58 29.79 44.61
N ILE A 118 4.31 29.39 44.53
CA ILE A 118 3.33 29.55 45.60
C ILE A 118 3.63 28.67 46.81
N ALA A 119 4.10 27.43 46.61
CA ALA A 119 4.54 26.57 47.71
C ALA A 119 5.80 27.09 48.43
N ALA A 120 6.60 27.93 47.77
CA ALA A 120 7.82 28.53 48.31
C ALA A 120 7.60 29.85 49.08
N LEU A 121 6.42 30.49 48.97
CA LEU A 121 6.17 31.78 49.62
C LEU A 121 6.08 31.66 51.16
N PRO A 122 6.86 32.46 51.92
CA PRO A 122 6.74 32.50 53.38
C PRO A 122 5.40 33.09 53.85
N GLY A 123 4.82 32.53 54.91
CA GLY A 123 3.69 33.14 55.61
C GLY A 123 2.32 33.03 54.93
N ALA A 124 2.15 32.12 53.96
CA ALA A 124 0.85 31.85 53.34
C ALA A 124 -0.18 31.36 54.40
N ALA A 125 -1.18 32.19 54.70
CA ALA A 125 -2.21 31.92 55.69
C ALA A 125 -3.29 30.99 55.12
N LYS A 126 -3.90 30.12 55.97
CA LYS A 126 -4.91 29.13 55.56
C LYS A 126 -5.95 29.76 54.62
N PRO A 127 -6.10 29.28 53.37
CA PRO A 127 -6.85 30.00 52.36
C PRO A 127 -8.33 30.14 52.75
N PRO A 128 -9.00 31.27 52.41
CA PRO A 128 -10.42 31.45 52.67
C PRO A 128 -11.22 30.46 51.80
N MET A 129 -11.54 29.31 52.40
CA MET A 129 -11.95 28.09 51.70
C MET A 129 -13.13 28.31 50.76
N ALA A 130 -14.19 28.97 51.22
CA ALA A 130 -15.42 29.13 50.46
C ALA A 130 -15.29 30.07 49.24
N HIS A 131 -14.59 31.20 49.39
CA HIS A 131 -14.59 32.25 48.36
C HIS A 131 -13.64 31.94 47.20
N SER A 132 -12.42 31.48 47.51
CA SER A 132 -11.42 31.12 46.49
C SER A 132 -11.90 29.98 45.59
N GLN A 133 -12.45 28.91 46.18
CA GLN A 133 -13.03 27.78 45.45
C GLN A 133 -14.25 28.19 44.61
N ALA A 134 -15.15 29.03 45.15
CA ALA A 134 -16.32 29.48 44.40
C ALA A 134 -15.94 30.29 43.14
N VAL A 135 -14.91 31.16 43.24
CA VAL A 135 -14.39 31.91 42.09
C VAL A 135 -13.73 31.00 41.06
N VAL A 136 -12.80 30.12 41.48
CA VAL A 136 -12.09 29.22 40.54
C VAL A 136 -13.04 28.21 39.90
N GLY A 137 -13.97 27.63 40.67
CA GLY A 137 -15.00 26.72 40.17
C GLY A 137 -15.94 27.41 39.18
N ALA A 138 -16.37 28.65 39.47
CA ALA A 138 -17.16 29.45 38.54
C ALA A 138 -16.40 29.77 37.25
N LEU A 139 -15.12 30.16 37.34
CA LEU A 139 -14.27 30.41 36.16
C LEU A 139 -14.15 29.16 35.28
N VAL A 140 -13.81 28.00 35.86
CA VAL A 140 -13.72 26.73 35.11
C VAL A 140 -15.05 26.35 34.46
N LEU A 141 -16.16 26.44 35.19
CA LEU A 141 -17.50 26.14 34.67
C LEU A 141 -17.92 27.10 33.55
N VAL A 142 -17.66 28.41 33.71
CA VAL A 142 -17.96 29.43 32.69
C VAL A 142 -17.09 29.20 31.45
N SER A 143 -15.77 29.05 31.59
CA SER A 143 -14.88 28.78 30.46
C SER A 143 -15.28 27.51 29.72
N TYR A 144 -15.56 26.41 30.41
CA TYR A 144 -15.98 25.16 29.77
C TYR A 144 -17.35 25.26 29.08
N THR A 145 -18.29 25.99 29.69
CA THR A 145 -19.62 26.27 29.11
C THR A 145 -19.52 27.17 27.88
N VAL A 146 -18.71 28.23 27.93
CA VAL A 146 -18.45 29.13 26.80
C VAL A 146 -17.78 28.38 25.65
N ILE A 147 -16.75 27.56 25.91
CA ILE A 147 -16.08 26.74 24.89
C ILE A 147 -17.07 25.75 24.26
N ILE A 148 -17.87 25.02 25.04
CA ILE A 148 -18.88 24.08 24.50
C ILE A 148 -19.95 24.82 23.69
N ARG A 149 -20.43 25.98 24.15
CA ARG A 149 -21.44 26.78 23.45
C ARG A 149 -20.87 27.35 22.15
N PHE A 150 -19.64 27.85 22.17
CA PHE A 150 -18.91 28.31 20.98
C PHE A 150 -18.74 27.17 19.96
N MET A 151 -18.15 26.04 20.35
CA MET A 151 -17.96 24.89 19.45
C MET A 151 -19.29 24.40 18.84
N ARG A 152 -20.37 24.31 19.63
CA ARG A 152 -21.70 23.91 19.15
C ARG A 152 -22.32 24.94 18.20
N ASN A 153 -22.16 26.24 18.48
CA ASN A 153 -22.69 27.31 17.64
C ASN A 153 -21.91 27.40 16.31
N THR A 154 -20.58 27.36 16.35
CA THR A 154 -19.72 27.32 15.15
C THR A 154 -20.05 26.11 14.29
N ARG A 155 -20.21 24.91 14.87
CA ARG A 155 -20.59 23.71 14.12
C ARG A 155 -21.94 23.85 13.43
N ARG A 156 -22.97 24.33 14.14
CA ARG A 156 -24.30 24.62 13.55
C ARG A 156 -24.23 25.67 12.44
N GLY A 157 -23.36 26.68 12.59
CA GLY A 157 -23.09 27.70 11.59
C GLY A 157 -22.33 27.19 10.36
N GLN A 158 -21.47 26.18 10.50
CA GLN A 158 -20.86 25.45 9.38
C GLN A 158 -21.90 24.55 8.69
N GLU A 159 -22.70 23.80 9.44
CA GLU A 159 -23.73 22.91 8.87
C GLU A 159 -24.81 23.69 8.10
N SER A 160 -25.27 24.83 8.64
CA SER A 160 -26.15 25.76 7.92
C SER A 160 -25.51 26.32 6.64
N ARG A 161 -24.22 26.71 6.69
CA ARG A 161 -23.49 27.18 5.49
C ARG A 161 -23.25 26.06 4.47
N ARG A 162 -23.00 24.82 4.88
CA ARG A 162 -22.98 23.65 3.98
C ARG A 162 -24.28 23.52 3.20
N ASP A 163 -25.41 23.64 3.90
CA ASP A 163 -26.74 23.46 3.32
C ASP A 163 -27.15 24.66 2.44
N VAL A 164 -26.47 25.81 2.54
CA VAL A 164 -26.52 26.92 1.56
C VAL A 164 -25.59 26.66 0.37
N ARG A 165 -24.33 26.30 0.61
CA ARG A 165 -23.33 26.01 -0.43
C ARG A 165 -23.78 24.87 -1.35
N ASN A 166 -24.34 23.79 -0.80
CA ASN A 166 -24.88 22.66 -1.53
C ASN A 166 -26.07 23.00 -2.46
N LYS A 167 -26.74 24.14 -2.28
CA LYS A 167 -27.80 24.61 -3.20
C LYS A 167 -27.21 25.29 -4.44
N TYR A 168 -26.08 25.97 -4.32
CA TYR A 168 -25.47 26.69 -5.44
C TYR A 168 -24.36 25.90 -6.15
N LEU A 169 -23.63 25.05 -5.42
CA LEU A 169 -22.46 24.32 -5.93
C LEU A 169 -22.74 23.49 -7.20
N PRO A 170 -23.84 22.71 -7.31
CA PRO A 170 -24.11 21.94 -8.54
C PRO A 170 -24.22 22.83 -9.78
N ARG A 171 -24.84 24.01 -9.63
CA ARG A 171 -25.00 24.99 -10.71
C ARG A 171 -23.67 25.63 -11.09
N LEU A 172 -22.84 26.01 -10.11
CA LEU A 172 -21.54 26.64 -10.39
C LEU A 172 -20.53 25.66 -10.98
N LEU A 173 -20.55 24.39 -10.55
CA LEU A 173 -19.68 23.37 -11.11
C LEU A 173 -20.08 23.01 -12.54
N ALA A 174 -21.39 23.01 -12.85
CA ALA A 174 -21.89 22.93 -14.23
C ALA A 174 -21.47 24.16 -15.05
N GLU A 175 -21.69 25.39 -14.56
CA GLU A 175 -21.23 26.62 -15.23
C GLU A 175 -19.71 26.61 -15.47
N MET A 176 -18.90 26.12 -14.52
CA MET A 176 -17.45 25.96 -14.69
C MET A 176 -17.09 24.90 -15.73
N LYS A 177 -17.84 23.79 -15.81
CA LYS A 177 -17.64 22.72 -16.79
C LYS A 177 -18.10 23.11 -18.21
N GLU A 178 -19.15 23.92 -18.33
CA GLU A 178 -19.61 24.48 -19.61
C GLU A 178 -18.70 25.58 -20.15
N ASN A 179 -18.06 26.35 -19.27
CA ASN A 179 -17.02 27.32 -19.64
C ASN A 179 -15.63 26.69 -19.90
N GLU A 180 -15.53 25.35 -19.94
CA GLU A 180 -14.32 24.68 -20.38
C GLU A 180 -14.11 24.85 -21.90
N MET A 181 -13.40 25.91 -22.27
CA MET A 181 -12.77 26.02 -23.59
C MET A 181 -12.01 24.73 -23.92
N VAL A 182 -11.87 24.43 -25.22
CA VAL A 182 -11.10 23.25 -25.68
C VAL A 182 -9.75 23.20 -24.97
N GLU A 183 -9.44 22.06 -24.36
CA GLU A 183 -8.20 21.91 -23.59
C GLU A 183 -6.99 22.16 -24.51
N PRO A 184 -6.12 23.13 -24.19
CA PRO A 184 -4.92 23.38 -24.97
C PRO A 184 -3.96 22.20 -24.82
N GLU A 185 -3.41 21.75 -25.94
CA GLU A 185 -2.52 20.58 -26.02
C GLU A 185 -1.40 20.60 -24.97
N SER A 186 -0.93 19.40 -24.61
CA SER A 186 0.18 19.21 -23.69
C SER A 186 1.39 20.05 -24.08
N ASP A 187 1.62 20.11 -25.38
CA ASP A 187 2.80 20.64 -26.04
C ASP A 187 2.55 21.98 -26.74
N GLN A 188 1.45 22.67 -26.39
CA GLN A 188 1.11 23.99 -26.93
C GLN A 188 2.30 24.96 -26.90
N ASP A 189 2.51 25.63 -28.04
CA ASP A 189 3.64 26.50 -28.25
C ASP A 189 3.52 27.81 -27.44
N ARG A 190 4.55 28.14 -26.64
CA ARG A 190 4.51 29.24 -25.67
C ARG A 190 5.82 30.01 -25.61
N GLU A 191 5.68 31.33 -25.48
CA GLU A 191 6.76 32.28 -25.26
C GLU A 191 6.48 33.09 -23.98
N ILE A 192 7.51 33.37 -23.19
CA ILE A 192 7.39 34.20 -21.99
C ILE A 192 7.26 35.67 -22.44
N PRO A 193 6.15 36.38 -22.12
CA PRO A 193 5.99 37.79 -22.48
C PRO A 193 7.14 38.64 -21.91
N GLU A 194 7.62 39.64 -22.67
CA GLU A 194 8.85 40.40 -22.32
C GLU A 194 8.82 41.00 -20.91
N ASN A 195 7.68 41.53 -20.46
CA ASN A 195 7.51 42.05 -19.10
C ASN A 195 7.60 40.97 -18.01
N VAL A 196 7.15 39.74 -18.29
CA VAL A 196 7.30 38.57 -17.40
C VAL A 196 8.73 38.03 -17.49
N LEU A 197 9.40 38.10 -18.65
CA LEU A 197 10.80 37.70 -18.83
C LEU A 197 11.74 38.61 -18.02
N LYS A 198 11.50 39.93 -18.01
CA LYS A 198 12.22 40.88 -17.17
C LYS A 198 12.00 40.64 -15.67
N PHE A 199 10.88 40.04 -15.26
CA PHE A 199 10.63 39.64 -13.87
C PHE A 199 11.23 38.27 -13.55
N LEU A 200 11.26 37.34 -14.52
CA LEU A 200 12.01 36.08 -14.41
C LEU A 200 13.51 36.32 -14.27
N ARG A 201 14.04 37.37 -14.92
CA ARG A 201 15.43 37.81 -14.74
C ARG A 201 15.75 38.11 -13.28
N TRP A 202 14.92 38.87 -12.56
CA TRP A 202 15.09 39.11 -11.12
C TRP A 202 15.19 37.79 -10.32
N GLN A 203 14.35 36.81 -10.65
CA GLN A 203 14.38 35.50 -9.98
C GLN A 203 15.68 34.73 -10.26
N ILE A 204 16.24 34.85 -11.46
CA ILE A 204 17.53 34.27 -11.82
C ILE A 204 18.66 35.01 -11.10
N ASP A 205 18.68 36.35 -11.10
CA ASP A 205 19.68 37.17 -10.40
C ASP A 205 19.81 36.77 -8.92
N VAL A 206 18.67 36.62 -8.21
CA VAL A 206 18.62 36.16 -6.79
C VAL A 206 19.08 34.70 -6.62
N ALA A 207 18.86 33.85 -7.62
CA ALA A 207 19.20 32.42 -7.59
C ALA A 207 20.69 32.16 -7.92
N VAL A 208 21.33 32.98 -8.74
CA VAL A 208 22.75 32.81 -9.13
C VAL A 208 23.75 33.40 -8.15
N LEU A 209 23.29 34.19 -7.16
CA LEU A 209 24.10 34.72 -6.05
C LEU A 209 24.92 33.63 -5.37
N GLY A 210 26.11 34.00 -4.85
CA GLY A 210 27.02 33.07 -4.18
C GLY A 210 26.37 32.32 -3.01
N ASN A 211 26.92 31.16 -2.66
CA ASN A 211 26.38 30.31 -1.59
C ASN A 211 26.24 31.09 -0.26
N ASP A 212 27.23 31.91 0.09
CA ASP A 212 27.28 32.73 1.31
C ASP A 212 26.64 34.12 1.16
N ASP A 213 26.22 34.50 -0.06
CA ASP A 213 25.61 35.81 -0.33
C ASP A 213 24.09 35.76 -0.14
N TRP A 214 23.60 36.49 0.86
CA TRP A 214 22.18 36.55 1.22
C TRP A 214 21.54 37.92 0.93
N SER A 215 22.23 38.79 0.17
CA SER A 215 21.76 40.17 -0.12
C SER A 215 20.41 40.22 -0.85
N GLY A 216 20.11 39.24 -1.69
CA GLY A 216 18.84 39.11 -2.41
C GLY A 216 17.69 38.45 -1.65
N TYR A 217 17.81 38.17 -0.35
CA TYR A 217 16.86 37.38 0.44
C TYR A 217 16.32 38.14 1.66
N ASP A 218 15.04 37.95 2.00
CA ASP A 218 14.46 38.51 3.23
C ASP A 218 14.95 37.69 4.44
N VAL A 219 15.87 38.24 5.25
CA VAL A 219 16.40 37.57 6.45
C VAL A 219 15.69 38.06 7.70
N ILE A 220 14.59 37.39 8.09
CA ILE A 220 13.87 37.66 9.35
C ILE A 220 14.13 36.53 10.35
N GLU A 221 15.16 36.68 11.18
CA GLU A 221 15.51 35.68 12.21
C GLU A 221 14.59 35.76 13.44
N GLN A 222 13.31 35.37 13.33
CA GLN A 222 12.52 35.00 14.53
C GLN A 222 11.25 34.15 14.36
N PHE A 223 10.64 34.02 13.16
CA PHE A 223 9.36 33.31 13.00
C PHE A 223 9.29 32.36 11.80
N GLN A 224 8.65 31.20 11.99
CA GLN A 224 8.69 30.05 11.07
C GLN A 224 8.12 30.30 9.64
N PRO A 225 7.07 31.12 9.43
CA PRO A 225 6.57 31.42 8.07
C PRO A 225 7.53 32.19 7.14
N ALA A 226 8.34 33.13 7.64
CA ALA A 226 9.21 33.96 6.80
C ALA A 226 10.56 33.31 6.43
N ALA A 227 10.75 32.03 6.75
CA ALA A 227 12.04 31.37 6.67
C ALA A 227 12.59 31.20 5.24
N LEU A 228 13.91 31.39 5.09
CA LEU A 228 14.68 31.32 3.83
C LEU A 228 14.38 30.07 2.99
N ARG A 229 14.12 28.93 3.65
CA ARG A 229 13.68 27.67 3.02
C ARG A 229 12.54 27.86 2.00
N TYR A 230 11.56 28.69 2.30
CA TYR A 230 10.38 28.91 1.45
C TYR A 230 10.67 29.84 0.27
N GLN A 231 11.48 30.88 0.49
CA GLN A 231 12.00 31.76 -0.58
C GLN A 231 12.78 30.92 -1.62
N ILE A 232 13.61 29.99 -1.13
CA ILE A 232 14.43 29.11 -1.96
C ILE A 232 13.57 28.13 -2.77
N VAL A 233 12.63 27.40 -2.15
CA VAL A 233 11.81 26.42 -2.90
C VAL A 233 10.84 27.07 -3.88
N GLU A 234 10.25 28.23 -3.57
CA GLU A 234 9.42 28.96 -4.54
C GLU A 234 10.26 29.45 -5.72
N GLY A 235 11.51 29.87 -5.47
CA GLY A 235 12.47 30.13 -6.54
C GLY A 235 12.69 28.92 -7.45
N VAL A 236 12.91 27.73 -6.89
CA VAL A 236 13.04 26.48 -7.68
C VAL A 236 11.74 26.18 -8.44
N TYR A 237 10.58 26.27 -7.80
CA TYR A 237 9.29 26.02 -8.46
C TYR A 237 9.08 26.95 -9.67
N THR A 238 9.37 28.24 -9.51
CA THR A 238 9.16 29.26 -10.55
C THR A 238 10.13 29.09 -11.72
N LEU A 239 11.41 28.83 -11.45
CA LEU A 239 12.40 28.55 -12.49
C LEU A 239 12.08 27.23 -13.23
N ALA A 240 11.72 26.17 -12.50
CA ALA A 240 11.33 24.89 -13.07
C ALA A 240 10.06 24.99 -13.92
N PHE A 241 9.07 25.80 -13.52
CA PHE A 241 7.84 26.02 -14.29
C PHE A 241 8.12 26.75 -15.61
N ALA A 242 8.96 27.80 -15.59
CA ALA A 242 9.43 28.48 -16.80
C ALA A 242 10.22 27.51 -17.72
N ASN A 243 11.07 26.67 -17.13
CA ASN A 243 11.88 25.69 -17.85
C ASN A 243 11.03 24.58 -18.48
N ARG A 244 10.07 23.98 -17.75
CA ARG A 244 9.20 22.89 -18.25
C ARG A 244 8.29 23.30 -19.41
N PHE A 245 7.70 24.50 -19.37
CA PHE A 245 6.58 24.87 -20.25
C PHE A 245 6.89 25.91 -21.33
N TYR A 246 7.98 26.68 -21.19
CA TYR A 246 8.39 27.69 -22.17
C TYR A 246 9.77 27.39 -22.77
N THR A 247 10.68 26.80 -21.99
CA THR A 247 12.06 26.53 -22.44
C THR A 247 12.51 25.06 -22.22
N PRO A 248 11.69 24.03 -22.56
CA PRO A 248 12.04 22.62 -22.31
C PRO A 248 13.27 22.12 -23.08
N SER A 249 13.62 22.76 -24.21
CA SER A 249 14.86 22.50 -24.94
C SER A 249 16.04 23.38 -24.48
N PHE A 250 15.95 24.03 -23.31
CA PHE A 250 17.05 24.73 -22.65
C PHE A 250 17.51 23.91 -21.44
N ARG A 251 18.51 23.05 -21.65
CA ARG A 251 18.99 22.04 -20.70
C ARG A 251 20.52 22.08 -20.64
N GLY A 252 21.11 22.11 -19.44
CA GLY A 252 22.57 22.24 -19.23
C GLY A 252 23.11 23.68 -19.03
N SER A 253 22.23 24.68 -18.96
CA SER A 253 22.54 26.12 -19.00
C SER A 253 22.28 26.87 -17.69
N TYR A 254 22.40 28.20 -17.70
CA TYR A 254 22.17 29.06 -16.51
C TYR A 254 20.82 28.85 -15.80
N LEU A 255 19.77 28.46 -16.53
CA LEU A 255 18.43 28.25 -15.94
C LEU A 255 18.37 26.94 -15.13
N GLN A 256 19.16 25.95 -15.51
CA GLN A 256 19.39 24.75 -14.71
C GLN A 256 20.36 25.04 -13.56
N GLU A 257 21.46 25.75 -13.82
CA GLU A 257 22.43 26.14 -12.78
C GLU A 257 21.78 26.92 -11.63
N ALA A 258 20.87 27.85 -11.94
CA ALA A 258 20.11 28.62 -10.96
C ALA A 258 19.22 27.73 -10.07
N GLN A 259 18.57 26.71 -10.64
CA GLN A 259 17.80 25.72 -9.87
C GLN A 259 18.73 24.90 -8.97
N GLU A 260 19.87 24.43 -9.48
CA GLU A 260 20.83 23.63 -8.71
C GLU A 260 21.46 24.44 -7.57
N LYS A 261 21.83 25.70 -7.81
CA LYS A 261 22.31 26.64 -6.78
C LYS A 261 21.31 26.82 -5.65
N LEU A 262 20.03 27.06 -5.96
CA LEU A 262 18.97 27.13 -4.96
C LEU A 262 18.84 25.82 -4.17
N ILE A 263 18.89 24.67 -4.84
CA ILE A 263 18.82 23.35 -4.20
C ILE A 263 19.98 23.15 -3.20
N TYR A 264 21.23 23.49 -3.57
CA TYR A 264 22.36 23.45 -2.63
C TYR A 264 22.26 24.51 -1.53
N LYS A 265 21.74 25.69 -1.82
CA LYS A 265 21.57 26.78 -0.84
C LYS A 265 20.57 26.44 0.26
N TYR A 266 19.58 25.59 -0.04
CA TYR A 266 18.68 25.01 0.96
C TYR A 266 19.40 24.11 1.98
N CYS A 267 20.48 23.42 1.57
CA CYS A 267 21.17 22.43 2.40
C CYS A 267 21.99 23.03 3.56
N GLN A 268 22.21 24.35 3.58
CA GLN A 268 23.16 25.01 4.48
C GLN A 268 22.65 25.19 5.92
N GLU A 269 23.58 25.28 6.87
CA GLU A 269 23.33 25.60 8.29
C GLU A 269 22.36 26.78 8.46
N LYS A 270 22.54 27.88 7.70
CA LYS A 270 21.69 29.08 7.84
C LYS A 270 20.20 28.82 7.53
N VAL A 271 19.89 27.83 6.69
CA VAL A 271 18.52 27.44 6.31
C VAL A 271 17.96 26.36 7.24
N LEU A 272 18.80 25.46 7.76
CA LEU A 272 18.36 24.28 8.52
C LEU A 272 18.56 24.36 10.04
N LYS A 273 19.35 25.31 10.57
CA LYS A 273 19.64 25.48 12.02
C LYS A 273 18.40 25.55 12.92
N TYR A 274 17.24 25.94 12.38
CA TYR A 274 15.96 25.94 13.09
C TYR A 274 15.61 24.56 13.65
N TRP A 275 15.99 23.49 12.93
CA TRP A 275 15.58 22.13 13.25
C TRP A 275 16.14 21.63 14.58
N LYS A 276 17.35 22.07 14.92
CA LYS A 276 18.01 21.79 16.21
C LYS A 276 17.15 22.27 17.39
N TRP A 277 16.58 23.47 17.28
CA TRP A 277 15.73 24.07 18.31
C TRP A 277 14.34 23.41 18.38
N GLU A 278 13.74 23.11 17.22
CA GLU A 278 12.48 22.34 17.15
C GLU A 278 12.63 20.93 17.76
N CYS A 279 13.78 20.28 17.55
CA CYS A 279 14.11 19.01 18.20
C CYS A 279 14.25 19.15 19.71
N LEU A 280 15.05 20.13 20.18
CA LEU A 280 15.32 20.33 21.60
C LEU A 280 14.09 20.71 22.42
N TRP A 281 13.31 21.72 22.00
CA TRP A 281 12.23 22.29 22.82
C TRP A 281 10.82 21.91 22.37
N GLY A 282 10.67 21.33 21.18
CA GLY A 282 9.37 20.89 20.66
C GLY A 282 9.19 19.37 20.57
N LYS A 283 10.29 18.62 20.39
CA LYS A 283 10.29 17.14 20.34
C LYS A 283 11.04 16.48 21.50
N LEU A 284 11.72 17.25 22.34
CA LEU A 284 12.53 16.81 23.48
C LEU A 284 13.58 15.75 23.09
N THR A 285 14.28 15.97 21.97
CA THR A 285 15.28 15.04 21.42
C THR A 285 16.56 15.76 21.00
N THR A 286 17.69 15.05 21.14
CA THR A 286 19.01 15.44 20.62
C THR A 286 19.32 14.81 19.26
N ASN A 287 18.44 13.94 18.73
CA ASN A 287 18.58 13.46 17.35
C ASN A 287 18.10 14.55 16.38
N TYR A 288 19.06 15.22 15.73
CA TYR A 288 18.81 16.32 14.80
C TYR A 288 18.70 15.90 13.33
N GLU A 289 18.63 14.60 13.03
CA GLU A 289 18.38 14.08 11.68
C GLU A 289 17.04 14.62 11.12
N PRO A 290 17.04 15.45 10.06
CA PRO A 290 15.85 16.17 9.63
C PRO A 290 14.89 15.35 8.74
N VAL A 291 15.33 14.26 8.13
CA VAL A 291 14.53 13.44 7.20
C VAL A 291 13.71 12.37 7.93
N LEU A 292 14.23 11.77 9.02
CA LEU A 292 13.61 10.58 9.63
C LEU A 292 12.14 10.77 10.08
N LYS A 293 11.81 11.86 10.80
CA LYS A 293 10.55 11.92 11.56
C LYS A 293 9.95 13.32 11.75
N ASP A 294 8.67 13.43 11.37
CA ASP A 294 7.78 14.58 11.62
C ASP A 294 8.36 15.92 11.09
N ASN A 295 8.75 15.98 9.80
CA ASN A 295 9.31 17.17 9.14
C ASN A 295 8.69 17.46 7.75
N ILE A 296 7.39 17.80 7.65
CA ILE A 296 6.81 18.08 6.32
C ILE A 296 7.33 19.40 5.70
N MET A 297 8.03 20.26 6.46
CA MET A 297 8.70 21.45 5.89
C MET A 297 9.82 21.07 4.92
N LEU A 298 10.74 20.21 5.35
CA LEU A 298 11.77 19.63 4.48
C LEU A 298 11.12 18.63 3.51
N THR A 299 10.58 17.54 4.06
CA THR A 299 10.20 16.37 3.25
C THR A 299 8.98 16.61 2.36
N GLY A 300 8.22 17.68 2.56
CA GLY A 300 7.17 18.12 1.64
C GLY A 300 7.70 19.05 0.54
N PHE A 301 8.05 20.29 0.91
CA PHE A 301 8.40 21.34 -0.04
C PHE A 301 9.70 21.05 -0.79
N TYR A 302 10.76 20.66 -0.09
CA TYR A 302 12.06 20.42 -0.72
C TYR A 302 12.01 19.20 -1.64
N SER A 303 11.25 18.17 -1.27
CA SER A 303 10.95 17.04 -2.16
C SER A 303 10.25 17.49 -3.45
N LEU A 304 9.24 18.38 -3.37
CA LEU A 304 8.59 18.91 -4.58
C LEU A 304 9.59 19.71 -5.43
N ALA A 305 10.48 20.50 -4.82
CA ALA A 305 11.47 21.28 -5.54
C ALA A 305 12.44 20.38 -6.32
N LEU A 306 12.87 19.27 -5.70
CA LEU A 306 13.68 18.23 -6.35
C LEU A 306 12.92 17.55 -7.50
N GLN A 307 11.62 17.26 -7.34
CA GLN A 307 10.80 16.68 -8.41
C GLN A 307 10.49 17.65 -9.55
N PHE A 308 10.33 18.95 -9.26
CA PHE A 308 10.12 19.96 -10.29
C PHE A 308 11.39 20.22 -11.09
N TYR A 309 12.57 20.27 -10.45
CA TYR A 309 13.86 20.25 -11.13
C TYR A 309 13.99 19.01 -12.04
N ARG A 310 13.64 17.82 -11.52
CA ARG A 310 13.68 16.56 -12.28
C ARG A 310 12.77 16.58 -13.51
N ALA A 311 11.52 17.03 -13.35
CA ALA A 311 10.54 17.13 -14.42
C ALA A 311 10.90 18.19 -15.48
N ALA A 312 11.54 19.30 -15.08
CA ALA A 312 11.92 20.39 -15.97
C ALA A 312 13.23 20.13 -16.75
N THR A 313 14.26 19.61 -16.07
CA THR A 313 15.63 19.52 -16.62
C THR A 313 15.98 18.13 -17.14
N LEU A 314 15.27 17.08 -16.69
CA LEU A 314 15.65 15.66 -16.77
C LEU A 314 16.97 15.30 -16.06
N GLY A 315 17.54 16.21 -15.26
CA GLY A 315 18.73 15.96 -14.47
C GLY A 315 18.52 14.87 -13.41
N ASP A 316 19.49 13.98 -13.25
CA ASP A 316 19.48 12.90 -12.24
C ASP A 316 20.27 13.25 -10.97
N ARG A 317 20.88 14.45 -10.92
CA ARG A 317 21.96 14.81 -9.99
C ARG A 317 21.62 14.50 -8.53
N PHE A 318 20.40 14.80 -8.11
CA PHE A 318 19.93 14.66 -6.73
C PHE A 318 19.22 13.32 -6.44
N THR A 319 19.10 12.42 -7.42
CA THR A 319 18.59 11.04 -7.21
C THR A 319 19.67 10.07 -6.78
N LYS A 320 20.94 10.52 -6.83
CA LYS A 320 22.16 9.81 -6.40
C LYS A 320 22.36 9.96 -4.89
N ASP A 321 22.77 8.89 -4.23
CA ASP A 321 22.90 8.87 -2.77
C ASP A 321 24.08 9.71 -2.28
N GLY A 322 23.83 10.50 -1.23
CA GLY A 322 24.76 11.51 -0.72
C GLY A 322 24.83 12.82 -1.51
N ALA A 323 24.05 12.98 -2.59
CA ALA A 323 24.03 14.21 -3.40
C ALA A 323 23.45 15.44 -2.65
N LEU A 324 22.73 15.23 -1.55
CA LEU A 324 22.15 16.26 -0.70
C LEU A 324 22.71 16.12 0.73
N VAL A 325 23.70 16.93 1.09
CA VAL A 325 24.28 16.93 2.45
C VAL A 325 23.58 18.03 3.27
N LEU A 326 22.63 17.63 4.11
CA LEU A 326 21.83 18.54 4.94
C LEU A 326 22.61 18.92 6.21
N GLU A 327 23.03 20.18 6.29
CA GLU A 327 23.87 20.71 7.37
C GLU A 327 22.99 21.41 8.42
N ILE A 328 22.85 20.84 9.60
CA ILE A 328 22.10 21.45 10.72
C ILE A 328 23.01 22.38 11.53
N ASP A 329 24.27 21.97 11.70
CA ASP A 329 25.39 22.80 12.14
C ASP A 329 26.72 22.16 11.73
N LYS A 330 27.84 22.85 12.00
CA LYS A 330 29.23 22.39 11.77
C LYS A 330 29.56 20.95 12.22
N THR A 331 28.81 20.36 13.15
CA THR A 331 28.99 19.00 13.67
C THR A 331 27.91 18.00 13.21
N HIS A 332 26.79 18.47 12.67
CA HIS A 332 25.64 17.64 12.28
C HIS A 332 25.33 17.81 10.80
N ARG A 333 25.86 16.91 9.96
CA ARG A 333 25.72 16.90 8.49
C ARG A 333 25.19 15.54 8.04
N TYR A 334 24.03 15.51 7.38
CA TYR A 334 23.30 14.28 7.07
C TYR A 334 23.21 14.05 5.54
N PRO A 335 23.80 12.97 4.99
CA PRO A 335 23.83 12.72 3.54
C PRO A 335 22.57 12.00 3.04
N HIS A 336 21.92 12.56 2.02
CA HIS A 336 20.65 12.10 1.46
C HIS A 336 20.60 12.14 -0.07
N SER A 337 19.52 11.58 -0.61
CA SER A 337 19.04 11.73 -1.99
C SER A 337 17.55 12.03 -2.00
N SER A 338 17.01 12.49 -3.14
CA SER A 338 15.57 12.67 -3.34
C SER A 338 14.78 11.38 -3.02
N LYS A 339 15.34 10.20 -3.33
CA LYS A 339 14.78 8.88 -3.00
C LYS A 339 14.59 8.69 -1.49
N THR A 340 15.58 9.08 -0.67
CA THR A 340 15.47 8.98 0.80
C THR A 340 14.40 9.92 1.37
N LEU A 341 14.22 11.11 0.78
CA LEU A 341 13.16 12.05 1.17
C LEU A 341 11.76 11.54 0.74
N THR A 342 11.62 10.95 -0.45
CA THR A 342 10.40 10.27 -0.90
C THR A 342 10.03 9.09 0.01
N LYS A 343 11.02 8.29 0.43
CA LYS A 343 10.78 7.23 1.41
C LYS A 343 10.32 7.79 2.76
N ALA A 344 10.90 8.90 3.22
CA ALA A 344 10.51 9.54 4.47
C ALA A 344 9.06 10.06 4.47
N LEU A 345 8.57 10.59 3.35
CA LEU A 345 7.15 10.96 3.17
C LEU A 345 6.22 9.77 3.47
N LEU A 346 6.43 8.66 2.78
CA LEU A 346 5.68 7.41 2.94
C LEU A 346 5.77 6.85 4.36
N ASP A 347 6.99 6.81 4.91
CA ASP A 347 7.29 6.32 6.26
C ASP A 347 6.66 7.18 7.36
N ASN A 348 6.30 8.45 7.11
CA ASN A 348 5.67 9.34 8.08
C ASN A 348 4.14 9.40 7.94
N TRP A 349 3.57 9.38 6.73
CA TRP A 349 2.11 9.31 6.55
C TRP A 349 1.51 7.98 6.99
N SER A 350 2.17 6.86 6.63
CA SER A 350 1.74 5.51 7.02
C SER A 350 1.55 5.41 8.55
N LYS A 351 2.51 5.95 9.31
CA LYS A 351 2.54 6.01 10.78
C LYS A 351 1.65 7.11 11.39
N SER A 352 1.12 8.05 10.60
CA SER A 352 0.24 9.11 11.12
C SER A 352 -1.21 8.66 11.23
N ALA A 353 -1.78 8.81 12.42
CA ALA A 353 -3.20 8.59 12.69
C ALA A 353 -4.15 9.53 11.91
N PHE A 354 -3.67 10.67 11.41
CA PHE A 354 -4.44 11.56 10.52
C PHE A 354 -4.15 11.31 9.03
N CYS A 355 -3.18 10.46 8.69
CA CYS A 355 -2.53 10.39 7.37
C CYS A 355 -1.92 11.73 6.87
N LEU A 356 -1.80 12.72 7.75
CA LEU A 356 -1.04 13.97 7.59
C LEU A 356 -0.09 14.09 8.79
N TYR A 357 1.13 14.61 8.64
CA TYR A 357 2.12 14.69 9.73
C TYR A 357 2.68 16.11 9.96
N PRO A 358 3.34 16.37 11.12
CA PRO A 358 3.67 17.72 11.56
C PRO A 358 4.67 18.46 10.68
N CYS A 359 4.41 19.75 10.55
CA CYS A 359 5.25 20.77 9.94
C CYS A 359 6.28 21.22 10.97
N GLU A 360 5.75 21.76 12.06
CA GLU A 360 6.44 22.25 13.25
C GLU A 360 6.11 21.30 14.42
N PRO A 361 6.80 21.39 15.57
CA PRO A 361 6.59 20.46 16.68
C PRO A 361 5.14 20.37 17.16
N ASN A 362 4.50 19.25 16.79
CA ASN A 362 3.11 18.90 17.09
C ASN A 362 2.03 19.75 16.39
N TRP A 363 2.37 20.54 15.37
CA TRP A 363 1.41 21.25 14.51
C TRP A 363 1.39 20.69 13.10
N ILE A 364 0.20 20.30 12.62
CA ILE A 364 -0.02 19.73 11.29
C ILE A 364 -0.73 20.78 10.45
N TYR A 365 -0.18 21.07 9.28
CA TYR A 365 -0.74 22.03 8.33
C TYR A 365 -1.22 21.30 7.09
N SER A 366 -2.39 21.70 6.56
CA SER A 366 -2.95 21.14 5.32
C SER A 366 -2.03 21.42 4.14
N PHE A 367 -1.73 22.71 3.91
CA PHE A 367 -0.85 23.24 2.85
C PHE A 367 0.46 22.46 2.74
N CYS A 368 1.20 22.29 3.83
CA CYS A 368 2.49 21.57 3.83
C CYS A 368 2.35 20.08 3.42
N ASN A 369 1.30 19.41 3.89
CA ASN A 369 1.03 18.02 3.49
C ASN A 369 0.54 17.92 2.03
N LEU A 370 -0.15 18.95 1.52
CA LEU A 370 -0.50 19.06 0.09
C LEU A 370 0.74 19.24 -0.80
N TYR A 371 1.76 19.99 -0.36
CA TYR A 371 3.07 20.01 -1.05
C TYR A 371 3.72 18.63 -1.09
N GLY A 372 3.72 17.91 0.04
CA GLY A 372 4.29 16.57 0.10
C GLY A 372 3.59 15.55 -0.79
N ILE A 373 2.25 15.48 -0.79
CA ILE A 373 1.55 14.48 -1.61
C ILE A 373 1.67 14.78 -3.11
N ASN A 374 1.76 16.06 -3.50
CA ASN A 374 2.15 16.45 -4.85
C ASN A 374 3.61 16.11 -5.16
N ALA A 375 4.52 16.14 -4.19
CA ALA A 375 5.89 15.69 -4.38
C ALA A 375 5.96 14.18 -4.64
N LEU A 376 5.18 13.38 -3.89
CA LEU A 376 5.07 11.95 -4.15
C LEU A 376 4.44 11.68 -5.52
N LYS A 377 3.38 12.39 -5.90
CA LYS A 377 2.75 12.22 -7.21
C LYS A 377 3.67 12.60 -8.37
N CYS A 378 4.46 13.67 -8.22
CA CYS A 378 5.44 14.08 -9.21
C CYS A 378 6.64 13.10 -9.26
N TYR A 379 7.02 12.48 -8.14
CA TYR A 379 8.00 11.38 -8.12
C TYR A 379 7.49 10.17 -8.90
N ASP A 380 6.24 9.76 -8.66
CA ASP A 380 5.58 8.67 -9.41
C ASP A 380 5.59 8.94 -10.93
N THR A 381 5.26 10.16 -11.35
CA THR A 381 5.32 10.61 -12.76
C THR A 381 6.75 10.61 -13.33
N ASN A 382 7.75 11.04 -12.54
CA ASN A 382 9.14 11.18 -12.99
C ASN A 382 9.89 9.85 -13.10
N GLU A 383 9.69 8.96 -12.11
CA GLU A 383 10.49 7.73 -11.93
C GLU A 383 9.69 6.45 -12.26
N GLY A 384 8.40 6.58 -12.60
CA GLY A 384 7.55 5.45 -13.04
C GLY A 384 7.01 4.58 -11.91
N THR A 385 6.92 5.11 -10.69
CA THR A 385 6.36 4.40 -9.53
C THR A 385 4.86 4.68 -9.33
N ASP A 386 4.21 3.94 -8.43
CA ASP A 386 2.81 4.16 -8.03
C ASP A 386 2.70 4.10 -6.49
N PHE A 387 3.43 4.98 -5.81
CA PHE A 387 3.42 5.07 -4.35
C PHE A 387 2.19 5.82 -3.81
N VAL A 388 1.60 6.72 -4.61
CA VAL A 388 0.39 7.46 -4.23
C VAL A 388 -0.79 6.52 -3.98
N SER A 389 -1.03 5.52 -4.84
CA SER A 389 -2.23 4.66 -4.75
C SER A 389 -2.35 3.94 -3.39
N GLY A 390 -1.22 3.54 -2.80
CA GLY A 390 -1.15 2.91 -1.48
C GLY A 390 -1.51 3.81 -0.29
N ILE A 391 -1.59 5.14 -0.47
CA ILE A 391 -1.93 6.10 0.59
C ILE A 391 -3.08 7.06 0.26
N GLU A 392 -3.43 7.26 -1.01
CA GLU A 392 -4.40 8.26 -1.50
C GLU A 392 -5.72 8.19 -0.73
N GLY A 393 -6.31 7.00 -0.60
CA GLY A 393 -7.57 6.81 0.13
C GLY A 393 -7.51 7.19 1.61
N ARG A 394 -6.37 6.95 2.28
CA ARG A 394 -6.15 7.40 3.68
C ARG A 394 -5.91 8.91 3.75
N PHE A 395 -5.15 9.47 2.81
CA PHE A 395 -4.85 10.89 2.76
C PHE A 395 -6.11 11.71 2.48
N ARG A 396 -6.89 11.35 1.46
CA ARG A 396 -8.18 11.97 1.12
C ARG A 396 -9.20 11.86 2.26
N LYS A 397 -9.29 10.70 2.93
CA LYS A 397 -10.13 10.55 4.12
C LYS A 397 -9.69 11.48 5.25
N GLY A 398 -8.39 11.51 5.57
CA GLY A 398 -7.82 12.40 6.59
C GLY A 398 -8.07 13.88 6.26
N TYR A 399 -7.89 14.27 5.00
CA TYR A 399 -8.15 15.63 4.55
C TYR A 399 -9.62 16.04 4.73
N ILE A 400 -10.56 15.20 4.31
CA ILE A 400 -12.00 15.49 4.38
C ILE A 400 -12.54 15.43 5.83
N GLU A 401 -12.21 14.40 6.60
CA GLU A 401 -12.73 14.26 7.98
C GLU A 401 -12.08 15.24 8.96
N GLU A 402 -10.81 15.61 8.77
CA GLU A 402 -10.00 16.31 9.78
C GLU A 402 -9.39 17.65 9.32
N PHE A 403 -9.19 17.89 8.02
CA PHE A 403 -8.62 19.15 7.51
C PHE A 403 -9.60 19.94 6.62
N THR A 404 -10.88 19.60 6.71
CA THR A 404 -12.01 20.31 6.10
C THR A 404 -13.07 20.55 7.17
N ASP A 405 -13.69 21.72 7.20
CA ASP A 405 -14.81 22.03 8.09
C ASP A 405 -16.15 21.47 7.57
N ALA A 406 -17.21 21.53 8.37
CA ALA A 406 -18.52 21.00 7.96
C ALA A 406 -19.11 21.71 6.72
N ASP A 407 -18.71 22.96 6.47
CA ASP A 407 -19.09 23.78 5.33
C ASP A 407 -18.19 23.59 4.09
N GLY A 408 -17.23 22.66 4.14
CA GLY A 408 -16.29 22.40 3.05
C GLY A 408 -15.03 23.28 3.04
N THR A 409 -14.91 24.28 3.92
CA THR A 409 -13.72 25.16 3.99
C THR A 409 -12.50 24.39 4.49
N CYS A 410 -11.32 24.61 3.91
CA CYS A 410 -10.09 23.99 4.39
C CYS A 410 -9.69 24.52 5.78
N VAL A 411 -9.34 23.60 6.69
CA VAL A 411 -8.71 23.90 7.98
C VAL A 411 -7.19 24.01 7.78
N PRO A 412 -6.56 25.19 7.98
CA PRO A 412 -5.16 25.42 7.65
C PRO A 412 -4.19 24.70 8.58
N ILE A 413 -4.51 24.64 9.88
CA ILE A 413 -3.65 24.11 10.95
C ILE A 413 -4.46 23.34 12.00
N LYS A 414 -3.93 22.20 12.47
CA LYS A 414 -4.48 21.40 13.56
C LYS A 414 -3.38 20.80 14.44
N SER A 415 -3.56 20.84 15.76
CA SER A 415 -2.64 20.24 16.72
C SER A 415 -2.68 18.71 16.62
N ARG A 416 -1.50 18.09 16.50
CA ARG A 416 -1.31 16.63 16.53
C ARG A 416 -1.84 16.02 17.83
N MET A 417 -1.62 16.69 18.96
CA MET A 417 -1.86 16.13 20.29
C MET A 417 -3.34 16.18 20.68
N THR A 418 -3.99 17.33 20.49
CA THR A 418 -5.37 17.57 20.94
C THR A 418 -6.40 17.52 19.83
N GLY A 419 -6.02 17.76 18.57
CA GLY A 419 -6.95 18.07 17.48
C GLY A 419 -7.50 19.50 17.53
N PHE A 420 -6.93 20.38 18.36
CA PHE A 420 -7.29 21.81 18.43
C PHE A 420 -6.91 22.55 17.15
N VAL A 421 -7.73 23.53 16.76
CA VAL A 421 -7.55 24.42 15.60
C VAL A 421 -7.50 25.85 16.13
N ILE A 422 -6.59 26.67 15.62
CA ILE A 422 -6.45 28.08 16.02
C ILE A 422 -7.51 28.92 15.27
N PRO A 423 -8.48 29.56 15.96
CA PRO A 423 -9.44 30.45 15.31
C PRO A 423 -8.75 31.69 14.75
N GLY A 424 -9.22 32.21 13.61
CA GLY A 424 -8.73 33.47 13.03
C GLY A 424 -7.49 33.35 12.12
N LEU A 425 -6.86 32.16 12.01
CA LEU A 425 -5.91 31.85 10.92
C LEU A 425 -6.60 31.37 9.64
N ILE A 426 -7.92 31.52 9.56
CA ILE A 426 -8.78 31.04 8.47
C ILE A 426 -9.21 32.24 7.62
N GLY A 427 -8.96 32.17 6.31
CA GLY A 427 -9.24 33.23 5.34
C GLY A 427 -9.26 32.68 3.92
N ILE A 428 -9.66 33.49 2.94
CA ILE A 428 -9.85 33.05 1.55
C ILE A 428 -8.54 32.61 0.89
N VAL A 429 -7.41 33.18 1.31
CA VAL A 429 -6.07 32.85 0.77
C VAL A 429 -5.78 31.36 0.92
N ASN A 430 -6.15 30.77 2.07
CA ASN A 430 -5.98 29.33 2.30
C ASN A 430 -6.86 28.47 1.39
N GLU A 431 -8.11 28.88 1.14
CA GLU A 431 -9.04 28.15 0.27
C GLU A 431 -8.58 28.18 -1.19
N LEU A 432 -8.13 29.36 -1.67
CA LEU A 432 -7.54 29.54 -3.00
C LEU A 432 -6.29 28.69 -3.19
N SER A 433 -5.36 28.75 -2.23
CA SER A 433 -4.16 27.91 -2.23
C SER A 433 -4.49 26.42 -2.26
N CYS A 434 -5.44 25.97 -1.43
CA CYS A 434 -5.81 24.56 -1.37
C CYS A 434 -6.57 24.10 -2.63
N SER A 435 -7.32 24.97 -3.31
CA SER A 435 -7.93 24.63 -4.59
C SER A 435 -6.87 24.24 -5.64
N ALA A 436 -5.85 25.08 -5.86
CA ALA A 436 -4.79 24.80 -6.81
C ALA A 436 -3.94 23.57 -6.42
N LEU A 437 -3.64 23.40 -5.13
CA LEU A 437 -2.82 22.29 -4.63
C LEU A 437 -3.54 20.94 -4.59
N THR A 438 -4.88 20.89 -4.63
CA THR A 438 -5.64 19.64 -4.63
C THR A 438 -6.01 19.13 -6.04
N ALA A 439 -5.77 19.93 -7.08
CA ALA A 439 -6.20 19.67 -8.46
C ALA A 439 -5.75 18.32 -9.06
N SER A 440 -4.60 17.79 -8.64
CA SER A 440 -4.03 16.54 -9.16
C SER A 440 -4.52 15.26 -8.46
N LEU A 441 -5.01 15.37 -7.23
CA LEU A 441 -5.26 14.21 -6.34
C LEU A 441 -6.66 14.19 -5.74
N MET A 442 -7.30 15.35 -5.65
CA MET A 442 -8.68 15.51 -5.22
C MET A 442 -9.31 16.61 -6.10
N PRO A 443 -9.43 16.40 -7.43
CA PRO A 443 -10.02 17.38 -8.35
C PRO A 443 -11.44 17.79 -7.92
N ASP A 444 -12.15 16.88 -7.23
CA ASP A 444 -13.46 17.11 -6.65
C ASP A 444 -13.46 18.12 -5.48
N VAL A 445 -12.42 18.09 -4.64
CA VAL A 445 -12.20 19.07 -3.56
C VAL A 445 -11.73 20.40 -4.16
N SER A 446 -10.77 20.33 -5.08
CA SER A 446 -10.23 21.45 -5.86
C SER A 446 -11.34 22.30 -6.49
N ALA A 447 -12.20 21.68 -7.29
CA ALA A 447 -13.28 22.39 -7.99
C ALA A 447 -14.32 23.00 -7.03
N ARG A 448 -14.69 22.29 -5.94
CA ARG A 448 -15.61 22.85 -4.93
C ARG A 448 -14.99 24.05 -4.20
N ALA A 449 -13.71 23.98 -3.81
CA ALA A 449 -13.01 25.07 -3.13
C ALA A 449 -12.98 26.35 -4.01
N TYR A 450 -12.64 26.21 -5.30
CA TYR A 450 -12.68 27.36 -6.21
C TYR A 450 -14.10 27.84 -6.52
N ALA A 451 -15.09 26.95 -6.66
CA ALA A 451 -16.48 27.34 -6.87
C ALA A 451 -17.06 28.12 -5.66
N VAL A 452 -16.70 27.75 -4.43
CA VAL A 452 -17.00 28.53 -3.21
C VAL A 452 -16.31 29.90 -3.28
N ALA A 453 -15.01 29.93 -3.52
CA ALA A 453 -14.24 31.17 -3.58
C ALA A 453 -14.76 32.14 -4.66
N LYS A 454 -15.11 31.62 -5.85
CA LYS A 454 -15.72 32.37 -6.96
C LYS A 454 -17.10 32.93 -6.62
N LYS A 455 -17.86 32.27 -5.75
CA LYS A 455 -19.20 32.72 -5.37
C LYS A 455 -19.24 33.70 -4.20
N GLU A 456 -18.33 33.50 -3.24
CA GLU A 456 -18.35 34.20 -1.95
C GLU A 456 -17.32 35.33 -1.86
N VAL A 457 -16.31 35.39 -2.75
CA VAL A 457 -15.27 36.46 -2.75
C VAL A 457 -14.87 36.94 -4.16
N LEU A 458 -14.61 36.05 -5.13
CA LEU A 458 -14.10 36.43 -6.45
C LEU A 458 -15.21 36.81 -7.45
N THR A 459 -16.23 37.53 -6.99
CA THR A 459 -17.35 38.00 -7.81
C THR A 459 -16.96 39.24 -8.61
N LEU A 460 -17.36 39.31 -9.89
CA LEU A 460 -17.09 40.46 -10.77
C LEU A 460 -18.30 41.40 -10.84
N ASP A 461 -18.03 42.71 -10.90
CA ASP A 461 -19.02 43.76 -11.13
C ASP A 461 -19.41 43.90 -12.61
N SER A 462 -20.33 44.82 -12.92
CA SER A 462 -20.77 45.10 -14.29
C SER A 462 -19.73 45.76 -15.19
N LYS A 463 -18.52 46.02 -14.68
CA LYS A 463 -17.34 46.55 -15.39
C LYS A 463 -16.20 45.53 -15.46
N GLY A 464 -16.40 44.32 -14.95
CA GLY A 464 -15.39 43.25 -14.90
C GLY A 464 -14.32 43.43 -13.81
N LYS A 465 -14.51 44.33 -12.84
CA LYS A 465 -13.64 44.44 -11.66
C LYS A 465 -14.12 43.50 -10.55
N LEU A 466 -13.21 43.08 -9.66
CA LEU A 466 -13.60 42.35 -8.45
C LEU A 466 -14.43 43.24 -7.51
N ALA A 467 -15.60 42.75 -7.12
CA ALA A 467 -16.51 43.39 -6.18
C ALA A 467 -16.27 42.90 -4.75
N ASP A 468 -16.53 43.78 -3.77
CA ASP A 468 -16.62 43.46 -2.33
C ASP A 468 -15.40 42.75 -1.71
N ILE A 469 -14.18 43.16 -2.10
CA ILE A 469 -12.91 42.68 -1.49
C ILE A 469 -12.69 43.19 -0.05
N ASP A 470 -13.62 43.96 0.51
CA ASP A 470 -13.58 44.39 1.91
C ASP A 470 -13.86 43.23 2.87
N CYS A 471 -14.51 42.15 2.41
CA CYS A 471 -14.74 40.92 3.17
C CYS A 471 -13.46 40.20 3.65
N LEU A 472 -12.29 40.50 3.05
CA LEU A 472 -10.99 39.92 3.41
C LEU A 472 -10.52 40.37 4.81
N GLN A 473 -10.13 39.43 5.68
CA GLN A 473 -9.81 39.69 7.08
C GLN A 473 -8.43 39.16 7.50
N GLY A 474 -7.80 39.85 8.46
CA GLY A 474 -6.58 39.38 9.14
C GLY A 474 -5.46 39.00 8.18
N ALA A 475 -5.10 37.71 8.17
CA ALA A 475 -3.98 37.18 7.38
C ALA A 475 -4.18 37.27 5.86
N ASP A 476 -5.42 37.39 5.36
CA ASP A 476 -5.68 37.55 3.91
C ASP A 476 -5.08 38.86 3.34
N LYS A 477 -4.87 39.87 4.20
CA LYS A 477 -4.33 41.20 3.87
C LYS A 477 -2.87 41.38 4.34
N MET A 478 -2.09 40.29 4.44
CA MET A 478 -0.70 40.30 4.95
C MET A 478 0.28 39.61 4.00
N ASP A 479 1.48 40.18 3.81
CA ASP A 479 2.66 39.51 3.25
C ASP A 479 3.33 38.64 4.34
N PRO A 480 3.30 37.28 4.25
CA PRO A 480 3.86 36.41 5.27
C PRO A 480 5.39 36.36 5.28
N GLY A 481 6.06 36.82 4.23
CA GLY A 481 7.52 36.91 4.15
C GLY A 481 8.09 38.14 4.85
N ARG A 482 7.28 39.18 5.08
CA ARG A 482 7.68 40.40 5.81
C ARG A 482 6.78 40.82 6.98
N TYR A 483 5.70 40.08 7.26
CA TYR A 483 4.70 40.37 8.31
C TYR A 483 4.13 41.79 8.27
N LYS A 484 3.93 42.33 7.06
CA LYS A 484 3.34 43.66 6.81
C LYS A 484 2.01 43.53 6.10
N ALA A 485 1.14 44.51 6.28
CA ALA A 485 -0.10 44.60 5.52
C ALA A 485 0.22 44.75 4.03
N SER A 486 -0.34 43.86 3.20
CA SER A 486 -0.21 43.88 1.74
C SER A 486 -1.26 42.96 1.11
N MET A 487 -1.80 43.36 -0.04
CA MET A 487 -2.74 42.57 -0.83
C MET A 487 -2.07 41.50 -1.71
N VAL A 488 -0.73 41.50 -1.80
CA VAL A 488 0.01 40.66 -2.76
C VAL A 488 -0.19 39.15 -2.57
N THR A 489 -0.41 38.70 -1.34
CA THR A 489 -0.69 37.29 -1.03
C THR A 489 -2.05 36.87 -1.61
N PHE A 490 -3.08 37.70 -1.42
CA PHE A 490 -4.38 37.51 -2.05
C PHE A 490 -4.28 37.54 -3.58
N TYR A 491 -3.61 38.55 -4.16
CA TYR A 491 -3.44 38.64 -5.61
C TYR A 491 -2.73 37.41 -6.19
N SER A 492 -1.65 36.95 -5.57
CA SER A 492 -0.85 35.82 -6.05
C SER A 492 -1.64 34.51 -6.02
N GLN A 493 -2.37 34.24 -4.93
CA GLN A 493 -3.16 33.01 -4.77
C GLN A 493 -4.47 33.05 -5.59
N ALA A 494 -5.14 34.20 -5.68
CA ALA A 494 -6.31 34.39 -6.54
C ALA A 494 -5.95 34.23 -8.03
N LEU A 495 -4.81 34.81 -8.47
CA LEU A 495 -4.34 34.66 -9.85
C LEU A 495 -3.91 33.21 -10.16
N ALA A 496 -3.18 32.57 -9.24
CA ALA A 496 -2.77 31.17 -9.41
C ALA A 496 -3.99 30.22 -9.47
N ALA A 497 -4.99 30.41 -8.62
CA ALA A 497 -6.23 29.63 -8.65
C ALA A 497 -7.02 29.90 -9.94
N ALA A 498 -7.32 31.16 -10.25
CA ALA A 498 -8.05 31.55 -11.47
C ALA A 498 -7.39 31.01 -12.74
N LYS A 499 -6.06 31.15 -12.88
CA LYS A 499 -5.34 30.57 -14.02
C LYS A 499 -5.31 29.05 -14.00
N THR A 500 -5.30 28.38 -12.85
CA THR A 500 -5.40 26.90 -12.78
C THR A 500 -6.71 26.41 -13.40
N PHE A 501 -7.84 27.06 -13.09
CA PHE A 501 -9.15 26.72 -13.66
C PHE A 501 -9.42 27.33 -15.06
N GLY A 502 -8.53 28.21 -15.56
CA GLY A 502 -8.72 28.89 -16.85
C GLY A 502 -9.72 30.06 -16.82
N ASP A 503 -9.98 30.61 -15.63
CA ASP A 503 -10.92 31.71 -15.41
C ASP A 503 -10.32 33.05 -15.85
N THR A 504 -10.36 33.32 -17.15
CA THR A 504 -9.73 34.49 -17.76
C THR A 504 -10.29 35.82 -17.26
N GLY A 505 -11.58 35.87 -16.91
CA GLY A 505 -12.21 37.07 -16.36
C GLY A 505 -11.65 37.43 -14.99
N VAL A 506 -11.64 36.48 -14.06
CA VAL A 506 -11.05 36.68 -12.72
C VAL A 506 -9.54 36.90 -12.80
N ALA A 507 -8.82 36.13 -13.62
CA ALA A 507 -7.38 36.31 -13.80
C ALA A 507 -7.02 37.71 -14.33
N LYS A 508 -7.78 38.23 -15.31
CA LYS A 508 -7.60 39.59 -15.83
C LYS A 508 -7.92 40.65 -14.77
N ALA A 509 -9.03 40.51 -14.04
CA ALA A 509 -9.39 41.43 -12.96
C ALA A 509 -8.31 41.50 -11.86
N VAL A 510 -7.70 40.37 -11.50
CA VAL A 510 -6.59 40.32 -10.53
C VAL A 510 -5.29 40.91 -11.11
N GLU A 511 -4.96 40.65 -12.38
CA GLU A 511 -3.80 41.28 -13.02
C GLU A 511 -3.96 42.80 -13.16
N ASP A 512 -5.17 43.28 -13.43
CA ASP A 512 -5.48 44.70 -13.45
C ASP A 512 -5.39 45.33 -12.05
N LEU A 513 -5.75 44.63 -10.97
CA LEU A 513 -5.48 45.09 -9.61
C LEU A 513 -3.97 45.15 -9.29
N ILE A 514 -3.20 44.12 -9.66
CA ILE A 514 -1.73 44.10 -9.46
C ILE A 514 -1.03 45.27 -10.15
N ASP A 515 -1.53 45.70 -11.31
CA ASP A 515 -0.97 46.83 -12.06
C ASP A 515 -1.62 48.19 -11.71
N GLN A 516 -2.67 48.22 -10.88
CA GLN A 516 -3.26 49.42 -10.26
C GLN A 516 -2.79 49.66 -8.81
N ASP A 517 -2.29 48.65 -8.11
CA ASP A 517 -1.86 48.76 -6.71
C ASP A 517 -0.44 49.36 -6.60
N GLU A 518 -0.38 50.69 -6.53
CA GLU A 518 0.86 51.46 -6.33
C GLU A 518 1.64 51.04 -5.07
N SER A 519 0.98 50.45 -4.05
CA SER A 519 1.64 50.05 -2.80
C SER A 519 2.65 48.91 -3.00
N LEU A 520 2.53 48.13 -4.07
CA LEU A 520 3.47 47.07 -4.43
C LEU A 520 4.83 47.60 -4.91
N GLU A 521 4.87 48.87 -5.34
CA GLU A 521 6.05 49.58 -5.85
C GLU A 521 6.77 48.82 -6.98
N LYS A 522 6.10 48.76 -8.14
CA LYS A 522 6.59 48.11 -9.36
C LYS A 522 7.71 48.94 -10.01
N VAL A 523 8.89 48.35 -10.18
CA VAL A 523 10.10 49.00 -10.72
C VAL A 523 10.59 48.23 -11.95
N ASP A 524 10.95 48.93 -13.03
CA ASP A 524 11.83 48.40 -14.11
C ASP A 524 13.18 49.13 -14.02
N ALA A 525 14.24 48.40 -13.69
CA ALA A 525 15.59 48.92 -13.56
C ALA A 525 16.53 48.15 -14.49
N GLY A 526 16.96 48.78 -15.59
CA GLY A 526 17.92 48.18 -16.55
C GLY A 526 17.40 46.93 -17.25
N GLY A 527 16.08 46.80 -17.45
CA GLY A 527 15.46 45.59 -17.99
C GLY A 527 15.32 44.47 -16.96
N VAL A 528 15.17 44.83 -15.69
CA VAL A 528 14.78 43.93 -14.58
C VAL A 528 13.51 44.50 -13.97
N VAL A 529 12.41 43.74 -14.04
CA VAL A 529 11.13 44.13 -13.43
C VAL A 529 11.04 43.48 -12.05
N THR A 530 10.66 44.24 -11.02
CA THR A 530 10.44 43.73 -9.66
C THR A 530 9.43 44.58 -8.89
N TYR A 531 9.12 44.19 -7.66
CA TYR A 531 8.13 44.84 -6.79
C TYR A 531 8.74 45.11 -5.41
N ASN A 532 9.12 46.35 -5.14
CA ASN A 532 9.99 46.70 -4.01
C ASN A 532 9.36 46.39 -2.64
N ASN A 533 8.05 46.57 -2.47
CA ASN A 533 7.36 46.31 -1.20
C ASN A 533 6.81 44.89 -1.02
N VAL A 534 7.03 44.01 -2.00
CA VAL A 534 6.64 42.58 -1.96
C VAL A 534 7.84 41.72 -1.52
N SER A 535 7.68 40.82 -0.54
CA SER A 535 8.74 39.91 -0.08
C SER A 535 9.24 38.96 -1.17
N VAL A 536 10.45 38.42 -1.01
CA VAL A 536 11.08 37.53 -2.00
C VAL A 536 10.19 36.31 -2.28
N ILE A 537 9.62 35.69 -1.25
CA ILE A 537 8.67 34.57 -1.40
C ILE A 537 7.41 34.98 -2.17
N MET A 538 6.84 36.16 -1.90
CA MET A 538 5.65 36.65 -2.59
C MET A 538 5.96 37.10 -4.03
N ARG A 539 7.17 37.63 -4.31
CA ARG A 539 7.63 37.91 -5.68
C ARG A 539 7.76 36.61 -6.49
N SER A 540 8.36 35.57 -5.91
CA SER A 540 8.48 34.25 -6.55
C SER A 540 7.11 33.65 -6.87
N GLN A 541 6.14 33.74 -5.94
CA GLN A 541 4.76 33.27 -6.17
C GLN A 541 4.00 34.13 -7.18
N LEU A 542 4.15 35.47 -7.15
CA LEU A 542 3.52 36.38 -8.11
C LEU A 542 4.03 36.16 -9.53
N LEU A 543 5.34 35.96 -9.70
CA LEU A 543 5.97 35.58 -10.96
C LEU A 543 5.44 34.22 -11.45
N ARG A 544 5.33 33.22 -10.56
CA ARG A 544 4.74 31.91 -10.87
C ARG A 544 3.28 32.04 -11.32
N ALA A 545 2.47 32.84 -10.63
CA ALA A 545 1.08 33.11 -11.01
C ALA A 545 0.96 33.87 -12.35
N LYS A 546 1.94 34.71 -12.71
CA LYS A 546 2.01 35.34 -14.03
C LYS A 546 2.40 34.33 -15.14
N LEU A 547 3.27 33.36 -14.85
CA LEU A 547 3.65 32.25 -15.75
C LEU A 547 2.63 31.11 -15.86
N MET A 548 1.74 30.95 -14.87
CA MET A 548 0.75 29.86 -14.86
C MET A 548 -0.34 30.00 -15.94
N PHE A 549 -0.95 28.87 -16.28
CA PHE A 549 -2.04 28.72 -17.26
C PHE A 549 -2.95 27.53 -16.85
N ARG A 550 -4.05 27.29 -17.57
CA ARG A 550 -5.04 26.24 -17.22
C ARG A 550 -4.38 24.88 -17.04
N ASN A 551 -4.71 24.22 -15.92
CA ASN A 551 -4.11 22.98 -15.44
C ASN A 551 -2.57 22.99 -15.28
N GLY A 552 -1.83 24.07 -15.54
CA GLY A 552 -0.36 24.05 -15.63
C GLY A 552 0.35 23.50 -14.38
N TRP A 553 -0.16 23.79 -13.18
CA TRP A 553 0.35 23.20 -11.92
C TRP A 553 0.11 21.69 -11.85
N LYS A 554 -1.11 21.24 -12.18
CA LYS A 554 -1.47 19.81 -12.27
C LYS A 554 -0.60 19.08 -13.30
N ARG A 555 -0.42 19.67 -14.48
CA ARG A 555 0.39 19.13 -15.58
C ARG A 555 1.87 19.03 -15.22
N MET A 556 2.40 19.92 -14.38
CA MET A 556 3.77 19.83 -13.83
C MET A 556 3.96 18.58 -12.95
N ILE A 557 2.89 18.07 -12.35
CA ILE A 557 2.87 16.95 -11.41
C ILE A 557 2.50 15.63 -12.09
N GLU A 558 1.60 15.66 -13.07
CA GLU A 558 1.02 14.45 -13.70
C GLU A 558 1.61 14.08 -15.07
N GLU A 559 2.16 15.04 -15.83
CA GLU A 559 2.61 14.79 -17.20
C GLU A 559 4.14 14.66 -17.30
N PRO A 560 4.68 13.51 -17.72
CA PRO A 560 6.09 13.38 -18.03
C PRO A 560 6.44 14.25 -19.25
N MET A 561 7.72 14.58 -19.42
CA MET A 561 8.16 15.28 -20.63
C MET A 561 7.93 14.40 -21.88
N SER A 562 7.44 15.00 -22.97
CA SER A 562 7.17 14.31 -24.23
C SER A 562 8.47 13.80 -24.87
N ASP A 563 8.40 12.68 -25.59
CA ASP A 563 9.59 12.03 -26.15
C ASP A 563 10.31 12.84 -27.23
N ILE A 564 9.58 13.74 -27.90
CA ILE A 564 10.11 14.80 -28.76
C ILE A 564 11.04 15.72 -27.93
N LEU A 565 10.51 16.33 -26.86
CA LEU A 565 11.26 17.28 -26.03
C LEU A 565 12.43 16.65 -25.27
N LYS A 566 12.36 15.35 -24.94
CA LYS A 566 13.46 14.59 -24.32
C LYS A 566 14.66 14.39 -25.26
N LYS A 567 14.40 14.10 -26.55
CA LYS A 567 15.37 13.56 -27.53
C LYS A 567 15.79 14.54 -28.61
N GLY A 568 14.95 15.55 -28.90
CA GLY A 568 15.22 16.57 -29.91
C GLY A 568 16.35 17.53 -29.51
N PRO A 569 16.85 18.34 -30.46
CA PRO A 569 17.95 19.27 -30.21
C PRO A 569 17.70 20.25 -29.06
N ILE A 570 18.79 20.67 -28.41
CA ILE A 570 18.78 21.60 -27.27
C ILE A 570 19.74 22.77 -27.43
N LEU A 571 19.34 23.90 -26.86
CA LEU A 571 20.24 24.98 -26.47
C LEU A 571 20.93 24.54 -25.16
N ALA A 572 22.19 24.16 -25.28
CA ALA A 572 23.00 23.63 -24.18
C ALA A 572 23.80 24.73 -23.46
N ASP A 573 24.26 25.75 -24.20
CA ASP A 573 25.02 26.87 -23.65
C ASP A 573 24.48 28.21 -24.19
N ALA A 574 24.25 29.14 -23.25
CA ALA A 574 23.93 30.54 -23.50
C ALA A 574 24.38 31.34 -22.27
N LYS A 575 25.06 32.46 -22.49
CA LYS A 575 25.71 33.22 -21.41
C LYS A 575 24.75 34.17 -20.69
N TYR A 576 24.64 34.04 -19.36
CA TYR A 576 23.89 34.98 -18.51
C TYR A 576 24.78 36.18 -18.09
N PRO A 577 24.23 37.41 -17.93
CA PRO A 577 22.90 37.89 -18.32
C PRO A 577 22.86 38.38 -19.78
N GLU A 578 23.78 37.94 -20.64
CA GLU A 578 23.88 38.43 -22.01
C GLU A 578 22.70 37.99 -22.89
N VAL A 579 22.23 36.76 -22.69
CA VAL A 579 21.12 36.13 -23.39
C VAL A 579 20.01 35.81 -22.40
N LEU A 580 18.79 36.29 -22.68
CA LEU A 580 17.56 35.88 -22.00
C LEU A 580 16.74 35.01 -22.95
N VAL A 581 16.44 33.78 -22.53
CA VAL A 581 15.65 32.82 -23.33
C VAL A 581 14.17 32.92 -22.96
N ALA A 582 13.34 33.43 -23.88
CA ALA A 582 11.89 33.54 -23.74
C ALA A 582 11.15 32.27 -24.19
N LYS A 583 11.76 31.51 -25.10
CA LYS A 583 11.26 30.25 -25.64
C LYS A 583 12.43 29.38 -26.11
N ALA A 584 12.36 28.07 -25.88
CA ALA A 584 13.29 27.09 -26.44
C ALA A 584 12.61 25.74 -26.56
N ARG A 585 12.27 25.33 -27.78
CA ARG A 585 11.39 24.18 -28.05
C ARG A 585 11.76 23.46 -29.34
N SER A 586 11.75 22.13 -29.33
CA SER A 586 11.65 21.30 -30.54
C SER A 586 10.20 20.87 -30.73
N HIS A 587 9.70 20.95 -31.97
CA HIS A 587 8.35 20.61 -32.35
C HIS A 587 8.22 19.19 -32.91
N ASP A 588 9.21 18.69 -33.65
CA ASP A 588 9.18 17.34 -34.28
C ASP A 588 10.34 16.42 -33.88
N GLY A 589 11.35 16.93 -33.16
CA GLY A 589 12.54 16.19 -32.74
C GLY A 589 13.72 16.28 -33.72
N SER A 590 13.56 17.00 -34.84
CA SER A 590 14.61 17.34 -35.80
C SER A 590 14.96 18.83 -35.83
N ASP A 591 14.16 19.66 -35.14
CA ASP A 591 14.19 21.12 -35.14
C ASP A 591 14.55 21.72 -33.77
N LEU A 592 14.79 23.03 -33.72
CA LEU A 592 14.81 23.81 -32.48
C LEU A 592 14.47 25.27 -32.73
N GLU A 593 13.32 25.72 -32.25
CA GLU A 593 12.97 27.13 -32.21
C GLU A 593 13.42 27.78 -30.90
N LEU A 594 14.11 28.91 -31.01
CA LEU A 594 14.48 29.76 -29.88
C LEU A 594 13.85 31.15 -30.03
N VAL A 595 13.42 31.75 -28.93
CA VAL A 595 13.16 33.20 -28.87
C VAL A 595 14.05 33.81 -27.80
N LEU A 596 14.89 34.75 -28.23
CA LEU A 596 16.01 35.27 -27.46
C LEU A 596 15.94 36.80 -27.39
N TYR A 597 16.22 37.33 -26.20
CA TYR A 597 16.33 38.76 -25.92
C TYR A 597 17.74 39.08 -25.39
N PRO A 598 18.34 40.23 -25.71
CA PRO A 598 19.53 40.70 -25.00
C PRO A 598 19.15 41.10 -23.57
N GLY A 599 19.90 40.64 -22.56
CA GLY A 599 19.66 41.07 -21.17
C GLY A 599 20.35 42.39 -20.78
N THR A 600 21.03 43.06 -21.72
CA THR A 600 21.59 44.41 -21.55
C THR A 600 21.42 45.21 -22.84
N GLU A 601 22.44 45.25 -23.70
CA GLU A 601 22.45 45.95 -24.98
C GLU A 601 22.49 44.98 -26.15
N LYS A 602 22.26 45.49 -27.37
CA LYS A 602 22.39 44.73 -28.62
C LYS A 602 23.82 44.19 -28.75
N ARG A 603 23.94 42.87 -28.95
CA ARG A 603 25.25 42.20 -29.07
C ARG A 603 25.18 40.95 -29.93
N THR A 604 26.33 40.57 -30.48
CA THR A 604 26.52 39.27 -31.13
C THR A 604 27.08 38.29 -30.11
N VAL A 605 26.43 37.13 -29.97
CA VAL A 605 26.76 36.08 -29.00
C VAL A 605 26.99 34.75 -29.71
N SER A 606 27.75 33.86 -29.05
CA SER A 606 27.76 32.44 -29.40
C SER A 606 26.72 31.70 -28.56
N LEU A 607 26.09 30.69 -29.16
CA LEU A 607 25.16 29.76 -28.52
C LEU A 607 25.65 28.33 -28.78
N GLY A 608 25.75 27.52 -27.73
CA GLY A 608 26.11 26.11 -27.84
C GLY A 608 24.88 25.23 -27.98
N LEU A 609 24.89 24.35 -28.97
CA LEU A 609 23.82 23.40 -29.30
C LEU A 609 24.28 21.97 -29.01
N ALA A 610 23.37 21.12 -28.55
CA ALA A 610 23.60 19.69 -28.35
C ALA A 610 22.35 18.86 -28.70
N GLN A 611 22.47 17.53 -28.63
CA GLN A 611 21.43 16.58 -29.08
C GLN A 611 21.07 16.74 -30.57
N LEU A 612 22.00 17.27 -31.37
CA LEU A 612 21.95 17.24 -32.83
C LEU A 612 22.37 15.85 -33.34
N GLN A 613 21.90 15.46 -34.52
CA GLN A 613 22.29 14.19 -35.14
C GLN A 613 23.74 14.31 -35.69
N PRO A 614 24.72 13.50 -35.23
CA PRO A 614 26.12 13.64 -35.61
C PRO A 614 26.34 13.60 -37.13
N GLY A 615 27.13 14.54 -37.65
CA GLY A 615 27.41 14.64 -39.09
C GLY A 615 26.25 15.15 -39.96
N ARG A 616 25.08 15.46 -39.38
CA ARG A 616 23.94 16.01 -40.13
C ARG A 616 24.06 17.53 -40.28
N GLU A 617 23.56 18.06 -41.40
CA GLU A 617 23.60 19.49 -41.73
C GLU A 617 22.31 20.20 -41.25
N TYR A 618 22.49 21.38 -40.65
CA TYR A 618 21.46 22.18 -40.02
C TYR A 618 21.52 23.63 -40.52
N THR A 619 20.36 24.28 -40.56
CA THR A 619 20.16 25.66 -41.00
C THR A 619 19.78 26.53 -39.80
N ALA A 620 20.54 27.60 -39.55
CA ALA A 620 20.19 28.67 -38.62
C ALA A 620 19.89 29.95 -39.42
N GLY A 621 18.62 30.13 -39.81
CA GLY A 621 18.21 31.18 -40.74
C GLY A 621 18.93 31.05 -42.09
N LYS A 622 19.86 31.97 -42.40
CA LYS A 622 20.64 31.95 -43.67
C LYS A 622 22.01 31.28 -43.58
N LYS A 623 22.38 30.69 -42.45
CA LYS A 623 23.69 30.02 -42.25
C LYS A 623 23.50 28.52 -42.12
N THR A 624 24.25 27.72 -42.88
CA THR A 624 24.37 26.27 -42.66
C THR A 624 25.56 25.95 -41.75
N PHE A 625 25.47 24.82 -41.05
CA PHE A 625 26.57 24.20 -40.31
C PHE A 625 26.31 22.70 -40.13
N THR A 626 27.35 21.93 -39.82
CA THR A 626 27.25 20.49 -39.56
C THR A 626 27.44 20.20 -38.09
N ALA A 627 26.64 19.29 -37.51
CA ALA A 627 26.86 18.80 -36.15
C ALA A 627 28.14 17.95 -36.06
N ASN A 628 28.93 18.13 -35.00
CA ASN A 628 30.15 17.36 -34.78
C ASN A 628 29.83 15.89 -34.39
N VAL A 629 30.89 15.08 -34.21
CA VAL A 629 30.76 13.65 -33.84
C VAL A 629 30.09 13.41 -32.48
N GLU A 630 30.01 14.42 -31.62
CA GLU A 630 29.33 14.37 -30.31
C GLU A 630 27.86 14.85 -30.37
N GLY A 631 27.35 15.20 -31.56
CA GLY A 631 26.02 15.78 -31.72
C GLY A 631 25.92 17.22 -31.20
N LYS A 632 27.02 17.99 -31.24
CA LYS A 632 27.13 19.37 -30.79
C LYS A 632 27.49 20.34 -31.92
N ALA A 633 27.16 21.62 -31.73
CA ALA A 633 27.58 22.71 -32.60
C ALA A 633 27.63 24.04 -31.83
N GLN A 634 28.18 25.08 -32.45
CA GLN A 634 28.06 26.47 -31.99
C GLN A 634 27.53 27.34 -33.14
N ILE A 635 26.59 28.25 -32.82
CA ILE A 635 26.07 29.24 -33.77
C ILE A 635 26.30 30.66 -33.25
N ILE A 636 26.51 31.60 -34.17
CA ILE A 636 26.74 33.02 -33.86
C ILE A 636 25.52 33.84 -34.28
N VAL A 637 24.84 34.43 -33.30
CA VAL A 637 23.54 35.12 -33.41
C VAL A 637 23.67 36.56 -32.90
N THR A 638 23.10 37.53 -33.62
CA THR A 638 23.06 38.95 -33.22
C THR A 638 21.71 39.27 -32.57
N LEU A 639 21.71 39.51 -31.26
CA LEU A 639 20.54 39.85 -30.46
C LEU A 639 20.19 41.33 -30.60
N ASN A 640 18.92 41.62 -30.87
CA ASN A 640 18.43 42.99 -31.14
C ASN A 640 17.37 43.46 -30.13
N GLN A 641 16.20 42.83 -30.19
CA GLN A 641 15.11 42.89 -29.21
C GLN A 641 14.62 41.44 -29.10
N ARG A 642 13.36 41.14 -29.44
CA ARG A 642 12.93 39.77 -29.74
C ARG A 642 13.69 39.24 -30.97
N THR A 643 14.45 38.17 -30.80
CA THR A 643 15.32 37.57 -31.83
C THR A 643 14.99 36.08 -31.98
N VAL A 644 14.59 35.64 -33.17
CA VAL A 644 14.06 34.27 -33.40
C VAL A 644 14.90 33.52 -34.43
N PRO A 645 15.92 32.75 -34.01
CA PRO A 645 16.49 31.70 -34.83
C PRO A 645 15.66 30.41 -34.70
N ILE A 646 15.13 29.95 -35.83
CA ILE A 646 14.66 28.56 -35.99
C ILE A 646 15.83 27.74 -36.53
N LEU A 647 16.00 26.55 -35.98
CA LEU A 647 16.97 25.56 -36.40
C LEU A 647 16.27 24.44 -37.17
N GLU A 648 16.56 24.30 -38.45
CA GLU A 648 15.91 23.29 -39.32
C GLU A 648 16.95 22.32 -39.91
N THR A 649 16.62 21.04 -39.93
CA THR A 649 17.47 19.99 -40.50
C THR A 649 17.38 19.99 -42.04
N LEU A 650 18.52 20.05 -42.74
CA LEU A 650 18.52 19.97 -44.21
C LEU A 650 18.23 18.56 -44.71
N ILE A 651 17.12 18.41 -45.44
CA ILE A 651 16.75 17.17 -46.14
C ILE A 651 17.35 17.19 -47.55
N GLN A 652 18.56 16.65 -47.73
CA GLN A 652 19.10 16.39 -49.07
C GLN A 652 18.41 15.18 -49.70
N LEU A 653 17.44 15.42 -50.59
CA LEU A 653 16.99 14.42 -51.57
C LEU A 653 18.14 14.10 -52.53
N LYS A 654 18.68 12.88 -52.45
CA LYS A 654 19.59 12.32 -53.46
C LYS A 654 18.99 11.06 -54.08
N VAL A 655 18.71 11.12 -55.38
CA VAL A 655 18.16 10.01 -56.16
C VAL A 655 18.92 9.85 -57.48
N ARG A 656 19.74 8.78 -57.57
CA ARG A 656 20.26 8.16 -58.81
C ARG A 656 21.21 9.05 -59.66
N ASN A 657 21.94 8.56 -60.67
CA ASN A 657 22.12 7.21 -61.26
C ASN A 657 23.64 7.04 -61.62
N THR A 658 24.17 5.98 -62.23
CA THR A 658 23.58 4.78 -62.88
C THR A 658 24.14 3.51 -62.18
N ASP A 659 24.60 2.38 -62.75
CA ASP A 659 24.86 1.85 -64.11
C ASP A 659 24.30 0.40 -64.19
N LEU A 660 23.44 0.12 -65.19
CA LEU A 660 23.72 -0.70 -66.39
C LEU A 660 24.13 -2.16 -66.11
N LEU A 661 23.41 -3.21 -66.56
CA LEU A 661 22.24 -3.40 -67.46
C LEU A 661 21.35 -4.53 -66.86
N GLU A 662 20.10 -4.87 -67.20
CA GLU A 662 18.95 -4.43 -68.06
C GLU A 662 17.71 -5.23 -67.52
N ARG A 663 16.47 -5.45 -68.04
CA ARG A 663 15.53 -5.17 -69.16
C ARG A 663 14.12 -5.64 -68.63
N SER A 664 12.92 -5.51 -69.20
CA SER A 664 12.25 -4.74 -70.28
C SER A 664 10.73 -5.00 -70.16
N GLU A 665 9.78 -4.06 -70.32
CA GLU A 665 9.94 -2.59 -70.40
C GLU A 665 8.65 -1.80 -70.04
N ARG A 666 7.47 -2.14 -70.58
CA ARG A 666 6.35 -1.18 -70.78
C ARG A 666 4.93 -1.81 -70.92
N PRO A 667 3.80 -1.04 -70.91
CA PRO A 667 3.44 0.07 -69.99
C PRO A 667 1.90 0.26 -69.68
N TRP A 668 1.59 1.27 -68.85
CA TRP A 668 0.47 2.26 -68.95
C TRP A 668 -0.96 2.07 -68.36
N LEU A 669 -1.35 3.06 -67.53
CA LEU A 669 -2.69 3.66 -67.22
C LEU A 669 -3.79 2.82 -66.53
N GLU A 670 -4.76 3.35 -65.75
CA GLU A 670 -4.92 4.52 -64.83
C GLU A 670 -6.26 4.30 -64.03
N GLN A 671 -7.07 5.19 -63.40
CA GLN A 671 -7.19 6.66 -63.24
C GLN A 671 -8.07 7.04 -62.00
N ASN A 672 -8.06 8.33 -61.61
CA ASN A 672 -9.08 9.11 -60.87
C ASN A 672 -9.36 8.94 -59.35
N HIS A 673 -9.61 10.10 -58.72
CA HIS A 673 -10.13 10.40 -57.37
C HIS A 673 -11.68 10.66 -57.42
N PRO A 674 -12.41 11.15 -56.37
CA PRO A 674 -12.32 11.01 -54.89
C PRO A 674 -13.69 10.65 -54.22
N TYR A 675 -13.75 10.78 -52.88
CA TYR A 675 -14.92 11.00 -51.97
C TYR A 675 -15.60 9.82 -51.22
N LEU A 676 -15.54 9.96 -49.89
CA LEU A 676 -16.56 9.82 -48.83
C LEU A 676 -17.86 8.97 -49.01
N LEU A 677 -18.26 8.42 -47.85
CA LEU A 677 -19.56 7.84 -47.42
C LEU A 677 -19.70 6.31 -47.39
N SER A 678 -20.31 5.88 -46.29
CA SER A 678 -20.85 4.54 -45.96
C SER A 678 -22.40 4.67 -45.92
N PRO A 679 -23.25 3.64 -45.71
CA PRO A 679 -22.97 2.22 -45.39
C PRO A 679 -23.93 1.20 -46.10
N ILE A 680 -24.01 -0.04 -45.54
CA ILE A 680 -25.15 -1.01 -45.57
C ILE A 680 -25.27 -2.05 -46.72
N LEU A 681 -25.46 -3.31 -46.28
CA LEU A 681 -26.03 -4.52 -46.92
C LEU A 681 -25.67 -4.93 -48.38
N HIS A 682 -25.04 -6.10 -48.51
CA HIS A 682 -25.80 -7.31 -48.88
C HIS A 682 -25.20 -8.63 -48.39
N LEU A 683 -26.07 -9.62 -48.17
CA LEU A 683 -25.74 -11.02 -47.93
C LEU A 683 -25.74 -11.79 -49.26
N SER A 684 -24.84 -12.78 -49.42
CA SER A 684 -25.20 -14.21 -49.57
C SER A 684 -24.08 -15.08 -50.19
N ASN A 685 -24.15 -16.38 -49.87
CA ASN A 685 -23.70 -17.52 -50.68
C ASN A 685 -22.22 -17.62 -51.12
N MET A 686 -21.39 -18.25 -50.27
CA MET A 686 -20.79 -19.54 -50.66
C MET A 686 -20.95 -20.53 -49.49
N VAL A 687 -21.28 -21.78 -49.81
CA VAL A 687 -21.54 -22.87 -48.85
C VAL A 687 -20.86 -24.14 -49.38
N ILE A 688 -20.59 -25.09 -48.47
CA ILE A 688 -20.08 -26.45 -48.74
C ILE A 688 -18.61 -26.51 -49.16
N ASN A 689 -17.76 -26.86 -48.20
CA ASN A 689 -17.23 -28.23 -48.25
C ASN A 689 -17.08 -28.82 -46.84
N THR A 690 -17.48 -30.08 -46.67
CA THR A 690 -17.40 -30.83 -45.38
C THR A 690 -16.82 -32.21 -45.66
N GLY A 691 -15.75 -32.60 -44.96
CA GLY A 691 -15.17 -33.94 -45.18
C GLY A 691 -13.85 -34.25 -44.46
N ASN A 692 -13.93 -35.23 -43.56
CA ASN A 692 -12.94 -36.26 -43.26
C ASN A 692 -11.53 -35.95 -42.67
N THR A 693 -11.44 -36.29 -41.38
CA THR A 693 -10.54 -37.31 -40.79
C THR A 693 -9.01 -37.19 -40.91
N ASP A 694 -8.38 -37.11 -39.73
CA ASP A 694 -7.23 -37.90 -39.27
C ASP A 694 -6.29 -38.54 -40.30
N LYS A 695 -5.04 -38.05 -40.32
CA LYS A 695 -3.86 -38.93 -40.36
C LYS A 695 -2.78 -38.44 -39.41
N ASN A 696 -2.11 -39.40 -38.75
CA ASN A 696 -0.82 -39.16 -38.12
C ASN A 696 0.23 -38.85 -39.18
N ASP A 697 1.17 -37.95 -38.87
CA ASP A 697 2.51 -37.99 -39.45
C ASP A 697 3.55 -37.75 -38.34
N ASN A 698 4.25 -38.82 -37.96
CA ASN A 698 5.40 -38.75 -37.05
C ASN A 698 6.65 -38.35 -37.85
N ILE A 699 7.12 -37.11 -37.71
CA ILE A 699 8.43 -36.70 -38.23
C ILE A 699 9.35 -36.38 -37.05
N VAL A 700 10.05 -37.39 -36.57
CA VAL A 700 11.23 -37.22 -35.72
C VAL A 700 12.42 -36.91 -36.62
N GLN A 701 12.84 -35.64 -36.67
CA GLN A 701 14.11 -35.25 -37.28
C GLN A 701 14.90 -34.28 -36.39
N ASN A 702 16.05 -34.77 -35.92
CA ASN A 702 17.27 -34.05 -35.57
C ASN A 702 17.17 -32.60 -35.03
N GLY A 703 17.09 -32.47 -33.70
CA GLY A 703 17.88 -31.50 -32.91
C GLY A 703 17.61 -29.99 -33.05
N HIS A 704 16.85 -29.56 -34.06
CA HIS A 704 16.49 -28.17 -34.28
C HIS A 704 14.98 -28.07 -34.51
N THR A 705 14.28 -27.42 -33.58
CA THR A 705 12.87 -27.08 -33.75
C THR A 705 12.73 -26.18 -34.97
N GLN A 706 12.24 -26.71 -36.10
CA GLN A 706 11.84 -25.86 -37.21
C GLN A 706 10.76 -24.91 -36.69
N LEU A 707 11.03 -23.61 -36.74
CA LEU A 707 10.01 -22.61 -36.44
C LEU A 707 8.89 -22.81 -37.45
N ASN A 708 7.71 -23.17 -36.95
CA ASN A 708 6.53 -23.28 -37.79
C ASN A 708 6.12 -21.85 -38.20
N ASP A 709 6.58 -21.42 -39.37
CA ASP A 709 6.47 -20.05 -39.84
C ASP A 709 5.05 -19.63 -40.28
N LYS A 710 4.06 -20.51 -40.11
CA LYS A 710 2.64 -20.20 -40.27
C LYS A 710 2.08 -19.59 -38.98
N CYS A 711 1.34 -18.49 -39.12
CA CYS A 711 0.52 -17.98 -38.02
C CYS A 711 -0.55 -19.00 -37.65
N ARG A 712 -0.96 -19.03 -36.36
CA ARG A 712 -2.03 -19.94 -35.91
C ARG A 712 -3.36 -19.47 -36.49
N ASP A 713 -4.12 -20.37 -37.12
CA ASP A 713 -5.47 -20.07 -37.61
C ASP A 713 -6.53 -20.18 -36.49
N THR A 714 -6.28 -19.43 -35.42
CA THR A 714 -7.14 -19.35 -34.23
C THR A 714 -7.09 -17.92 -33.68
N PRO A 715 -8.14 -17.38 -33.05
CA PRO A 715 -8.11 -16.05 -32.45
C PRO A 715 -7.06 -15.93 -31.33
N ILE A 716 -6.71 -14.69 -30.97
CA ILE A 716 -5.78 -14.40 -29.87
C ILE A 716 -6.17 -15.12 -28.57
N HIS A 717 -5.20 -15.66 -27.85
CA HIS A 717 -5.44 -16.42 -26.60
C HIS A 717 -6.35 -17.67 -26.74
N ALA A 718 -6.39 -18.32 -27.91
CA ALA A 718 -7.08 -19.60 -28.05
C ALA A 718 -6.45 -20.69 -27.15
N ASN A 719 -7.29 -21.38 -26.38
CA ASN A 719 -6.86 -22.37 -25.39
C ASN A 719 -6.39 -23.68 -26.06
N ARG A 720 -5.07 -23.95 -26.13
CA ARG A 720 -4.56 -25.29 -26.46
C ARG A 720 -4.86 -26.29 -25.35
N HIS A 721 -4.91 -27.59 -25.66
CA HIS A 721 -5.14 -28.61 -24.64
C HIS A 721 -4.02 -28.60 -23.57
N MET A 722 -4.38 -28.92 -22.34
CA MET A 722 -3.47 -28.97 -21.19
C MET A 722 -3.75 -30.21 -20.35
N ARG A 723 -2.73 -31.05 -20.17
CA ARG A 723 -2.74 -32.25 -19.32
C ARG A 723 -2.22 -31.90 -17.93
N VAL A 724 -3.00 -32.14 -16.88
CA VAL A 724 -2.60 -31.89 -15.49
C VAL A 724 -2.70 -33.19 -14.69
N ILE A 725 -1.66 -33.53 -13.94
CA ILE A 725 -1.74 -34.54 -12.88
C ILE A 725 -1.63 -33.86 -11.53
N CYS A 726 -2.52 -34.21 -10.61
CA CYS A 726 -2.42 -33.83 -9.21
C CYS A 726 -2.17 -35.08 -8.33
N VAL A 727 -1.29 -34.95 -7.35
CA VAL A 727 -1.02 -36.00 -6.36
C VAL A 727 -1.77 -35.66 -5.07
N GLY A 728 -2.65 -36.55 -4.61
CA GLY A 728 -3.45 -36.41 -3.39
C GLY A 728 -4.83 -35.76 -3.59
N ALA A 729 -5.85 -36.35 -2.97
CA ALA A 729 -7.25 -35.91 -3.00
C ALA A 729 -7.72 -35.38 -1.62
N GLY A 730 -6.81 -34.78 -0.85
CA GLY A 730 -7.16 -33.91 0.27
C GLY A 730 -7.75 -32.57 -0.18
N ALA A 731 -7.92 -31.63 0.76
CA ALA A 731 -8.50 -30.31 0.48
C ALA A 731 -7.83 -29.55 -0.70
N SER A 732 -6.52 -29.73 -0.90
CA SER A 732 -5.76 -29.20 -2.04
C SER A 732 -6.23 -29.77 -3.38
N GLY A 733 -6.27 -31.08 -3.54
CA GLY A 733 -6.71 -31.73 -4.76
C GLY A 733 -8.18 -31.44 -5.08
N LEU A 734 -9.05 -31.48 -4.08
CA LEU A 734 -10.48 -31.16 -4.25
C LEU A 734 -10.70 -29.72 -4.72
N HIS A 735 -9.98 -28.75 -4.15
CA HIS A 735 -10.10 -27.35 -4.58
C HIS A 735 -9.56 -27.14 -6.00
N LEU A 736 -8.44 -27.78 -6.35
CA LEU A 736 -7.90 -27.75 -7.72
C LEU A 736 -8.90 -28.29 -8.74
N ILE A 737 -9.52 -29.45 -8.48
CA ILE A 737 -10.53 -30.03 -9.41
C ILE A 737 -11.73 -29.10 -9.56
N TYR A 738 -12.24 -28.55 -8.46
CA TYR A 738 -13.38 -27.62 -8.49
C TYR A 738 -13.07 -26.38 -9.34
N LYS A 739 -11.94 -25.71 -9.08
CA LYS A 739 -11.52 -24.50 -9.80
C LYS A 739 -11.16 -24.78 -11.26
N MET A 740 -10.45 -25.86 -11.57
CA MET A 740 -10.18 -26.28 -12.94
C MET A 740 -11.48 -26.51 -13.73
N LYS A 741 -12.45 -27.23 -13.16
CA LYS A 741 -13.78 -27.44 -13.79
C LYS A 741 -14.55 -26.13 -13.95
N LYS A 742 -14.44 -25.20 -13.00
CA LYS A 742 -15.12 -23.90 -13.06
C LYS A 742 -14.52 -22.94 -14.09
N ASP A 743 -13.20 -22.87 -14.19
CA ASP A 743 -12.52 -21.74 -14.86
C ASP A 743 -11.90 -22.10 -16.23
N PHE A 744 -11.59 -23.38 -16.49
CA PHE A 744 -10.90 -23.83 -17.73
C PHE A 744 -11.83 -24.60 -18.67
N THR A 745 -11.66 -24.46 -19.98
CA THR A 745 -12.47 -25.17 -21.00
C THR A 745 -11.77 -26.37 -21.63
N ASN A 746 -10.47 -26.30 -21.92
CA ASN A 746 -9.75 -27.30 -22.71
C ASN A 746 -8.62 -27.96 -21.91
N PHE A 747 -8.94 -28.95 -21.07
CA PHE A 747 -7.94 -29.62 -20.22
C PHE A 747 -8.31 -31.07 -19.91
N THR A 748 -7.32 -31.84 -19.50
CA THR A 748 -7.48 -33.12 -18.78
C THR A 748 -6.88 -32.97 -17.39
N LEU A 749 -7.55 -33.53 -16.37
CA LEU A 749 -7.09 -33.52 -14.98
C LEU A 749 -7.31 -34.89 -14.36
N ASP A 750 -6.21 -35.57 -14.05
CA ASP A 750 -6.18 -36.80 -13.27
C ASP A 750 -5.63 -36.52 -11.87
N VAL A 751 -6.34 -36.95 -10.84
CA VAL A 751 -5.91 -36.83 -9.44
C VAL A 751 -5.69 -38.21 -8.85
N TYR A 752 -4.47 -38.50 -8.42
CA TYR A 752 -4.05 -39.79 -7.91
C TYR A 752 -3.97 -39.78 -6.38
N GLU A 753 -4.79 -40.61 -5.73
CA GLU A 753 -4.87 -40.73 -4.27
C GLU A 753 -4.52 -42.16 -3.85
N LYS A 754 -3.52 -42.30 -2.96
CA LYS A 754 -3.06 -43.62 -2.47
C LYS A 754 -4.10 -44.29 -1.58
N ASN A 755 -4.92 -43.50 -0.88
CA ASN A 755 -5.90 -44.00 0.06
C ASN A 755 -7.16 -44.53 -0.66
N PRO A 756 -7.94 -45.44 -0.05
CA PRO A 756 -9.21 -45.92 -0.62
C PRO A 756 -10.28 -44.85 -0.86
N ASP A 757 -10.25 -43.74 -0.12
CA ASP A 757 -11.15 -42.60 -0.33
C ASP A 757 -10.40 -41.27 -0.16
N ILE A 758 -11.06 -40.17 -0.53
CA ILE A 758 -10.59 -38.78 -0.52
C ILE A 758 -10.47 -38.20 0.90
N GLY A 759 -9.99 -36.95 1.02
CA GLY A 759 -9.96 -36.20 2.29
C GLY A 759 -8.59 -36.14 2.98
N GLY A 760 -7.61 -36.94 2.54
CA GLY A 760 -6.21 -36.86 2.98
C GLY A 760 -6.04 -37.02 4.49
N THR A 761 -5.52 -36.00 5.18
CA THR A 761 -5.33 -35.98 6.65
C THR A 761 -6.58 -36.42 7.42
N TRP A 762 -7.78 -36.08 6.96
CA TRP A 762 -9.07 -36.44 7.60
C TRP A 762 -9.57 -37.85 7.23
N TYR A 763 -9.01 -38.47 6.19
CA TYR A 763 -9.15 -39.91 5.94
C TYR A 763 -8.23 -40.72 6.85
N GLU A 764 -7.01 -40.24 7.10
CA GLU A 764 -5.95 -41.01 7.79
C GLU A 764 -6.03 -40.89 9.32
N ASN A 765 -6.27 -39.69 9.85
CA ASN A 765 -6.26 -39.44 11.29
C ASN A 765 -7.65 -39.66 11.90
N ARG A 766 -7.89 -40.88 12.40
CA ARG A 766 -9.16 -41.32 13.00
C ARG A 766 -9.09 -41.61 14.51
N TYR A 767 -8.02 -41.18 15.17
CA TYR A 767 -7.81 -41.44 16.59
C TYR A 767 -8.88 -40.78 17.48
N PRO A 768 -9.20 -41.35 18.66
CA PRO A 768 -10.18 -40.78 19.59
C PRO A 768 -9.89 -39.31 19.93
N GLY A 769 -10.87 -38.43 19.70
CA GLY A 769 -10.73 -36.99 19.94
C GLY A 769 -10.10 -36.19 18.79
N CYS A 770 -9.73 -36.81 17.66
CA CYS A 770 -9.18 -36.09 16.50
C CYS A 770 -10.16 -35.02 15.98
N ALA A 771 -9.75 -33.75 16.06
CA ALA A 771 -10.55 -32.56 15.75
C ALA A 771 -9.67 -31.40 15.24
N CYS A 772 -10.27 -30.38 14.62
CA CYS A 772 -9.53 -29.18 14.20
C CYS A 772 -9.12 -28.28 15.39
N ASP A 773 -8.03 -27.52 15.22
CA ASP A 773 -7.49 -26.58 16.20
C ASP A 773 -7.82 -25.10 15.90
N ILE A 774 -8.53 -24.86 14.80
CA ILE A 774 -9.08 -23.58 14.33
C ILE A 774 -10.62 -23.69 14.33
N PRO A 775 -11.38 -22.60 14.60
CA PRO A 775 -12.83 -22.59 14.49
C PRO A 775 -13.36 -23.24 13.20
N ALA A 776 -14.28 -24.20 13.33
CA ALA A 776 -14.71 -25.06 12.23
C ALA A 776 -15.41 -24.28 11.11
N HIS A 777 -16.18 -23.24 11.40
CA HIS A 777 -16.77 -22.37 10.37
C HIS A 777 -15.72 -21.57 9.57
N ASN A 778 -14.46 -21.57 10.00
CA ASN A 778 -13.31 -20.98 9.32
C ASN A 778 -12.42 -22.06 8.66
N TYR A 779 -12.47 -23.31 9.13
CA TYR A 779 -11.84 -24.47 8.47
C TYR A 779 -12.75 -25.08 7.38
N VAL A 780 -13.11 -24.24 6.41
CA VAL A 780 -13.94 -24.54 5.22
C VAL A 780 -13.41 -23.71 4.05
N TYR A 781 -13.79 -24.03 2.81
CA TYR A 781 -13.54 -23.09 1.71
C TYR A 781 -14.30 -21.78 1.95
N SER A 782 -13.70 -20.64 1.65
CA SER A 782 -14.24 -19.31 1.94
C SER A 782 -15.69 -19.14 1.43
N PHE A 783 -15.95 -19.66 0.23
CA PHE A 783 -17.22 -19.61 -0.50
C PHE A 783 -18.22 -20.73 -0.18
N GLU A 784 -17.83 -21.79 0.55
CA GLU A 784 -18.68 -22.94 0.87
C GLU A 784 -18.81 -23.11 2.40
N PRO A 785 -19.63 -22.27 3.09
CA PRO A 785 -19.85 -22.38 4.52
C PRO A 785 -20.68 -23.61 4.90
N ASN A 786 -20.31 -24.28 5.99
CA ASN A 786 -21.14 -25.28 6.65
C ASN A 786 -21.84 -24.68 7.89
N PRO A 787 -23.19 -24.62 7.93
CA PRO A 787 -23.93 -24.17 9.12
C PRO A 787 -24.18 -25.29 10.15
N GLN A 788 -23.95 -26.56 9.81
CA GLN A 788 -24.38 -27.72 10.62
C GLN A 788 -23.36 -28.25 11.64
N TRP A 789 -22.15 -27.67 11.72
CA TRP A 789 -21.10 -28.10 12.66
C TRP A 789 -21.64 -28.22 14.09
N SER A 790 -21.35 -29.33 14.77
CA SER A 790 -21.83 -29.57 16.15
C SER A 790 -21.11 -28.75 17.21
N ALA A 791 -19.88 -28.28 16.92
CA ALA A 791 -19.05 -27.51 17.84
C ALA A 791 -18.11 -26.57 17.09
N ASN A 792 -17.55 -25.58 17.80
CA ASN A 792 -16.55 -24.67 17.25
C ASN A 792 -15.24 -25.39 16.89
N TYR A 793 -14.91 -26.50 17.54
CA TYR A 793 -13.87 -27.43 17.12
C TYR A 793 -14.53 -28.73 16.68
N ALA A 794 -14.74 -28.87 15.36
CA ALA A 794 -15.42 -30.00 14.75
C ALA A 794 -14.52 -31.25 14.70
N SER A 795 -15.16 -32.42 14.74
CA SER A 795 -14.48 -33.70 14.67
C SER A 795 -13.92 -34.00 13.29
N SER A 796 -12.90 -34.86 13.25
CA SER A 796 -12.35 -35.45 12.02
C SER A 796 -13.41 -36.06 11.11
N VAL A 797 -14.42 -36.73 11.67
CA VAL A 797 -15.54 -37.34 10.93
C VAL A 797 -16.43 -36.27 10.29
N GLU A 798 -16.78 -35.21 11.02
CA GLU A 798 -17.53 -34.07 10.46
C GLU A 798 -16.75 -33.40 9.32
N ILE A 799 -15.44 -33.17 9.50
CA ILE A 799 -14.59 -32.49 8.51
C ILE A 799 -14.37 -33.37 7.26
N PHE A 800 -14.18 -34.68 7.44
CA PHE A 800 -14.18 -35.66 6.35
C PHE A 800 -15.51 -35.60 5.56
N ASN A 801 -16.65 -35.62 6.26
CA ASN A 801 -17.97 -35.55 5.65
C ASN A 801 -18.18 -34.24 4.87
N TYR A 802 -17.69 -33.10 5.35
CA TYR A 802 -17.71 -31.84 4.59
C TYR A 802 -16.93 -31.95 3.27
N PHE A 803 -15.72 -32.50 3.28
CA PHE A 803 -14.93 -32.65 2.06
C PHE A 803 -15.50 -33.71 1.10
N SER A 804 -16.13 -34.79 1.59
CA SER A 804 -16.88 -35.71 0.73
C SER A 804 -18.10 -35.02 0.12
N ASN A 805 -18.96 -34.42 0.95
CA ASN A 805 -20.17 -33.73 0.48
C ASN A 805 -19.84 -32.65 -0.56
N PHE A 806 -18.72 -31.93 -0.41
CA PHE A 806 -18.21 -31.01 -1.41
C PHE A 806 -17.80 -31.71 -2.72
N ALA A 807 -17.06 -32.81 -2.62
CA ALA A 807 -16.65 -33.62 -3.78
C ALA A 807 -17.83 -34.25 -4.52
N ASP A 808 -18.88 -34.62 -3.80
CA ASP A 808 -20.10 -35.21 -4.33
C ASP A 808 -20.99 -34.13 -4.97
N LYS A 809 -21.26 -33.02 -4.25
CA LYS A 809 -22.01 -31.84 -4.71
C LYS A 809 -21.50 -31.27 -6.04
N TYR A 810 -20.18 -31.24 -6.23
CA TYR A 810 -19.55 -30.71 -7.45
C TYR A 810 -19.03 -31.79 -8.41
N GLY A 811 -19.37 -33.07 -8.21
CA GLY A 811 -19.00 -34.17 -9.11
C GLY A 811 -17.48 -34.30 -9.31
N LEU A 812 -16.69 -34.00 -8.27
CA LEU A 812 -15.23 -33.96 -8.31
C LEU A 812 -14.64 -35.36 -8.45
N ARG A 813 -15.24 -36.37 -7.79
CA ARG A 813 -14.81 -37.78 -7.79
C ARG A 813 -14.50 -38.37 -9.16
N LYS A 814 -15.18 -37.92 -10.23
CA LYS A 814 -14.93 -38.35 -11.63
C LYS A 814 -13.51 -38.04 -12.15
N SER A 815 -12.77 -37.16 -11.48
CA SER A 815 -11.38 -36.80 -11.80
C SER A 815 -10.37 -37.45 -10.85
N ILE A 816 -10.81 -38.37 -9.98
CA ILE A 816 -10.01 -38.93 -8.89
C ILE A 816 -9.90 -40.45 -9.05
N LYS A 817 -8.68 -40.95 -8.99
CA LYS A 817 -8.34 -42.38 -8.96
C LYS A 817 -7.80 -42.68 -7.56
N THR A 818 -8.64 -43.24 -6.70
CA THR A 818 -8.26 -43.71 -5.34
C THR A 818 -7.55 -45.06 -5.43
N GLN A 819 -6.86 -45.46 -4.36
CA GLN A 819 -5.96 -46.62 -4.34
C GLN A 819 -4.87 -46.61 -5.44
N HIS A 820 -4.47 -45.42 -5.90
CA HIS A 820 -3.44 -45.24 -6.92
C HIS A 820 -2.35 -44.31 -6.36
N GLU A 821 -1.17 -44.88 -6.12
CA GLU A 821 -0.05 -44.20 -5.48
C GLU A 821 0.96 -43.70 -6.52
N VAL A 822 1.32 -42.42 -6.49
CA VAL A 822 2.43 -41.91 -7.31
C VAL A 822 3.75 -42.31 -6.67
N VAL A 823 4.53 -43.13 -7.37
CA VAL A 823 5.77 -43.77 -6.90
C VAL A 823 7.03 -43.18 -7.54
N GLY A 824 6.89 -42.27 -8.50
CA GLY A 824 7.97 -41.50 -9.10
C GLY A 824 7.44 -40.49 -10.11
N ALA A 825 8.21 -39.46 -10.40
CA ALA A 825 7.98 -38.59 -11.57
C ALA A 825 9.31 -38.06 -12.12
N ALA A 826 9.41 -37.95 -13.44
CA ALA A 826 10.60 -37.48 -14.15
C ALA A 826 10.22 -36.46 -15.23
N TRP A 827 11.01 -35.40 -15.35
CA TRP A 827 10.86 -34.37 -16.37
C TRP A 827 11.53 -34.79 -17.69
N ILE A 828 10.82 -34.62 -18.80
CA ILE A 828 11.28 -34.99 -20.15
C ILE A 828 11.53 -33.72 -20.94
N GLU A 829 12.79 -33.31 -21.02
CA GLU A 829 13.19 -32.00 -21.58
C GLU A 829 12.79 -31.85 -23.06
N GLU A 830 12.90 -32.90 -23.87
CA GLU A 830 12.59 -32.88 -25.31
C GLU A 830 11.12 -32.54 -25.57
N ARG A 831 10.23 -33.01 -24.69
CA ARG A 831 8.77 -32.93 -24.82
C ARG A 831 8.12 -31.91 -23.88
N ALA A 832 8.90 -31.36 -22.94
CA ALA A 832 8.46 -30.45 -21.89
C ALA A 832 7.23 -30.93 -21.11
N CYS A 833 7.26 -32.20 -20.71
CA CYS A 833 6.24 -32.84 -19.89
C CYS A 833 6.87 -33.64 -18.75
N TRP A 834 6.08 -33.88 -17.70
CA TRP A 834 6.37 -34.84 -16.65
C TRP A 834 5.83 -36.21 -17.06
N ALA A 835 6.65 -37.25 -17.03
CA ALA A 835 6.18 -38.62 -16.90
C ALA A 835 6.02 -38.96 -15.41
N VAL A 836 4.86 -39.48 -15.03
CA VAL A 836 4.50 -39.81 -13.66
C VAL A 836 4.26 -41.32 -13.57
N SER A 837 5.02 -42.01 -12.72
CA SER A 837 4.86 -43.43 -12.43
C SER A 837 3.82 -43.63 -11.33
N ILE A 838 2.75 -44.37 -11.62
CA ILE A 838 1.64 -44.65 -10.71
C ILE A 838 1.52 -46.16 -10.47
N ARG A 839 1.51 -46.57 -9.20
CA ARG A 839 1.19 -47.92 -8.71
C ARG A 839 -0.33 -48.07 -8.57
N ARG A 840 -0.87 -49.14 -9.15
CA ARG A 840 -2.29 -49.56 -9.07
C ARG A 840 -2.57 -50.45 -7.84
N PRO A 841 -3.85 -50.74 -7.53
CA PRO A 841 -4.23 -51.67 -6.46
C PRO A 841 -3.68 -53.10 -6.62
N ASP A 842 -3.37 -53.54 -7.85
CA ASP A 842 -2.75 -54.83 -8.15
C ASP A 842 -1.20 -54.81 -8.03
N ASN A 843 -0.64 -53.70 -7.53
CA ASN A 843 0.80 -53.37 -7.48
C ASN A 843 1.50 -53.21 -8.84
N SER A 844 0.79 -53.30 -9.97
CA SER A 844 1.38 -52.93 -11.27
C SER A 844 1.67 -51.43 -11.32
N VAL A 845 2.78 -51.06 -11.95
CA VAL A 845 3.14 -49.65 -12.20
C VAL A 845 2.89 -49.32 -13.67
N PHE A 846 2.40 -48.13 -13.94
CA PHE A 846 2.30 -47.56 -15.28
C PHE A 846 2.72 -46.10 -15.27
N GLU A 847 3.13 -45.58 -16.42
CA GLU A 847 3.41 -44.16 -16.59
C GLU A 847 2.23 -43.43 -17.24
N GLN A 848 2.02 -42.18 -16.83
CA GLN A 848 1.17 -41.23 -17.53
C GLN A 848 1.89 -39.88 -17.61
N GLU A 849 1.75 -39.20 -18.75
CA GLU A 849 2.35 -37.88 -18.95
C GLU A 849 1.38 -36.73 -18.72
N CYS A 850 1.89 -35.66 -18.12
CA CYS A 850 1.20 -34.37 -17.95
C CYS A 850 2.11 -33.19 -18.28
N ASP A 851 1.51 -32.08 -18.71
CA ASP A 851 2.21 -30.83 -18.99
C ASP A 851 2.50 -30.05 -17.69
N TRP A 852 1.62 -30.22 -16.69
CA TRP A 852 1.75 -29.68 -15.32
C TRP A 852 1.60 -30.79 -14.28
N LEU A 853 2.52 -30.83 -13.31
CA LEU A 853 2.49 -31.74 -12.16
C LEU A 853 2.27 -30.95 -10.87
N ILE A 854 1.20 -31.26 -10.15
CA ILE A 854 0.78 -30.53 -8.95
C ILE A 854 0.80 -31.45 -7.73
N ASN A 855 1.65 -31.14 -6.75
CA ASN A 855 1.79 -31.93 -5.54
C ASN A 855 0.86 -31.40 -4.44
N GLY A 856 -0.29 -32.06 -4.25
CA GLY A 856 -1.24 -31.85 -3.16
C GLY A 856 -1.15 -32.94 -2.07
N ALA A 857 -0.07 -33.71 -2.01
CA ALA A 857 0.02 -34.95 -1.22
C ALA A 857 0.05 -34.71 0.32
N GLY A 858 0.10 -33.46 0.77
CA GLY A 858 0.06 -33.08 2.17
C GLY A 858 1.41 -33.16 2.90
N ILE A 859 1.50 -32.45 4.03
CA ILE A 859 2.73 -32.29 4.83
C ILE A 859 2.68 -33.01 6.20
N LEU A 860 1.51 -33.48 6.62
CA LEU A 860 1.28 -34.16 7.91
C LEU A 860 0.48 -35.45 7.69
N ASN A 861 1.13 -36.41 7.02
CA ASN A 861 0.61 -37.76 6.74
C ASN A 861 1.68 -38.86 6.85
N ALA A 862 2.89 -38.61 6.35
CA ALA A 862 4.01 -39.54 6.45
C ALA A 862 4.45 -39.72 7.92
N TRP A 863 3.99 -40.80 8.54
CA TRP A 863 4.33 -41.17 9.92
C TRP A 863 5.35 -42.32 9.95
N ARG A 864 5.88 -42.60 11.14
CA ARG A 864 6.75 -43.74 11.42
C ARG A 864 6.68 -44.08 12.90
N TRP A 865 6.99 -45.32 13.26
CA TRP A 865 7.22 -45.68 14.66
C TRP A 865 8.35 -44.83 15.26
N PRO A 866 8.26 -44.46 16.56
CA PRO A 866 9.32 -43.72 17.22
C PRO A 866 10.59 -44.58 17.31
N ALA A 867 11.75 -43.93 17.18
CA ALA A 867 13.07 -44.58 17.24
C ALA A 867 13.49 -44.91 18.69
N ILE A 868 12.63 -45.61 19.43
CA ILE A 868 12.89 -46.10 20.79
C ILE A 868 13.38 -47.55 20.68
N PRO A 869 14.56 -47.90 21.25
CA PRO A 869 15.08 -49.26 21.20
C PRO A 869 14.08 -50.30 21.76
N GLY A 870 13.92 -51.43 21.07
CA GLY A 870 13.08 -52.54 21.55
C GLY A 870 11.58 -52.42 21.29
N ILE A 871 11.11 -51.38 20.57
CA ILE A 871 9.69 -51.30 20.14
C ILE A 871 9.23 -52.53 19.34
N ASP A 872 10.16 -53.17 18.63
CA ASP A 872 10.01 -54.44 17.90
C ASP A 872 9.79 -55.67 18.80
N LYS A 873 10.08 -55.56 20.10
CA LYS A 873 10.01 -56.67 21.08
C LYS A 873 8.72 -56.65 21.91
N TYR A 874 7.96 -55.57 21.84
CA TYR A 874 6.75 -55.38 22.63
C TYR A 874 5.69 -56.42 22.27
N LYS A 875 5.14 -57.12 23.29
CA LYS A 875 4.14 -58.20 23.08
C LYS A 875 2.70 -57.73 23.23
N GLY A 876 2.47 -56.46 23.57
CA GLY A 876 1.17 -55.81 23.53
C GLY A 876 0.81 -55.28 22.15
N GLN A 877 -0.33 -54.60 22.04
CA GLN A 877 -0.81 -54.00 20.80
C GLN A 877 -0.11 -52.66 20.52
N LEU A 878 0.49 -52.48 19.34
CA LEU A 878 1.05 -51.19 18.89
C LEU A 878 0.03 -50.44 18.02
N LEU A 879 -0.22 -49.17 18.35
CA LEU A 879 -1.04 -48.24 17.56
C LEU A 879 -0.25 -46.96 17.27
N HIS A 880 -0.36 -46.39 16.07
CA HIS A 880 0.11 -45.03 15.79
C HIS A 880 -1.08 -44.12 15.49
N SER A 881 -1.09 -42.88 15.99
CA SER A 881 -2.27 -41.99 15.87
C SER A 881 -2.68 -41.74 14.40
N ALA A 882 -1.71 -41.62 13.51
CA ALA A 882 -1.91 -41.43 12.06
C ALA A 882 -2.23 -42.71 11.25
N ALA A 883 -2.31 -43.87 11.92
CA ALA A 883 -2.74 -45.15 11.34
C ALA A 883 -3.57 -45.90 12.38
N TRP A 884 -4.66 -45.26 12.81
CA TRP A 884 -5.49 -45.77 13.88
C TRP A 884 -6.35 -46.96 13.40
N ASP A 885 -6.08 -48.15 13.94
CA ASP A 885 -6.90 -49.34 13.74
C ASP A 885 -8.06 -49.36 14.77
N PRO A 886 -9.34 -49.24 14.34
CA PRO A 886 -10.48 -49.28 15.24
C PRO A 886 -10.86 -50.70 15.69
N THR A 887 -10.18 -51.75 15.22
CA THR A 887 -10.46 -53.15 15.59
C THR A 887 -9.67 -53.62 16.82
N VAL A 888 -8.66 -52.86 17.25
CA VAL A 888 -7.87 -53.16 18.45
C VAL A 888 -8.72 -52.94 19.70
N ASP A 889 -9.09 -54.04 20.37
CA ASP A 889 -9.83 -53.99 21.62
C ASP A 889 -8.97 -53.46 22.78
N VAL A 890 -9.34 -52.27 23.24
CA VAL A 890 -8.73 -51.54 24.36
C VAL A 890 -9.49 -51.73 25.69
N THR A 891 -10.62 -52.46 25.68
CA THR A 891 -11.49 -52.66 26.85
C THR A 891 -10.75 -53.32 28.01
N ASP A 892 -10.88 -52.76 29.21
CA ASP A 892 -10.18 -53.16 30.45
C ASP A 892 -8.62 -53.23 30.33
N ARG A 893 -8.04 -52.63 29.29
CA ARG A 893 -6.57 -52.57 29.11
C ARG A 893 -5.92 -51.44 29.89
N HIS A 894 -4.68 -51.65 30.32
CA HIS A 894 -3.75 -50.60 30.71
C HIS A 894 -3.02 -50.10 29.46
N VAL A 895 -3.27 -48.86 29.06
CA VAL A 895 -2.72 -48.29 27.82
C VAL A 895 -1.61 -47.27 28.10
N GLY A 896 -0.50 -47.39 27.37
CA GLY A 896 0.55 -46.38 27.31
C GLY A 896 0.31 -45.40 26.17
N LEU A 897 0.49 -44.09 26.41
CA LEU A 897 0.40 -43.04 25.40
C LEU A 897 1.73 -42.30 25.30
N ILE A 898 2.48 -42.50 24.22
CA ILE A 898 3.76 -41.83 23.97
C ILE A 898 3.54 -40.56 23.15
N GLY A 899 3.84 -39.40 23.72
CA GLY A 899 3.92 -38.13 23.00
C GLY A 899 2.93 -37.05 23.47
N ASN A 900 3.46 -35.85 23.71
CA ASN A 900 2.72 -34.66 24.15
C ASN A 900 2.45 -33.66 23.00
N GLY A 901 2.31 -34.17 21.77
CA GLY A 901 1.89 -33.38 20.60
C GLY A 901 0.36 -33.27 20.50
N SER A 902 -0.15 -32.54 19.51
CA SER A 902 -1.59 -32.29 19.33
C SER A 902 -2.44 -33.57 19.40
N SER A 903 -2.01 -34.67 18.76
CA SER A 903 -2.70 -35.95 18.85
C SER A 903 -2.74 -36.53 20.26
N GLY A 904 -1.64 -36.52 21.02
CA GLY A 904 -1.62 -36.98 22.41
C GLY A 904 -2.50 -36.11 23.33
N ILE A 905 -2.47 -34.80 23.11
CA ILE A 905 -3.30 -33.80 23.81
C ILE A 905 -4.80 -34.00 23.53
N GLN A 906 -5.17 -34.47 22.34
CA GLN A 906 -6.56 -34.79 21.96
C GLN A 906 -7.00 -36.21 22.39
N ILE A 907 -6.08 -37.17 22.39
CA ILE A 907 -6.33 -38.58 22.77
C ILE A 907 -6.54 -38.71 24.28
N LEU A 908 -5.65 -38.15 25.11
CA LEU A 908 -5.66 -38.39 26.56
C LEU A 908 -6.99 -38.05 27.23
N PRO A 909 -7.66 -36.91 26.97
CA PRO A 909 -8.96 -36.60 27.58
C PRO A 909 -10.02 -37.63 27.21
N LYS A 910 -10.04 -38.11 25.96
CA LYS A 910 -11.01 -39.08 25.46
C LYS A 910 -10.75 -40.50 25.93
N MET A 911 -9.50 -40.84 26.23
CA MET A 911 -9.21 -42.04 27.00
C MET A 911 -9.65 -41.88 28.45
N GLN A 912 -9.27 -40.78 29.11
CA GLN A 912 -9.54 -40.52 30.54
C GLN A 912 -11.04 -40.52 30.88
N GLU A 913 -11.87 -39.89 30.03
CA GLU A 913 -13.34 -39.90 30.17
C GLU A 913 -13.94 -41.32 30.03
N CYS A 914 -13.23 -42.24 29.36
CA CYS A 914 -13.72 -43.57 28.99
C CYS A 914 -13.12 -44.73 29.82
N VAL A 915 -12.24 -44.48 30.81
CA VAL A 915 -11.61 -45.52 31.67
C VAL A 915 -12.57 -46.14 32.72
N PHE A 916 -13.87 -46.12 32.44
CA PHE A 916 -14.89 -46.90 33.14
C PHE A 916 -15.83 -47.65 32.18
N THR A 917 -15.48 -47.65 30.88
CA THR A 917 -16.25 -48.30 29.80
C THR A 917 -15.35 -49.01 28.78
N TYR A 918 -14.17 -48.44 28.47
CA TYR A 918 -13.31 -48.88 27.37
C TYR A 918 -11.81 -48.97 27.70
N PHE A 919 -11.40 -48.70 28.94
CA PHE A 919 -10.00 -48.82 29.39
C PHE A 919 -9.97 -49.10 30.90
N ARG A 920 -8.85 -49.62 31.43
CA ARG A 920 -8.63 -49.81 32.87
C ARG A 920 -7.74 -48.76 33.51
N HIS A 921 -6.68 -48.34 32.80
CA HIS A 921 -5.75 -47.31 33.27
C HIS A 921 -4.98 -46.70 32.10
N VAL A 922 -4.54 -45.44 32.21
CA VAL A 922 -3.71 -44.79 31.18
C VAL A 922 -2.39 -44.33 31.78
N THR A 923 -1.28 -44.59 31.09
CA THR A 923 0.05 -44.02 31.41
C THR A 923 0.50 -43.14 30.26
N THR A 924 0.61 -41.83 30.48
CA THR A 924 1.03 -40.87 29.45
C THR A 924 2.51 -40.50 29.65
N PHE A 925 3.30 -40.62 28.58
CA PHE A 925 4.74 -40.38 28.56
C PHE A 925 5.03 -39.04 27.87
N ILE A 926 5.44 -38.06 28.66
CA ILE A 926 5.67 -36.67 28.28
C ILE A 926 7.17 -36.39 28.32
N ARG A 927 7.83 -36.35 27.16
CA ARG A 927 9.25 -35.94 27.07
C ARG A 927 9.44 -34.44 27.26
N GLU A 928 8.52 -33.62 26.74
CA GLU A 928 8.61 -32.16 26.74
C GLU A 928 7.26 -31.52 27.09
N PRO A 929 7.25 -30.33 27.74
CA PRO A 929 6.03 -29.56 27.96
C PRO A 929 5.54 -28.91 26.66
N ALA A 930 4.25 -28.59 26.60
CA ALA A 930 3.61 -27.92 25.48
C ALA A 930 2.71 -26.80 25.99
N TRP A 931 2.59 -25.70 25.23
CA TRP A 931 1.67 -24.62 25.57
C TRP A 931 0.23 -25.03 25.26
N ILE A 932 -0.59 -25.18 26.30
CA ILE A 932 -1.99 -25.61 26.22
C ILE A 932 -2.90 -24.43 26.52
N SER A 933 -3.64 -23.95 25.51
CA SER A 933 -4.74 -23.03 25.74
C SER A 933 -5.65 -22.89 24.51
N PRO A 934 -6.97 -22.75 24.69
CA PRO A 934 -7.75 -21.95 23.75
C PRO A 934 -7.23 -20.51 23.76
N THR A 935 -7.15 -19.87 22.61
CA THR A 935 -7.01 -18.41 22.53
C THR A 935 -8.23 -17.77 23.22
N PRO A 936 -8.12 -16.65 23.95
CA PRO A 936 -9.28 -15.98 24.54
C PRO A 936 -10.39 -15.70 23.51
N GLY A 937 -11.61 -16.14 23.78
CA GLY A 937 -12.74 -16.09 22.83
C GLY A 937 -12.82 -17.28 21.85
N MET A 938 -11.94 -18.28 21.98
CA MET A 938 -11.94 -19.53 21.22
C MET A 938 -12.05 -20.76 22.15
N GLU A 939 -12.67 -20.60 23.31
CA GLU A 939 -12.96 -21.69 24.24
C GLU A 939 -13.89 -22.74 23.59
N TYR A 940 -13.80 -24.02 23.99
CA TYR A 940 -14.64 -25.08 23.42
C TYR A 940 -16.14 -24.81 23.66
N ARG A 941 -16.92 -24.79 22.58
CA ARG A 941 -18.36 -24.51 22.54
C ARG A 941 -19.05 -25.49 21.61
N GLN A 942 -20.10 -26.14 22.10
CA GLN A 942 -21.06 -26.86 21.25
C GLN A 942 -22.12 -25.87 20.75
N TYR A 943 -22.60 -26.08 19.53
CA TYR A 943 -23.71 -25.32 18.96
C TYR A 943 -25.01 -26.09 19.14
N THR A 944 -26.01 -25.44 19.73
CA THR A 944 -27.36 -25.99 19.90
C THR A 944 -28.06 -26.14 18.55
N ASP A 945 -29.11 -26.98 18.51
CA ASP A 945 -29.93 -27.13 17.31
C ASP A 945 -30.52 -25.80 16.83
N LYS A 946 -30.90 -24.91 17.77
CA LYS A 946 -31.40 -23.56 17.48
C LYS A 946 -30.36 -22.65 16.84
N GLU A 947 -29.08 -22.73 17.26
CA GLU A 947 -28.01 -21.95 16.62
C GLU A 947 -27.71 -22.47 15.21
N ARG A 948 -27.76 -23.79 15.00
CA ARG A 948 -27.57 -24.40 13.68
C ARG A 948 -28.75 -24.11 12.73
N GLU A 949 -29.97 -24.17 13.24
CA GLU A 949 -31.18 -23.71 12.54
C GLU A 949 -31.11 -22.21 12.22
N GLU A 950 -30.67 -21.38 13.18
CA GLU A 950 -30.42 -19.96 12.95
C GLU A 950 -29.35 -19.73 11.87
N PHE A 951 -28.25 -20.48 11.83
CA PHE A 951 -27.25 -20.38 10.76
C PHE A 951 -27.74 -20.84 9.38
N ILE A 952 -28.76 -21.71 9.32
CA ILE A 952 -29.43 -22.12 8.08
C ILE A 952 -30.42 -21.04 7.62
N LEU A 953 -31.23 -20.50 8.52
CA LEU A 953 -32.24 -19.46 8.24
C LEU A 953 -31.62 -18.07 8.01
N HIS A 954 -30.47 -17.81 8.63
CA HIS A 954 -29.75 -16.53 8.62
C HIS A 954 -28.24 -16.70 8.27
N PRO A 955 -27.89 -17.03 7.01
CA PRO A 955 -26.50 -17.18 6.58
C PRO A 955 -25.63 -15.92 6.79
N GLU A 956 -26.23 -14.75 6.93
CA GLU A 956 -25.56 -13.50 7.31
C GLU A 956 -24.94 -13.57 8.71
N LYS A 957 -25.64 -14.17 9.70
CA LYS A 957 -25.13 -14.31 11.08
C LYS A 957 -23.93 -15.26 11.13
N LEU A 958 -24.00 -16.36 10.38
CA LEU A 958 -22.85 -17.25 10.18
C LEU A 958 -21.68 -16.52 9.50
N THR A 959 -21.96 -15.66 8.51
CA THR A 959 -20.93 -14.86 7.83
C THR A 959 -20.28 -13.84 8.76
N GLU A 960 -21.04 -13.21 9.67
CA GLU A 960 -20.52 -12.33 10.71
C GLU A 960 -19.66 -13.10 11.73
N LEU A 961 -20.11 -14.26 12.21
CA LEU A 961 -19.34 -15.14 13.10
C LEU A 961 -17.99 -15.56 12.47
N ARG A 962 -18.00 -15.96 11.19
CA ARG A 962 -16.78 -16.31 10.43
C ARG A 962 -15.81 -15.13 10.35
N LYS A 963 -16.29 -13.93 10.03
CA LYS A 963 -15.49 -12.70 9.93
C LYS A 963 -14.94 -12.26 11.28
N ALA A 964 -15.73 -12.35 12.35
CA ALA A 964 -15.27 -12.05 13.72
C ALA A 964 -14.17 -13.03 14.16
N SER A 965 -14.34 -14.32 13.83
CA SER A 965 -13.35 -15.37 14.10
C SER A 965 -12.04 -15.16 13.33
N GLU A 966 -12.09 -14.92 12.01
CA GLU A 966 -10.89 -14.58 11.22
C GLU A 966 -10.16 -13.37 11.81
N LYS A 967 -10.91 -12.32 12.15
CA LYS A 967 -10.33 -11.10 12.71
C LYS A 967 -9.57 -11.39 14.01
N ALA A 968 -10.17 -12.17 14.92
CA ALA A 968 -9.53 -12.56 16.18
C ALA A 968 -8.25 -13.38 15.95
N ILE A 969 -8.26 -14.36 15.04
CA ILE A 969 -7.07 -15.15 14.69
C ILE A 969 -5.99 -14.27 14.01
N GLY A 970 -6.41 -13.29 13.19
CA GLY A 970 -5.53 -12.32 12.55
C GLY A 970 -4.78 -11.41 13.54
N GLU A 971 -5.48 -10.90 14.56
CA GLU A 971 -4.89 -10.03 15.60
C GLU A 971 -3.82 -10.76 16.44
N VAL A 972 -3.90 -12.09 16.57
CA VAL A 972 -2.89 -12.93 17.24
C VAL A 972 -1.50 -12.84 16.58
N PHE A 973 -1.38 -12.50 15.28
CA PHE A 973 -0.06 -12.38 14.64
C PHE A 973 0.89 -11.41 15.35
N SER A 974 0.36 -10.43 16.07
CA SER A 974 1.15 -9.49 16.88
C SER A 974 2.02 -10.14 17.96
N ILE A 975 1.72 -11.38 18.40
CA ILE A 975 2.50 -12.08 19.43
C ILE A 975 3.73 -12.82 18.88
N VAL A 976 3.85 -13.01 17.55
CA VAL A 976 4.96 -13.81 17.00
C VAL A 976 6.30 -13.09 17.11
N PHE A 977 6.29 -11.79 17.44
CA PHE A 977 7.48 -10.95 17.57
C PHE A 977 8.13 -11.09 18.94
N ASN A 978 9.43 -11.42 18.92
CA ASN A 978 10.26 -11.56 20.12
C ASN A 978 10.16 -10.31 21.01
N GLU A 979 10.16 -10.56 22.32
CA GLU A 979 10.12 -9.55 23.38
C GLU A 979 8.90 -8.60 23.42
N SER A 980 7.97 -8.70 22.47
CA SER A 980 6.88 -7.74 22.31
C SER A 980 5.92 -7.72 23.53
N ALA A 981 5.34 -6.56 23.80
CA ALA A 981 4.44 -6.39 24.94
C ALA A 981 3.20 -7.31 24.86
N ALA A 982 2.69 -7.58 23.65
CA ALA A 982 1.59 -8.52 23.42
C ALA A 982 1.99 -9.97 23.74
N GLN A 983 3.18 -10.40 23.29
CA GLN A 983 3.73 -11.72 23.58
C GLN A 983 3.91 -11.92 25.09
N LYS A 984 4.60 -11.00 25.78
CA LYS A 984 4.88 -11.09 27.23
C LYS A 984 3.60 -11.06 28.07
N GLN A 985 2.60 -10.26 27.69
CA GLN A 985 1.31 -10.21 28.39
C GLN A 985 0.48 -11.49 28.20
N LEU A 986 0.40 -12.01 26.97
CA LEU A 986 -0.37 -13.22 26.69
C LEU A 986 0.29 -14.44 27.31
N GLU A 987 1.62 -14.59 27.22
CA GLU A 987 2.35 -15.68 27.84
C GLU A 987 2.12 -15.73 29.35
N ALA A 988 2.21 -14.60 30.06
CA ALA A 988 1.94 -14.54 31.50
C ALA A 988 0.49 -14.93 31.84
N PHE A 989 -0.48 -14.53 31.03
CA PHE A 989 -1.89 -14.91 31.19
C PHE A 989 -2.12 -16.41 30.97
N ILE A 990 -1.56 -16.98 29.89
CA ILE A 990 -1.64 -18.42 29.60
C ILE A 990 -0.94 -19.24 30.68
N LYS A 991 0.25 -18.82 31.13
CA LYS A 991 1.00 -19.47 32.21
C LYS A 991 0.18 -19.55 33.50
N GLY A 992 -0.50 -18.46 33.87
CA GLY A 992 -1.46 -18.46 34.98
C GLY A 992 -2.61 -19.47 34.79
N LYS A 993 -3.24 -19.47 33.61
CA LYS A 993 -4.36 -20.38 33.30
C LYS A 993 -3.96 -21.86 33.20
N MET A 994 -2.74 -22.17 32.76
CA MET A 994 -2.23 -23.54 32.79
C MET A 994 -1.99 -24.02 34.23
N ILE A 995 -1.39 -23.20 35.10
CA ILE A 995 -1.18 -23.55 36.51
C ILE A 995 -2.53 -23.80 37.22
N GLU A 996 -3.51 -22.92 36.99
CA GLU A 996 -4.89 -23.04 37.49
C GLU A 996 -5.56 -24.35 37.08
N LYS A 997 -5.42 -24.76 35.81
CA LYS A 997 -6.02 -26.00 35.27
C LYS A 997 -5.30 -27.29 35.69
N ILE A 998 -3.98 -27.25 35.86
CA ILE A 998 -3.21 -28.41 36.34
C ILE A 998 -3.57 -28.71 37.80
N ASN A 999 -3.73 -27.68 38.64
CA ASN A 999 -4.09 -27.78 40.06
C ASN A 999 -3.23 -28.77 40.87
N ASN A 1000 -1.96 -28.91 40.48
CA ASN A 1000 -0.94 -29.74 41.13
C ASN A 1000 0.41 -29.04 40.95
N GLN A 1001 1.08 -28.71 42.05
CA GLN A 1001 2.25 -27.83 42.00
C GLN A 1001 3.50 -28.53 41.45
N ASP A 1002 3.63 -29.84 41.61
CA ASP A 1002 4.76 -30.62 41.10
C ASP A 1002 4.63 -30.89 39.60
N LEU A 1003 3.43 -31.25 39.13
CA LEU A 1003 3.16 -31.33 37.68
C LEU A 1003 3.29 -29.96 37.01
N ALA A 1004 2.89 -28.87 37.67
CA ALA A 1004 3.08 -27.51 37.15
C ALA A 1004 4.57 -27.11 37.01
N ARG A 1005 5.48 -27.66 37.83
CA ARG A 1005 6.94 -27.45 37.66
C ARG A 1005 7.50 -28.14 36.41
N LEU A 1006 6.88 -29.23 35.95
CA LEU A 1006 7.34 -30.05 34.82
C LEU A 1006 6.65 -29.68 33.48
N LEU A 1007 5.39 -29.25 33.55
CA LEU A 1007 4.51 -29.13 32.38
C LEU A 1007 4.26 -27.70 31.89
N ILE A 1008 4.68 -26.69 32.65
CA ILE A 1008 4.68 -25.29 32.22
C ILE A 1008 5.96 -25.03 31.42
N PRO A 1009 5.88 -24.63 30.14
CA PRO A 1009 7.08 -24.33 29.37
C PRO A 1009 7.89 -23.14 29.90
N ASP A 1010 9.19 -23.21 29.61
CA ASP A 1010 10.21 -22.18 29.74
C ASP A 1010 10.42 -21.41 28.42
N PHE A 1011 10.25 -22.07 27.28
CA PHE A 1011 10.32 -21.47 25.95
C PHE A 1011 9.08 -20.62 25.58
N ALA A 1012 9.29 -19.58 24.76
CA ALA A 1012 8.29 -18.56 24.47
C ALA A 1012 6.95 -19.10 23.92
N PHE A 1013 5.83 -18.52 24.38
CA PHE A 1013 4.50 -18.81 23.86
C PHE A 1013 4.43 -18.48 22.36
N GLY A 1014 3.97 -19.47 21.56
CA GLY A 1014 3.92 -19.39 20.10
C GLY A 1014 5.10 -20.03 19.34
N CYS A 1015 6.18 -20.46 20.02
CA CYS A 1015 7.32 -21.15 19.38
C CYS A 1015 6.91 -22.49 18.70
N ARG A 1016 5.89 -23.16 19.25
CA ARG A 1016 5.20 -24.32 18.65
C ARG A 1016 3.75 -23.93 18.34
N ARG A 1017 3.06 -24.67 17.45
CA ARG A 1017 1.63 -24.43 17.12
C ARG A 1017 0.78 -24.53 18.40
N ILE A 1018 0.01 -23.48 18.70
CA ILE A 1018 -0.86 -23.40 19.88
C ILE A 1018 -1.94 -24.48 19.77
N THR A 1019 -2.13 -25.28 20.82
CA THR A 1019 -3.11 -26.37 20.85
C THR A 1019 -4.20 -26.08 21.89
N PRO A 1020 -5.50 -26.10 21.53
CA PRO A 1020 -6.59 -25.78 22.47
C PRO A 1020 -6.67 -26.68 23.71
N GLY A 1021 -6.35 -27.97 23.57
CA GLY A 1021 -6.22 -28.93 24.67
C GLY A 1021 -7.41 -29.02 25.63
N THR A 1022 -8.63 -29.06 25.09
CA THR A 1022 -9.88 -29.17 25.85
C THR A 1022 -9.83 -30.34 26.84
N LYS A 1023 -9.94 -30.04 28.15
CA LYS A 1023 -9.84 -30.99 29.28
C LYS A 1023 -8.48 -31.69 29.45
N TYR A 1024 -7.43 -31.31 28.70
CA TYR A 1024 -6.14 -32.01 28.75
C TYR A 1024 -5.43 -31.85 30.09
N LEU A 1025 -5.22 -30.62 30.55
CA LEU A 1025 -4.51 -30.36 31.82
C LEU A 1025 -5.27 -30.96 33.01
N GLU A 1026 -6.60 -30.92 32.97
CA GLU A 1026 -7.48 -31.50 33.98
C GLU A 1026 -7.48 -33.04 33.98
N SER A 1027 -7.03 -33.70 32.91
CA SER A 1027 -6.95 -35.16 32.82
C SER A 1027 -5.70 -35.75 33.49
N LEU A 1028 -4.60 -34.98 33.54
CA LEU A 1028 -3.27 -35.41 34.01
C LEU A 1028 -3.18 -35.67 35.53
N THR A 1029 -4.18 -35.20 36.29
CA THR A 1029 -4.30 -35.35 37.75
C THR A 1029 -5.41 -36.32 38.18
N LYS A 1030 -6.04 -37.03 37.24
CA LYS A 1030 -7.11 -38.00 37.54
C LYS A 1030 -6.51 -39.33 38.04
N PRO A 1031 -7.16 -40.02 39.00
CA PRO A 1031 -6.59 -41.23 39.62
C PRO A 1031 -6.41 -42.41 38.65
N ASN A 1032 -7.09 -42.37 37.50
CA ASN A 1032 -6.99 -43.34 36.40
C ASN A 1032 -5.96 -42.96 35.33
N VAL A 1033 -5.12 -41.95 35.59
CA VAL A 1033 -4.02 -41.50 34.72
C VAL A 1033 -2.71 -41.44 35.52
N THR A 1034 -1.66 -42.06 35.00
CA THR A 1034 -0.29 -41.86 35.48
C THR A 1034 0.47 -40.98 34.50
N THR A 1035 0.78 -39.75 34.91
CA THR A 1035 1.63 -38.84 34.14
C THR A 1035 3.10 -39.16 34.42
N VAL A 1036 3.84 -39.51 33.36
CA VAL A 1036 5.27 -39.86 33.39
C VAL A 1036 6.02 -38.81 32.59
N TYR A 1037 7.06 -38.22 33.17
CA TYR A 1037 7.83 -37.13 32.54
C TYR A 1037 9.29 -37.54 32.33
N GLY A 1038 9.84 -37.19 31.17
CA GLY A 1038 11.21 -37.50 30.75
C GLY A 1038 11.30 -38.54 29.63
N ASP A 1039 12.53 -38.98 29.33
CA ASP A 1039 12.81 -39.91 28.24
C ASP A 1039 12.50 -41.38 28.56
N ILE A 1040 12.09 -42.11 27.51
CA ILE A 1040 12.00 -43.57 27.48
C ILE A 1040 13.34 -44.10 26.97
N ARG A 1041 14.01 -44.92 27.77
CA ARG A 1041 15.31 -45.54 27.43
C ARG A 1041 15.14 -46.64 26.38
N GLU A 1042 14.15 -47.49 26.58
CA GLU A 1042 13.82 -48.64 25.73
C GLU A 1042 12.38 -49.09 25.98
N ILE A 1043 11.88 -49.97 25.11
CA ILE A 1043 10.64 -50.72 25.28
C ILE A 1043 11.01 -52.20 25.46
N THR A 1044 10.44 -52.81 26.51
CA THR A 1044 10.57 -54.25 26.80
C THR A 1044 9.44 -55.03 26.14
N GLU A 1045 9.41 -56.34 26.35
CA GLU A 1045 8.25 -57.16 26.00
C GLU A 1045 6.94 -56.70 26.67
N ARG A 1046 7.02 -55.92 27.77
CA ARG A 1046 5.89 -55.55 28.64
C ARG A 1046 5.51 -54.07 28.58
N GLY A 1047 6.39 -53.16 28.16
CA GLY A 1047 6.11 -51.72 28.12
C GLY A 1047 7.36 -50.85 28.13
N CYS A 1048 7.18 -49.56 28.42
CA CYS A 1048 8.29 -48.58 28.41
C CYS A 1048 9.15 -48.68 29.66
N VAL A 1049 10.47 -48.52 29.51
CA VAL A 1049 11.41 -48.26 30.62
C VAL A 1049 11.88 -46.81 30.54
N THR A 1050 11.65 -46.05 31.61
CA THR A 1050 12.08 -44.64 31.71
C THR A 1050 13.57 -44.50 32.05
N ALA A 1051 14.11 -43.28 31.88
CA ALA A 1051 15.50 -42.97 32.15
C ALA A 1051 15.97 -43.26 33.60
N ASP A 1052 15.05 -43.26 34.57
CA ASP A 1052 15.28 -43.67 35.97
C ASP A 1052 15.41 -45.21 36.15
N GLY A 1053 15.23 -45.99 35.09
CA GLY A 1053 15.26 -47.45 35.09
C GLY A 1053 13.95 -48.12 35.51
N LYS A 1054 12.87 -47.36 35.75
CA LYS A 1054 11.56 -47.89 36.10
C LYS A 1054 10.83 -48.41 34.87
N GLU A 1055 10.27 -49.61 34.97
CA GLU A 1055 9.42 -50.20 33.93
C GLU A 1055 7.95 -49.86 34.17
N HIS A 1056 7.24 -49.52 33.10
CA HIS A 1056 5.83 -49.19 33.06
C HIS A 1056 5.11 -50.19 32.14
N PRO A 1057 4.63 -51.33 32.67
CA PRO A 1057 3.90 -52.33 31.88
C PRO A 1057 2.59 -51.78 31.31
N THR A 1058 2.26 -52.15 30.08
CA THR A 1058 1.03 -51.77 29.37
C THR A 1058 0.59 -52.90 28.42
N ASP A 1059 -0.71 -53.09 28.21
CA ASP A 1059 -1.26 -54.06 27.24
C ASP A 1059 -1.32 -53.51 25.80
N VAL A 1060 -1.44 -52.19 25.69
CA VAL A 1060 -1.52 -51.43 24.42
C VAL A 1060 -0.61 -50.22 24.51
N LEU A 1061 0.06 -49.86 23.42
CA LEU A 1061 0.95 -48.70 23.33
C LEU A 1061 0.56 -47.84 22.12
N ILE A 1062 0.09 -46.62 22.39
CA ILE A 1062 -0.29 -45.61 21.41
C ILE A 1062 0.89 -44.66 21.20
N CYS A 1063 1.47 -44.65 20.01
CA CYS A 1063 2.45 -43.67 19.58
C CYS A 1063 1.73 -42.47 18.94
N ALA A 1064 1.65 -41.36 19.68
CA ALA A 1064 1.16 -40.06 19.21
C ALA A 1064 2.34 -39.17 18.75
N THR A 1065 3.26 -39.77 17.99
CA THR A 1065 4.64 -39.30 17.82
C THR A 1065 4.88 -38.42 16.59
N GLY A 1066 3.81 -38.01 15.90
CA GLY A 1066 3.84 -37.02 14.83
C GLY A 1066 4.21 -37.58 13.46
N PHE A 1067 4.90 -36.76 12.66
CA PHE A 1067 5.12 -36.98 11.23
C PHE A 1067 6.55 -36.61 10.83
N ASP A 1068 7.00 -37.08 9.67
CA ASP A 1068 8.21 -36.59 9.01
C ASP A 1068 7.97 -35.23 8.35
N THR A 1069 8.41 -34.15 9.01
CA THR A 1069 8.28 -32.77 8.53
C THR A 1069 9.52 -32.25 7.78
N THR A 1070 10.29 -33.12 7.12
CA THR A 1070 11.44 -32.70 6.30
C THR A 1070 11.08 -32.02 4.96
N PHE A 1071 9.79 -32.00 4.59
CA PHE A 1071 9.27 -31.51 3.29
C PHE A 1071 9.81 -32.20 2.03
N ARG A 1072 10.70 -33.19 2.16
CA ARG A 1072 11.23 -33.99 1.04
C ARG A 1072 10.07 -34.72 0.32
N PRO A 1073 9.99 -34.68 -1.02
CA PRO A 1073 9.01 -35.45 -1.78
C PRO A 1073 8.99 -36.94 -1.39
N ARG A 1074 7.79 -37.53 -1.40
CA ARG A 1074 7.55 -38.92 -0.93
C ARG A 1074 7.91 -39.99 -1.95
N PHE A 1075 8.16 -39.56 -3.18
CA PHE A 1075 8.62 -40.35 -4.31
C PHE A 1075 9.81 -39.63 -4.97
N PRO A 1076 10.68 -40.33 -5.73
CA PRO A 1076 11.72 -39.68 -6.52
C PRO A 1076 11.09 -38.71 -7.53
N LEU A 1077 11.42 -37.43 -7.41
CA LEU A 1077 10.94 -36.37 -8.29
C LEU A 1077 12.16 -35.80 -9.02
N ARG A 1078 12.34 -36.24 -10.27
CA ARG A 1078 13.53 -36.01 -11.09
C ARG A 1078 13.31 -34.85 -12.06
N GLY A 1079 13.90 -33.70 -11.74
CA GLY A 1079 13.82 -32.48 -12.55
C GLY A 1079 14.85 -32.47 -13.68
N ARG A 1080 15.28 -31.27 -14.05
CA ARG A 1080 16.31 -31.06 -15.08
C ARG A 1080 17.63 -31.73 -14.69
N ASN A 1081 18.33 -32.27 -15.69
CA ASN A 1081 19.57 -33.04 -15.52
C ASN A 1081 19.44 -34.27 -14.60
N ASP A 1082 18.25 -34.87 -14.51
CA ASP A 1082 17.94 -36.04 -13.66
C ASP A 1082 18.12 -35.81 -12.14
N MET A 1083 18.18 -34.54 -11.72
CA MET A 1083 18.31 -34.13 -10.31
C MET A 1083 17.06 -34.52 -9.51
N ASN A 1084 17.23 -35.23 -8.39
CA ASN A 1084 16.12 -35.64 -7.52
C ASN A 1084 15.87 -34.64 -6.38
N LEU A 1085 14.70 -34.01 -6.34
CA LEU A 1085 14.37 -32.99 -5.32
C LEU A 1085 14.40 -33.56 -3.89
N ALA A 1086 14.10 -34.86 -3.73
CA ALA A 1086 14.20 -35.53 -2.44
C ALA A 1086 15.65 -35.72 -1.96
N GLU A 1087 16.64 -35.63 -2.84
CA GLU A 1087 18.07 -35.66 -2.49
C GLU A 1087 18.60 -34.24 -2.25
N GLU A 1088 18.25 -33.27 -3.11
CA GLU A 1088 18.58 -31.85 -2.88
C GLU A 1088 18.08 -31.35 -1.50
N TRP A 1089 16.82 -31.64 -1.17
CA TRP A 1089 16.20 -31.22 0.10
C TRP A 1089 16.57 -32.13 1.29
N ALA A 1090 17.56 -33.03 1.17
CA ALA A 1090 18.05 -33.82 2.30
C ALA A 1090 18.87 -33.01 3.33
N LEU A 1091 19.28 -31.79 2.97
CA LEU A 1091 19.97 -30.87 3.88
C LEU A 1091 19.08 -29.73 4.36
N GLU A 1092 18.45 -29.01 3.43
CA GLU A 1092 17.52 -27.91 3.68
C GLU A 1092 16.49 -27.88 2.54
N PRO A 1093 15.18 -27.80 2.82
CA PRO A 1093 14.17 -27.68 1.78
C PRO A 1093 14.01 -26.21 1.32
N ARG A 1094 14.41 -25.93 0.08
CA ARG A 1094 14.46 -24.57 -0.51
C ARG A 1094 13.43 -24.43 -1.64
N SER A 1095 12.42 -23.59 -1.43
CA SER A 1095 11.31 -23.37 -2.37
C SER A 1095 10.90 -21.91 -2.49
N TYR A 1096 10.52 -21.47 -3.68
CA TYR A 1096 9.95 -20.15 -3.91
C TYR A 1096 8.51 -20.08 -3.37
N LEU A 1097 8.25 -19.19 -2.41
CA LEU A 1097 6.95 -18.89 -1.77
C LEU A 1097 6.14 -20.09 -1.22
N GLY A 1098 6.80 -21.23 -0.98
CA GLY A 1098 6.14 -22.50 -0.62
C GLY A 1098 5.28 -23.10 -1.73
N LEU A 1099 5.61 -22.76 -2.98
CA LEU A 1099 4.84 -23.07 -4.20
C LEU A 1099 5.69 -23.82 -5.25
N ALA A 1100 6.92 -23.40 -5.52
CA ALA A 1100 7.75 -23.93 -6.62
C ALA A 1100 9.19 -24.28 -6.19
N ALA A 1101 9.87 -25.10 -6.99
CA ALA A 1101 11.29 -25.42 -6.86
C ALA A 1101 12.04 -25.05 -8.15
N SER A 1102 13.33 -24.70 -8.06
CA SER A 1102 14.15 -24.29 -9.21
C SER A 1102 14.82 -25.50 -9.85
N GLY A 1103 14.73 -25.62 -11.19
CA GLY A 1103 15.14 -26.82 -11.94
C GLY A 1103 14.02 -27.85 -12.13
N TYR A 1104 12.78 -27.49 -11.79
CA TYR A 1104 11.60 -28.36 -11.80
C TYR A 1104 10.47 -27.67 -12.59
N PRO A 1105 10.53 -27.66 -13.94
CA PRO A 1105 9.62 -26.86 -14.75
C PRO A 1105 8.19 -27.37 -14.69
N ASN A 1106 7.21 -26.46 -14.76
CA ASN A 1106 5.78 -26.75 -14.68
C ASN A 1106 5.36 -27.61 -13.45
N TYR A 1107 6.15 -27.56 -12.37
CA TYR A 1107 5.87 -28.24 -11.10
C TYR A 1107 5.49 -27.22 -10.03
N PHE A 1108 4.34 -27.45 -9.39
CA PHE A 1108 3.92 -26.70 -8.20
C PHE A 1108 3.54 -27.65 -7.06
N MET A 1109 3.61 -27.15 -5.83
CA MET A 1109 3.18 -27.87 -4.63
C MET A 1109 2.27 -27.01 -3.75
N TYR A 1110 1.33 -27.65 -3.07
CA TYR A 1110 0.57 -27.04 -1.99
C TYR A 1110 1.32 -27.18 -0.67
N LEU A 1111 1.24 -26.13 0.16
CA LEU A 1111 1.80 -26.09 1.50
C LEU A 1111 3.29 -26.52 1.55
N GLY A 1112 4.07 -26.11 0.55
CA GLY A 1112 5.50 -26.41 0.47
C GLY A 1112 6.33 -25.72 1.57
N PRO A 1113 7.66 -25.87 1.55
CA PRO A 1113 8.52 -25.28 2.55
C PRO A 1113 8.26 -23.77 2.73
N ASN A 1114 8.28 -23.31 3.97
CA ASN A 1114 8.01 -21.92 4.35
C ASN A 1114 6.54 -21.47 4.08
N CYS A 1115 5.61 -22.44 4.07
CA CYS A 1115 4.16 -22.30 4.00
C CYS A 1115 3.56 -23.48 4.81
N PRO A 1116 2.44 -23.34 5.56
CA PRO A 1116 1.45 -22.26 5.57
C PRO A 1116 1.76 -21.06 6.47
N ILE A 1117 0.81 -20.11 6.45
CA ILE A 1117 0.60 -19.11 7.49
C ILE A 1117 0.46 -19.75 8.88
N ALA A 1118 1.00 -19.11 9.90
CA ALA A 1118 0.90 -19.58 11.28
C ALA A 1118 -0.39 -19.12 12.00
N ASN A 1119 -1.07 -18.10 11.48
CA ASN A 1119 -2.17 -17.38 12.15
C ASN A 1119 -3.49 -17.37 11.33
N GLY A 1120 -3.87 -18.48 10.72
CA GLY A 1120 -5.13 -18.58 9.98
C GLY A 1120 -5.51 -20.01 9.57
N PRO A 1121 -6.69 -20.20 8.96
CA PRO A 1121 -7.08 -21.49 8.40
C PRO A 1121 -6.21 -21.85 7.18
N ILE A 1122 -5.66 -23.06 7.20
CA ILE A 1122 -4.83 -23.59 6.09
C ILE A 1122 -5.66 -23.71 4.80
N VAL A 1123 -6.97 -23.94 4.89
CA VAL A 1123 -7.87 -24.03 3.74
C VAL A 1123 -7.86 -22.74 2.90
N PHE A 1124 -7.80 -21.57 3.54
CA PHE A 1124 -7.69 -20.30 2.82
C PHE A 1124 -6.33 -20.14 2.12
N SER A 1125 -5.23 -20.66 2.71
CA SER A 1125 -3.95 -20.72 2.00
C SER A 1125 -4.01 -21.64 0.77
N ILE A 1126 -4.72 -22.77 0.85
CA ILE A 1126 -4.95 -23.66 -0.29
C ILE A 1126 -5.74 -22.93 -1.41
N GLU A 1127 -6.77 -22.14 -1.06
CA GLU A 1127 -7.52 -21.34 -2.02
C GLU A 1127 -6.60 -20.36 -2.76
N LEU A 1128 -5.80 -19.57 -2.04
CA LEU A 1128 -4.84 -18.62 -2.61
C LEU A 1128 -3.76 -19.29 -3.48
N GLN A 1129 -3.20 -20.42 -3.01
CA GLN A 1129 -2.22 -21.19 -3.77
C GLN A 1129 -2.82 -21.74 -5.07
N THR A 1130 -4.09 -22.15 -5.07
CA THR A 1130 -4.79 -22.58 -6.28
C THR A 1130 -4.95 -21.43 -7.27
N GLU A 1131 -5.44 -20.26 -6.83
CA GLU A 1131 -5.60 -19.08 -7.68
C GLU A 1131 -4.26 -18.63 -8.30
N TYR A 1132 -3.16 -18.77 -7.56
CA TYR A 1132 -1.81 -18.50 -8.06
C TYR A 1132 -1.41 -19.49 -9.18
N MET A 1133 -1.48 -20.80 -8.91
CA MET A 1133 -1.13 -21.85 -9.89
C MET A 1133 -1.96 -21.74 -11.18
N LEU A 1134 -3.25 -21.46 -11.06
CA LEU A 1134 -4.16 -21.36 -12.21
C LEU A 1134 -3.86 -20.16 -13.11
N ARG A 1135 -3.28 -19.07 -12.58
CA ARG A 1135 -2.83 -17.95 -13.43
C ARG A 1135 -1.67 -18.36 -14.35
N PHE A 1136 -0.71 -19.13 -13.84
CA PHE A 1136 0.35 -19.73 -14.66
C PHE A 1136 -0.20 -20.73 -15.68
N MET A 1137 -1.11 -21.62 -15.28
CA MET A 1137 -1.74 -22.58 -16.21
C MET A 1137 -2.54 -21.89 -17.33
N ASN A 1138 -3.35 -20.89 -17.00
CA ASN A 1138 -4.09 -20.09 -17.98
C ASN A 1138 -3.13 -19.36 -18.93
N ARG A 1139 -2.03 -18.81 -18.41
CA ARG A 1139 -1.00 -18.15 -19.22
C ARG A 1139 -0.27 -19.14 -20.13
N TRP A 1140 0.10 -20.31 -19.62
CA TRP A 1140 0.69 -21.42 -20.36
C TRP A 1140 -0.22 -21.89 -21.51
N GLN A 1141 -1.52 -22.08 -21.22
CA GLN A 1141 -2.54 -22.47 -22.18
C GLN A 1141 -2.75 -21.41 -23.28
N LYS A 1142 -2.65 -20.12 -22.95
CA LYS A 1142 -2.95 -19.01 -23.87
C LYS A 1142 -1.75 -18.44 -24.64
N GLU A 1143 -0.53 -18.44 -24.07
CA GLU A 1143 0.64 -17.73 -24.64
C GLU A 1143 1.70 -18.61 -25.36
N ASP A 1144 1.46 -19.92 -25.51
CA ASP A 1144 2.38 -20.87 -26.13
C ASP A 1144 3.74 -21.07 -25.42
N ILE A 1145 3.72 -20.87 -24.10
CA ILE A 1145 4.86 -21.06 -23.20
C ILE A 1145 5.15 -22.57 -23.06
N ARG A 1146 6.40 -22.99 -23.31
CA ARG A 1146 6.86 -24.37 -23.12
C ARG A 1146 6.97 -24.69 -21.64
N THR A 1147 7.73 -23.86 -20.91
CA THR A 1147 8.03 -24.04 -19.49
C THR A 1147 7.86 -22.76 -18.68
N PHE A 1148 7.47 -22.93 -17.42
CA PHE A 1148 7.82 -22.02 -16.32
C PHE A 1148 8.71 -22.78 -15.34
N ASP A 1149 9.92 -22.29 -15.09
CA ASP A 1149 10.88 -22.86 -14.12
C ASP A 1149 11.27 -21.77 -13.12
N ALA A 1150 11.25 -22.04 -11.81
CA ALA A 1150 11.52 -21.00 -10.81
C ALA A 1150 13.00 -20.62 -10.86
N LYS A 1151 13.33 -19.32 -10.85
CA LYS A 1151 14.73 -18.87 -10.87
C LYS A 1151 15.45 -19.23 -9.58
N ARG A 1152 16.71 -19.65 -9.69
CA ARG A 1152 17.50 -20.09 -8.53
C ARG A 1152 17.78 -18.92 -7.60
N GLU A 1153 18.14 -17.78 -8.19
CA GLU A 1153 18.31 -16.50 -7.52
C GLU A 1153 17.03 -16.06 -6.80
N ALA A 1154 15.84 -16.25 -7.39
CA ALA A 1154 14.57 -15.90 -6.74
C ALA A 1154 14.19 -16.83 -5.57
N VAL A 1155 14.55 -18.12 -5.63
CA VAL A 1155 14.46 -19.03 -4.48
C VAL A 1155 15.43 -18.59 -3.38
N ASP A 1156 16.68 -18.31 -3.72
CA ASP A 1156 17.73 -18.04 -2.75
C ASP A 1156 17.57 -16.66 -2.07
N ASP A 1157 17.12 -15.63 -2.81
CA ASP A 1157 16.72 -14.32 -2.26
C ASP A 1157 15.51 -14.44 -1.33
N PHE A 1158 14.47 -15.21 -1.70
CA PHE A 1158 13.32 -15.46 -0.82
C PHE A 1158 13.72 -16.17 0.47
N MET A 1159 14.60 -17.19 0.39
CA MET A 1159 15.12 -17.88 1.57
C MET A 1159 15.89 -16.93 2.48
N HIS A 1160 16.72 -16.03 1.93
CA HIS A 1160 17.45 -15.02 2.71
C HIS A 1160 16.52 -13.99 3.37
N GLN A 1161 15.58 -13.42 2.61
CA GLN A 1161 14.59 -12.45 3.12
C GLN A 1161 13.68 -13.07 4.19
N LYS A 1162 13.35 -14.36 4.05
CA LYS A 1162 12.67 -15.16 5.09
C LYS A 1162 13.53 -15.30 6.34
N ASP A 1163 14.79 -15.71 6.22
CA ASP A 1163 15.67 -15.89 7.39
C ASP A 1163 15.78 -14.60 8.21
N LEU A 1164 16.02 -13.46 7.55
CA LEU A 1164 16.02 -12.12 8.16
C LEU A 1164 14.69 -11.76 8.85
N PHE A 1165 13.55 -12.27 8.36
CA PHE A 1165 12.29 -12.14 9.09
C PHE A 1165 12.29 -13.02 10.34
N MET A 1166 12.65 -14.30 10.21
CA MET A 1166 12.53 -15.30 11.29
C MET A 1166 13.33 -14.94 12.54
N GLU A 1167 14.52 -14.34 12.41
CA GLU A 1167 15.38 -13.86 13.51
C GLU A 1167 14.63 -13.05 14.60
N ARG A 1168 13.62 -12.27 14.20
CA ARG A 1168 12.85 -11.41 15.12
C ARG A 1168 11.62 -12.11 15.75
N THR A 1169 11.46 -13.41 15.56
CA THR A 1169 10.25 -14.16 15.91
C THR A 1169 10.44 -15.22 16.99
N VAL A 1170 9.37 -15.49 17.75
CA VAL A 1170 9.32 -16.50 18.81
C VAL A 1170 9.63 -17.91 18.32
N TRP A 1171 9.53 -18.18 17.02
CA TRP A 1171 9.92 -19.46 16.42
C TRP A 1171 11.41 -19.74 16.52
N THR A 1172 12.26 -18.72 16.69
CA THR A 1172 13.71 -18.88 16.94
C THR A 1172 14.07 -19.18 18.40
N SER A 1173 13.12 -19.03 19.35
CA SER A 1173 13.32 -19.38 20.76
C SER A 1173 13.71 -20.85 20.93
N ASP A 1174 14.40 -21.19 22.02
CA ASP A 1174 14.91 -22.54 22.24
C ASP A 1174 13.78 -23.54 22.56
N CYS A 1175 13.19 -24.13 21.53
CA CYS A 1175 12.13 -25.14 21.62
C CYS A 1175 12.22 -26.12 20.44
N LEU A 1176 11.94 -27.41 20.68
CA LEU A 1176 11.83 -28.42 19.62
C LEU A 1176 10.48 -28.29 18.90
N SER A 1177 10.44 -27.48 17.85
CA SER A 1177 9.25 -27.28 17.01
C SER A 1177 9.42 -28.00 15.67
N TRP A 1178 8.35 -28.63 15.18
CA TRP A 1178 8.33 -29.19 13.81
C TRP A 1178 8.46 -28.10 12.73
N TYR A 1179 8.31 -26.83 13.11
CA TYR A 1179 8.63 -25.68 12.27
C TYR A 1179 10.12 -25.55 11.90
N LYS A 1180 11.00 -26.27 12.59
CA LYS A 1180 12.46 -26.18 12.46
C LYS A 1180 13.05 -27.41 11.78
N ASN A 1181 14.15 -27.19 11.06
CA ASN A 1181 15.12 -28.24 10.80
C ASN A 1181 15.84 -28.62 12.13
N PRO A 1182 15.75 -29.88 12.60
CA PRO A 1182 16.36 -30.29 13.88
C PRO A 1182 17.90 -30.32 13.86
N ARG A 1183 18.55 -30.11 12.70
CA ARG A 1183 20.02 -30.09 12.58
C ARG A 1183 20.64 -28.74 12.95
N ASP A 1184 19.99 -27.64 12.57
CA ASP A 1184 20.54 -26.28 12.59
C ASP A 1184 19.58 -25.23 13.18
N GLY A 1185 18.35 -25.63 13.53
CA GLY A 1185 17.32 -24.75 14.09
C GLY A 1185 16.63 -23.83 13.08
N ARG A 1186 17.00 -23.86 11.78
CA ARG A 1186 16.42 -22.99 10.74
C ARG A 1186 14.91 -23.23 10.61
N ILE A 1187 14.14 -22.15 10.50
CA ILE A 1187 12.68 -22.22 10.32
C ILE A 1187 12.38 -22.55 8.86
N THR A 1188 11.71 -23.67 8.61
CA THR A 1188 11.48 -24.25 7.28
C THR A 1188 10.01 -24.51 6.95
N ALA A 1189 9.08 -24.36 7.91
CA ALA A 1189 7.68 -24.80 7.74
C ALA A 1189 6.62 -23.68 7.72
N VAL A 1190 6.96 -22.44 8.06
CA VAL A 1190 5.97 -21.36 8.23
C VAL A 1190 6.30 -20.14 7.39
N TRP A 1191 5.26 -19.43 6.96
CA TRP A 1191 5.34 -18.21 6.18
C TRP A 1191 5.89 -17.03 7.02
N PRO A 1192 6.86 -16.23 6.52
CA PRO A 1192 7.39 -15.03 7.18
C PRO A 1192 6.42 -13.83 7.16
N GLY A 1193 5.16 -14.03 7.54
CA GLY A 1193 4.13 -12.99 7.49
C GLY A 1193 2.76 -13.46 7.99
N SER A 1194 1.78 -12.57 7.94
CA SER A 1194 0.40 -12.85 8.34
C SER A 1194 -0.45 -13.45 7.20
N THR A 1195 -1.64 -13.94 7.52
CA THR A 1195 -2.71 -14.33 6.59
C THR A 1195 -2.92 -13.33 5.44
N LEU A 1196 -3.07 -12.05 5.76
CA LEU A 1196 -3.29 -11.00 4.76
C LEU A 1196 -2.01 -10.70 3.96
N HIS A 1197 -0.84 -10.74 4.60
CA HIS A 1197 0.44 -10.60 3.89
C HIS A 1197 0.63 -11.73 2.85
N TYR A 1198 0.23 -12.97 3.14
CA TYR A 1198 0.32 -14.06 2.16
C TYR A 1198 -0.68 -13.86 1.01
N MET A 1199 -1.91 -13.43 1.31
CA MET A 1199 -2.91 -13.04 0.30
C MET A 1199 -2.39 -11.94 -0.63
N GLU A 1200 -1.84 -10.86 -0.06
CA GLU A 1200 -1.26 -9.73 -0.80
C GLU A 1200 -0.06 -10.17 -1.64
N THR A 1201 0.79 -11.08 -1.13
CA THR A 1201 1.94 -11.62 -1.86
C THR A 1201 1.52 -12.49 -3.07
N LEU A 1202 0.45 -13.28 -2.94
CA LEU A 1202 -0.02 -14.17 -4.02
C LEU A 1202 -1.03 -13.52 -4.97
N ALA A 1203 -1.56 -12.34 -4.65
CA ALA A 1203 -2.60 -11.66 -5.44
C ALA A 1203 -2.18 -11.36 -6.90
N THR A 1204 -0.89 -11.15 -7.15
CA THR A 1204 -0.32 -10.89 -8.48
C THR A 1204 0.97 -11.71 -8.67
N PRO A 1205 0.95 -12.76 -9.52
CA PRO A 1205 2.14 -13.51 -9.88
C PRO A 1205 3.29 -12.66 -10.42
N ARG A 1206 4.45 -12.75 -9.79
CA ARG A 1206 5.72 -12.20 -10.27
C ARG A 1206 6.34 -13.14 -11.32
N TYR A 1207 5.85 -13.06 -12.55
CA TYR A 1207 6.35 -13.91 -13.65
C TYR A 1207 7.85 -13.72 -13.92
N ASP A 1208 8.42 -12.55 -13.61
CA ASP A 1208 9.85 -12.26 -13.79
C ASP A 1208 10.76 -13.07 -12.85
N ASP A 1209 10.21 -13.65 -11.78
CA ASP A 1209 10.91 -14.55 -10.86
C ASP A 1209 11.03 -15.99 -11.43
N TYR A 1210 10.55 -16.22 -12.65
CA TYR A 1210 10.60 -17.49 -13.38
C TYR A 1210 11.37 -17.33 -14.69
N SER A 1211 12.03 -18.39 -15.12
CA SER A 1211 12.49 -18.59 -16.48
C SER A 1211 11.32 -19.07 -17.33
N VAL A 1212 11.12 -18.45 -18.49
CA VAL A 1212 9.97 -18.69 -19.38
C VAL A 1212 10.47 -19.01 -20.79
N GLU A 1213 10.29 -20.26 -21.21
CA GLU A 1213 10.61 -20.71 -22.56
C GLU A 1213 9.31 -20.85 -23.37
N TYR A 1214 9.40 -20.78 -24.70
CA TYR A 1214 8.25 -20.86 -25.61
C TYR A 1214 8.41 -22.04 -26.57
N ASN A 1215 7.31 -22.61 -27.06
CA ASN A 1215 7.37 -23.71 -28.05
C ASN A 1215 7.92 -23.23 -29.41
N GLY A 1216 7.83 -21.93 -29.68
CA GLY A 1216 8.34 -21.27 -30.87
C GLY A 1216 8.46 -19.76 -30.66
N ARG A 1217 7.91 -18.97 -31.60
CA ARG A 1217 7.94 -17.50 -31.53
C ARG A 1217 7.02 -17.00 -30.40
N ARG A 1218 7.53 -16.17 -29.47
CA ARG A 1218 6.79 -15.64 -28.29
C ARG A 1218 5.47 -14.89 -28.57
N PHE A 1219 5.21 -14.53 -29.83
CA PHE A 1219 3.99 -13.84 -30.27
C PHE A 1219 3.03 -14.75 -31.08
N ALA A 1220 3.28 -16.06 -31.16
CA ALA A 1220 2.40 -17.01 -31.85
C ALA A 1220 0.97 -17.03 -31.28
N TYR A 1221 0.80 -16.59 -30.03
CA TYR A 1221 -0.51 -16.46 -29.38
C TYR A 1221 -1.40 -15.33 -29.94
N LEU A 1222 -0.86 -14.41 -30.75
CA LEU A 1222 -1.64 -13.37 -31.43
C LEU A 1222 -2.61 -13.96 -32.47
N GLY A 1223 -2.39 -15.21 -32.88
CA GLY A 1223 -3.37 -15.94 -33.68
C GLY A 1223 -3.47 -15.44 -35.12
N ASN A 1224 -4.67 -15.54 -35.68
CA ASN A 1224 -5.02 -15.03 -37.01
C ASN A 1224 -5.46 -13.54 -36.98
N GLY A 1225 -5.15 -12.82 -35.91
CA GLY A 1225 -5.45 -11.38 -35.75
C GLY A 1225 -6.83 -11.06 -35.18
N PHE A 1226 -7.76 -12.02 -35.13
CA PHE A 1226 -9.08 -11.84 -34.52
C PHE A 1226 -9.05 -11.96 -32.99
N SER A 1227 -9.95 -11.24 -32.33
CA SER A 1227 -10.25 -11.41 -30.90
C SER A 1227 -11.19 -12.59 -30.63
N GLN A 1228 -11.17 -13.12 -29.39
CA GLN A 1228 -12.18 -14.09 -28.92
C GLN A 1228 -13.61 -13.52 -29.03
N THR A 1229 -13.78 -12.22 -28.78
CA THR A 1229 -15.07 -11.52 -28.88
C THR A 1229 -15.61 -11.45 -30.31
N GLU A 1230 -14.74 -11.30 -31.31
CA GLU A 1230 -15.15 -11.34 -32.72
C GLU A 1230 -15.50 -12.76 -33.18
N ALA A 1231 -14.76 -13.76 -32.71
CA ALA A 1231 -14.97 -15.16 -33.07
C ALA A 1231 -16.17 -15.82 -32.35
N THR A 1232 -16.62 -15.27 -31.22
CA THR A 1232 -17.76 -15.79 -30.46
C THR A 1232 -19.07 -15.18 -30.95
N PRO A 1233 -20.03 -15.95 -31.50
CA PRO A 1233 -21.31 -15.42 -31.96
C PRO A 1233 -22.11 -14.74 -30.83
N GLY A 1234 -22.81 -13.65 -31.15
CA GLY A 1234 -23.68 -12.93 -30.21
C GLY A 1234 -22.98 -11.98 -29.22
N MET A 1235 -21.65 -12.02 -29.11
CA MET A 1235 -20.91 -11.13 -28.20
C MET A 1235 -20.87 -9.68 -28.69
N ASP A 1236 -20.98 -8.73 -27.75
CA ASP A 1236 -20.79 -7.31 -28.01
C ASP A 1236 -19.33 -7.01 -28.35
N ARG A 1237 -19.06 -6.78 -29.64
CA ARG A 1237 -17.74 -6.39 -30.17
C ARG A 1237 -17.33 -4.97 -29.79
N THR A 1238 -18.27 -4.19 -29.25
CA THR A 1238 -18.12 -2.78 -28.86
C THR A 1238 -18.13 -2.55 -27.35
N TYR A 1239 -18.02 -3.61 -26.52
CA TYR A 1239 -18.12 -3.57 -25.05
C TYR A 1239 -17.18 -2.58 -24.33
N TYR A 1240 -16.12 -2.11 -25.00
CA TYR A 1240 -15.20 -1.09 -24.49
C TYR A 1240 -15.78 0.33 -24.57
N ILE A 1241 -16.76 0.56 -25.44
CA ILE A 1241 -17.57 1.78 -25.52
C ILE A 1241 -18.60 1.70 -24.38
N ARG A 1242 -18.51 2.64 -23.44
CA ARG A 1242 -19.35 2.70 -22.24
C ARG A 1242 -19.85 4.12 -22.05
N GLU A 1243 -21.07 4.29 -21.54
CA GLU A 1243 -21.62 5.63 -21.25
C GLU A 1243 -20.78 6.38 -20.19
N ARG A 1244 -20.18 5.66 -19.24
CA ARG A 1244 -19.34 6.21 -18.16
C ARG A 1244 -18.27 5.23 -17.72
N ASP A 1245 -17.24 5.71 -17.02
CA ASP A 1245 -16.34 4.85 -16.25
C ASP A 1245 -17.07 4.33 -15.01
N ASP A 1246 -17.51 3.07 -15.07
CA ASP A 1246 -18.16 2.37 -13.96
C ASP A 1246 -17.16 1.79 -12.94
N GLY A 1247 -15.93 2.33 -12.90
CA GLY A 1247 -14.84 1.88 -12.05
C GLY A 1247 -14.25 0.54 -12.47
N SER A 1248 -14.53 0.09 -13.70
CA SER A 1248 -14.17 -1.24 -14.17
C SER A 1248 -13.14 -1.24 -15.29
N SER A 1249 -12.27 -2.25 -15.25
CA SER A 1249 -11.20 -2.46 -16.23
C SER A 1249 -11.75 -2.58 -17.65
N LEU A 1250 -11.10 -1.90 -18.60
CA LEU A 1250 -11.28 -2.13 -20.04
C LEU A 1250 -11.00 -3.59 -20.45
N PHE A 1251 -10.27 -4.34 -19.62
CA PHE A 1251 -9.99 -5.76 -19.77
C PHE A 1251 -10.95 -6.65 -18.95
N ARG A 1252 -12.17 -6.18 -18.66
CA ARG A 1252 -13.23 -6.98 -18.02
C ARG A 1252 -13.40 -8.32 -18.76
N ASN A 1253 -13.49 -9.40 -18.00
CA ASN A 1253 -14.00 -10.71 -18.42
C ASN A 1253 -13.18 -11.50 -19.49
N LEU A 1254 -11.88 -11.24 -19.67
CA LEU A 1254 -10.98 -12.10 -20.47
C LEU A 1254 -10.52 -13.41 -19.76
N MET A 1255 -11.03 -13.67 -18.55
CA MET A 1255 -10.46 -14.63 -17.59
C MET A 1255 -11.47 -15.62 -16.96
N SER A 1256 -12.78 -15.55 -17.26
CA SER A 1256 -13.75 -16.52 -16.74
C SER A 1256 -14.61 -17.17 -17.83
N LYS A 1257 -15.12 -18.36 -17.50
CA LYS A 1257 -15.94 -19.22 -18.36
C LYS A 1257 -17.34 -18.65 -18.63
N GLU A 1258 -17.75 -17.66 -17.83
CA GLU A 1258 -19.08 -17.03 -17.83
C GLU A 1258 -19.38 -16.22 -19.11
N ASN A 1259 -18.38 -15.98 -19.97
CA ASN A 1259 -18.54 -15.40 -21.31
C ASN A 1259 -18.77 -16.45 -22.42
N MET A 1260 -18.75 -17.76 -22.13
CA MET A 1260 -19.03 -18.83 -23.11
C MET A 1260 -20.38 -19.54 -22.90
N SER A 1261 -21.08 -19.19 -21.83
CA SER A 1261 -22.46 -19.61 -21.57
C SER A 1261 -23.12 -18.50 -20.76
N GLU A 1262 -24.28 -18.01 -21.20
CA GLU A 1262 -25.06 -17.08 -20.37
C GLU A 1262 -25.26 -17.66 -18.96
N PRO A 1263 -25.20 -16.82 -17.91
CA PRO A 1263 -25.66 -17.23 -16.59
C PRO A 1263 -27.17 -17.41 -16.63
N MET A 1264 -27.60 -18.61 -17.04
CA MET A 1264 -29.00 -19.03 -17.08
C MET A 1264 -29.62 -18.78 -15.69
N ASP A 1265 -30.46 -17.75 -15.58
CA ASP A 1265 -30.88 -17.24 -14.28
C ASP A 1265 -31.71 -18.29 -13.55
N ILE A 1266 -31.15 -18.86 -12.48
CA ILE A 1266 -31.82 -19.89 -11.67
C ILE A 1266 -33.09 -19.31 -10.96
N LYS A 1267 -33.27 -17.97 -10.94
CA LYS A 1267 -34.54 -17.33 -10.52
C LYS A 1267 -35.58 -17.21 -11.64
N SER A 1268 -35.22 -17.41 -12.90
CA SER A 1268 -36.15 -17.41 -14.04
C SER A 1268 -36.95 -18.72 -14.16
N LEU A 1269 -36.29 -19.87 -13.86
CA LEU A 1269 -36.93 -21.19 -13.79
C LEU A 1269 -38.13 -21.19 -12.83
N GLY A 1270 -37.99 -20.55 -11.66
CA GLY A 1270 -39.08 -20.37 -10.69
C GLY A 1270 -40.20 -19.40 -11.09
N LYS A 1271 -40.23 -18.90 -12.34
CA LYS A 1271 -41.28 -18.02 -12.87
C LYS A 1271 -41.92 -18.48 -14.17
N GLN A 1272 -41.24 -19.25 -15.02
CA GLN A 1272 -41.86 -19.75 -16.27
C GLN A 1272 -42.83 -20.92 -16.04
N GLU A 1273 -42.61 -21.77 -15.03
CA GLU A 1273 -43.59 -22.83 -14.68
C GLU A 1273 -44.91 -22.26 -14.13
N LYS A 1274 -44.95 -20.98 -13.73
CA LYS A 1274 -46.15 -20.35 -13.16
C LYS A 1274 -47.01 -19.54 -14.14
N SER A 1275 -46.71 -19.58 -15.44
CA SER A 1275 -47.61 -19.08 -16.49
C SER A 1275 -48.04 -20.16 -17.49
N LEU A 1276 -47.82 -21.44 -17.14
CA LEU A 1276 -48.23 -22.64 -17.89
C LEU A 1276 -49.12 -23.57 -17.05
N LEU A 1277 -49.64 -23.07 -15.92
CA LEU A 1277 -50.57 -23.73 -15.00
C LEU A 1277 -51.72 -22.78 -14.57
N GLU A 1278 -52.07 -21.84 -15.45
CA GLU A 1278 -53.29 -21.00 -15.34
C GLU A 1278 -54.13 -21.07 -16.65
N HIS A 1279 -53.83 -22.05 -17.52
CA HIS A 1279 -54.60 -22.46 -18.70
C HIS A 1279 -54.45 -23.99 -18.81
N GLU A 1280 -55.57 -24.69 -18.59
CA GLU A 1280 -55.64 -26.01 -17.92
C GLU A 1280 -55.25 -25.98 -16.44
#